data_AF-C6BX13-F1
#
_entry.id   AF-C6BX13-F1
#
_cell.length_a   1.000
_cell.length_b   1.000
_cell.length_c   1.000
_cell.angle_alpha   90.00
_cell.angle_beta   90.00
_cell.angle_gamma   90.00
#
_symmetry.space_group_name_H-M   'P 1'
#
loop_
_entity.id
_entity.type
_entity.pdbx_description
1 polymer ?
#
loop_
_entity_poly.entity_id
_entity_poly.type
_entity_poly.pdbx_seq_one_letter_code
_entity_poly.pdbx_strand_id
1 'polypeptide(L)'
;MKIFKEKQHSFFPRPLGIGDKFYLSVGVMAFFDLNDPGNLLDEQELWKTVPGELGPKPIIDQGVPKPRGEFLVSGSCFAPRGQLRPASQVQVRVGEKEKTLNIFGDRYWKNGLITEPEPFVEMPVVWANAFGGSDYAKNPLGKGMDKVPMPDGSEVIPLPNVELPQQQIGSPSQKVDPASFGPLDLMWPQRAKKNGTYDEKWKNERWPFYPDDMNYEFFNVAGEDQFMDGYFKGGESVLIKNMHPDFPLIESSLPRLRMRCFVTVNKNFKPHQFPVGPLPSHQIQEDEEFREVSTRLETVWFFPKIMRGLLIYRGTTEVVDDEGADVLRVMIRHETQDEEAKSLEHYRDLQIKLLDRGVDIDLSKAEEVMQQAKKSLLKIKNIPKFADEIRQKALGNRPKMPAQEPEEVIAGAQKMIAGHYKTLDKLESIARKAHAEHGHLVKINLGVFDKFRGKIADIEKKLDATGTKISATKKKLEESRKAMVKNASTKLKGVKPEHLKESGFDPDEPLPKDFPFHKKVNPWHDRGFPLVAQWRRALENDRETMKKLTDLGLERKTIKRMWMGVNAEALSESPADWGLEGDDEFVIPVGLMLPRFDGPVLNHIKINPGNFAEAEPELVPGSNEEPLFLPSSTLIDLPTMPAAAAAPVVCVADELQALFMEQEVGDFCSILTLGSAKEKPGKHAAKELKNALAVLVVRPEKWSTDSELRKEWADWQSALKTAQPLELEHGRTVFESSKKGSDIRQWVLDHLPEEHAAEHAMPMAMPEKGELPDGEFLKGFMPPFPDVKGLAKGIHAEVKKSIEAKFEPVKAKQKEMLNLMREKAEKYSKLGADPSKVVLEPTRPKSTATQVGKDAAAKVRAKAAELKRRNLLTPEDAQKMEAEAARMEKTGAKLDAENAKLLKKFEAKKIEMAEGLKKLEAKELPDAAKAKLAEHGLSADSLRALTREEVQRYHEQGKSLVGAVLSGVDLSGLDLSGADLSKCQLQKTNFKGAILDNVKFVQAIGMSADFSKASLRRADLSRGLFNKALFVESDLSEANGAQAIFKGAQFPKAVLRDTNFDMAILEKTDFSEAELKGARINMCMISGKADKADFSQSNIKKSIFKASSLTGADFSEASVNESLFNDVDAHKVNFTDANLDKLRTGRNSNFKDSDFRHATLHGAALRESDFTGSDFRGADFENGLIDNSQLVRANLNGVSAKGARFTKSNLEGASMRAANVHMGGMRKARLVDTDLRGSNLFAVDFYKSVLGDTRFEAANLKRSQLHGKLELLDDDL
;
A
#
# COMPACT_ATOMS: atom_id res chain seq x y z
N MET A 1 15.05 -17.52 -24.60
CA MET A 1 15.49 -17.06 -23.26
C MET A 1 14.30 -16.63 -22.37
N LYS A 2 14.12 -17.23 -21.19
CA LYS A 2 13.15 -16.80 -20.14
C LYS A 2 13.92 -16.20 -18.94
N ILE A 3 13.46 -15.06 -18.41
CA ILE A 3 14.20 -14.29 -17.40
C ILE A 3 13.48 -14.34 -16.05
N PHE A 4 14.21 -14.68 -14.99
CA PHE A 4 13.76 -14.70 -13.60
C PHE A 4 14.50 -13.64 -12.80
N LYS A 5 13.87 -12.48 -12.57
CA LYS A 5 14.47 -11.37 -11.83
C LYS A 5 13.51 -10.81 -10.79
N GLU A 6 14.07 -10.13 -9.79
CA GLU A 6 13.32 -9.35 -8.80
C GLU A 6 12.93 -7.98 -9.38
N LYS A 7 12.02 -7.28 -8.70
CA LYS A 7 11.51 -5.98 -9.18
C LYS A 7 12.56 -4.87 -9.13
N GLN A 8 13.57 -5.03 -8.29
CA GLN A 8 14.68 -4.09 -8.08
C GLN A 8 15.74 -4.13 -9.18
N HIS A 9 15.69 -5.14 -10.06
CA HIS A 9 16.71 -5.32 -11.10
C HIS A 9 16.14 -4.95 -12.46
N SER A 10 16.84 -4.11 -13.22
CA SER A 10 16.66 -4.06 -14.68
C SER A 10 17.71 -4.95 -15.35
N PHE A 11 17.32 -5.67 -16.39
CA PHE A 11 18.19 -6.64 -17.07
C PHE A 11 18.23 -6.38 -18.56
N PHE A 12 19.43 -6.41 -19.12
CA PHE A 12 19.64 -6.26 -20.55
C PHE A 12 20.74 -7.24 -21.02
N PRO A 13 20.39 -8.25 -21.82
CA PRO A 13 21.34 -9.15 -22.45
C PRO A 13 21.90 -8.52 -23.72
N ARG A 14 23.20 -8.71 -23.98
CA ARG A 14 23.84 -8.34 -25.26
C ARG A 14 24.73 -9.48 -25.76
N PRO A 15 24.32 -10.18 -26.83
CA PRO A 15 25.22 -11.04 -27.58
C PRO A 15 26.35 -10.23 -28.21
N LEU A 16 27.57 -10.76 -28.19
CA LEU A 16 28.76 -10.09 -28.73
C LEU A 16 29.78 -11.11 -29.23
N GLY A 17 30.47 -10.77 -30.32
CA GLY A 17 31.59 -11.56 -30.84
C GLY A 17 32.93 -10.94 -30.41
N ILE A 18 33.79 -11.73 -29.77
CA ILE A 18 35.17 -11.35 -29.42
C ILE A 18 36.09 -12.53 -29.74
N GLY A 19 37.17 -12.29 -30.50
CA GLY A 19 38.23 -13.28 -30.72
C GLY A 19 37.71 -14.63 -31.22
N ASP A 20 36.97 -14.60 -32.32
CA ASP A 20 36.31 -15.75 -32.99
C ASP A 20 35.29 -16.54 -32.14
N LYS A 21 34.94 -16.03 -30.96
CA LYS A 21 33.95 -16.63 -30.06
C LYS A 21 32.76 -15.71 -29.83
N PHE A 22 31.59 -16.31 -29.57
CA PHE A 22 30.40 -15.58 -29.16
C PHE A 22 30.24 -15.61 -27.65
N TYR A 23 29.82 -14.49 -27.09
CA TYR A 23 29.55 -14.32 -25.68
C TYR A 23 28.19 -13.66 -25.50
N LEU A 24 27.51 -14.01 -24.41
CA LEU A 24 26.39 -13.26 -23.88
C LEU A 24 26.91 -12.37 -22.75
N SER A 25 26.92 -11.06 -22.98
CA SER A 25 27.05 -10.07 -21.91
C SER A 25 25.72 -9.97 -21.16
N VAL A 26 25.77 -10.13 -19.85
CA VAL A 26 24.63 -9.98 -18.94
C VAL A 26 24.81 -8.67 -18.17
N GLY A 27 23.95 -7.70 -18.46
CA GLY A 27 23.89 -6.42 -17.75
C GLY A 27 22.78 -6.39 -16.73
N VAL A 28 23.10 -6.10 -15.47
CA VAL A 28 22.13 -5.94 -14.39
C VAL A 28 22.26 -4.55 -13.79
N MET A 29 21.17 -3.80 -13.80
CA MET A 29 21.07 -2.49 -13.18
C MET A 29 20.37 -2.59 -11.81
N ALA A 30 20.95 -1.95 -10.80
CA ALA A 30 20.34 -1.80 -9.47
C ALA A 30 20.30 -0.32 -9.08
N PHE A 31 19.12 0.19 -8.75
CA PHE A 31 18.87 1.59 -8.41
C PHE A 31 18.79 1.77 -6.90
N PHE A 32 19.39 2.83 -6.34
CA PHE A 32 19.44 3.03 -4.89
C PHE A 32 19.29 4.51 -4.49
N ASP A 33 18.92 4.75 -3.23
CA ASP A 33 18.85 6.09 -2.63
C ASP A 33 20.20 6.46 -2.00
N LEU A 34 20.73 7.64 -2.30
CA LEU A 34 22.00 8.09 -1.71
C LEU A 34 21.91 8.31 -0.19
N ASN A 35 20.71 8.53 0.37
CA ASN A 35 20.51 8.63 1.82
C ASN A 35 20.41 7.27 2.53
N ASP A 36 20.03 6.23 1.79
CA ASP A 36 19.80 4.88 2.31
C ASP A 36 20.34 3.85 1.31
N PRO A 37 21.68 3.76 1.15
CA PRO A 37 22.30 2.93 0.13
C PRO A 37 22.06 1.44 0.34
N GLY A 38 21.59 1.01 1.52
CA GLY A 38 21.20 -0.38 1.75
C GLY A 38 19.89 -0.77 1.06
N ASN A 39 19.09 0.19 0.63
CA ASN A 39 17.72 -0.04 0.16
C ASN A 39 17.61 0.18 -1.36
N LEU A 40 17.47 -0.93 -2.09
CA LEU A 40 17.26 -0.90 -3.53
C LEU A 40 15.85 -0.44 -3.90
N LEU A 41 15.76 0.38 -4.94
CA LEU A 41 14.54 0.88 -5.52
C LEU A 41 14.07 -0.01 -6.69
N ASP A 42 12.78 0.01 -6.96
CA ASP A 42 12.18 -0.77 -8.05
C ASP A 42 12.60 -0.25 -9.44
N GLU A 43 12.66 -1.15 -10.42
CA GLU A 43 12.95 -0.85 -11.83
C GLU A 43 12.00 0.21 -12.40
N GLN A 44 10.73 0.24 -11.97
CA GLN A 44 9.77 1.25 -12.42
C GLN A 44 10.20 2.66 -11.98
N GLU A 45 10.81 2.81 -10.81
CA GLU A 45 11.28 4.11 -10.32
C GLU A 45 12.53 4.56 -11.09
N LEU A 46 13.41 3.62 -11.47
CA LEU A 46 14.52 3.91 -12.38
C LEU A 46 14.02 4.50 -13.69
N TRP A 47 13.08 3.84 -14.37
CA TRP A 47 12.61 4.30 -15.69
C TRP A 47 11.72 5.55 -15.65
N LYS A 48 11.14 5.89 -14.50
CA LYS A 48 10.41 7.15 -14.31
C LYS A 48 11.32 8.36 -14.11
N THR A 49 12.49 8.16 -13.48
CA THR A 49 13.33 9.27 -13.00
C THR A 49 14.55 9.50 -13.88
N VAL A 50 15.32 8.45 -14.18
CA VAL A 50 16.62 8.55 -14.86
C VAL A 50 16.53 9.18 -16.27
N PRO A 51 15.53 8.87 -17.12
CA PRO A 51 15.45 9.51 -18.45
C PRO A 51 15.34 11.05 -18.38
N GLY A 52 14.66 11.60 -17.37
CA GLY A 52 14.54 13.04 -17.18
C GLY A 52 15.87 13.73 -16.83
N GLU A 53 16.78 13.02 -16.17
CA GLU A 53 18.08 13.54 -15.75
C GLU A 53 19.17 13.43 -16.83
N LEU A 54 18.93 12.68 -17.91
CA LEU A 54 19.91 12.40 -18.98
C LEU A 54 19.58 13.07 -20.32
N GLY A 55 18.48 13.82 -20.42
CA GLY A 55 18.08 14.56 -21.62
C GLY A 55 17.41 13.71 -22.71
N PRO A 56 17.24 14.23 -23.95
CA PRO A 56 16.31 13.70 -24.96
C PRO A 56 16.71 12.37 -25.62
N LYS A 57 17.95 11.90 -25.48
CA LYS A 57 18.42 10.60 -26.00
C LYS A 57 19.35 9.92 -24.97
N PRO A 58 18.81 9.43 -23.84
CA PRO A 58 19.63 8.94 -22.74
C PRO A 58 20.24 7.57 -23.09
N ILE A 59 21.57 7.51 -23.27
CA ILE A 59 22.31 6.24 -23.34
C ILE A 59 22.96 6.01 -21.98
N ILE A 60 22.36 5.12 -21.19
CA ILE A 60 22.86 4.75 -19.85
C ILE A 60 24.09 3.85 -19.96
N ASP A 61 24.02 2.85 -20.84
CA ASP A 61 25.07 1.85 -21.05
C ASP A 61 24.91 1.13 -22.41
N GLN A 62 26.01 0.65 -22.99
CA GLN A 62 25.99 -0.03 -24.30
C GLN A 62 25.91 -1.56 -24.20
N GLY A 63 26.02 -2.15 -23.01
CA GLY A 63 25.94 -3.60 -22.82
C GLY A 63 27.20 -4.36 -23.16
N VAL A 64 28.33 -3.69 -23.36
CA VAL A 64 29.62 -4.33 -23.66
C VAL A 64 30.48 -4.29 -22.39
N PRO A 65 31.17 -5.40 -22.03
CA PRO A 65 32.03 -5.44 -20.86
C PRO A 65 33.15 -4.40 -20.94
N LYS A 66 33.40 -3.73 -19.82
CA LYS A 66 34.41 -2.68 -19.71
C LYS A 66 35.68 -3.26 -19.07
N PRO A 67 36.89 -2.91 -19.57
CA PRO A 67 38.14 -3.40 -18.98
C PRO A 67 38.32 -3.03 -17.49
N ARG A 68 37.76 -1.89 -17.07
CA ARG A 68 37.85 -1.36 -15.71
C ARG A 68 36.59 -0.55 -15.35
N GLY A 69 36.38 -0.35 -14.05
CA GLY A 69 35.24 0.38 -13.52
C GLY A 69 35.28 1.88 -13.86
N GLU A 70 34.12 2.51 -13.98
CA GLU A 70 33.99 3.96 -14.13
C GLU A 70 32.82 4.52 -13.32
N PHE A 71 32.89 5.80 -12.95
CA PHE A 71 31.73 6.51 -12.41
C PHE A 71 31.35 7.72 -13.27
N LEU A 72 30.06 8.03 -13.34
CA LEU A 72 29.49 9.19 -14.03
C LEU A 72 28.55 9.95 -13.10
N VAL A 73 28.41 11.26 -13.35
CA VAL A 73 27.47 12.10 -12.61
C VAL A 73 26.69 12.96 -13.57
N SER A 74 25.36 12.96 -13.45
CA SER A 74 24.49 13.94 -14.11
C SER A 74 23.94 14.91 -13.08
N GLY A 75 24.07 16.21 -13.34
CA GLY A 75 23.49 17.23 -12.47
C GLY A 75 24.09 18.62 -12.67
N SER A 76 23.72 19.50 -11.73
CA SER A 76 24.11 20.91 -11.71
C SER A 76 24.90 21.22 -10.43
N CYS A 77 25.71 22.26 -10.46
CA CYS A 77 26.20 22.91 -9.26
C CYS A 77 25.10 23.77 -8.65
N PHE A 78 24.85 23.63 -7.35
CA PHE A 78 23.91 24.46 -6.60
C PHE A 78 24.64 25.33 -5.59
N ALA A 79 24.18 26.57 -5.45
CA ALA A 79 24.67 27.45 -4.41
C ALA A 79 24.02 27.10 -3.05
N PRO A 80 24.80 26.94 -1.95
CA PRO A 80 24.27 26.51 -0.66
C PRO A 80 23.12 27.40 -0.16
N ARG A 81 22.00 26.79 0.24
CA ARG A 81 20.81 27.47 0.80
C ARG A 81 20.19 28.50 -0.15
N GLY A 82 20.33 28.33 -1.46
CA GLY A 82 19.74 29.23 -2.47
C GLY A 82 20.38 30.62 -2.55
N GLN A 83 21.56 30.82 -1.94
CA GLN A 83 22.26 32.11 -1.98
C GLN A 83 22.90 32.33 -3.35
N LEU A 84 22.64 33.46 -4.00
CA LEU A 84 23.34 33.84 -5.24
C LEU A 84 24.86 33.90 -5.01
N ARG A 85 25.63 33.15 -5.81
CA ARG A 85 27.10 33.21 -5.79
C ARG A 85 27.66 33.27 -7.22
N PRO A 86 28.74 34.06 -7.44
CA PRO A 86 29.37 34.17 -8.76
C PRO A 86 30.23 32.95 -9.12
N ALA A 87 30.70 32.20 -8.11
CA ALA A 87 31.50 31.01 -8.30
C ALA A 87 31.26 29.99 -7.17
N SER A 88 31.49 28.72 -7.48
CA SER A 88 31.43 27.59 -6.56
C SER A 88 32.38 26.48 -7.04
N GLN A 89 32.39 25.37 -6.32
CA GLN A 89 33.17 24.19 -6.67
C GLN A 89 32.31 22.95 -6.45
N VAL A 90 32.34 22.03 -7.41
CA VAL A 90 31.76 20.70 -7.28
C VAL A 90 32.89 19.68 -7.11
N GLN A 91 32.66 18.70 -6.26
CA GLN A 91 33.62 17.65 -5.96
C GLN A 91 32.87 16.34 -5.82
N VAL A 92 33.40 15.30 -6.46
CA VAL A 92 32.86 13.93 -6.36
C VAL A 92 34.02 13.00 -6.07
N ARG A 93 33.90 12.24 -4.98
CA ARG A 93 34.84 11.20 -4.57
C ARG A 93 34.13 9.88 -4.41
N VAL A 94 34.67 8.82 -5.01
CA VAL A 94 34.15 7.45 -4.95
C VAL A 94 35.32 6.53 -4.61
N GLY A 95 35.36 6.04 -3.37
CA GLY A 95 36.53 5.34 -2.84
C GLY A 95 37.79 6.21 -2.91
N GLU A 96 38.78 5.77 -3.66
CA GLU A 96 40.08 6.45 -3.83
C GLU A 96 40.11 7.45 -5.00
N LYS A 97 39.11 7.41 -5.91
CA LYS A 97 39.06 8.33 -7.05
C LYS A 97 38.29 9.60 -6.69
N GLU A 98 38.86 10.74 -7.05
CA GLU A 98 38.30 12.07 -6.78
C GLU A 98 38.44 12.97 -8.00
N LYS A 99 37.39 13.74 -8.29
CA LYS A 99 37.41 14.77 -9.32
C LYS A 99 36.73 16.04 -8.80
N THR A 100 37.38 17.17 -9.05
CA THR A 100 36.98 18.50 -8.59
C THR A 100 36.93 19.46 -9.76
N LEU A 101 35.84 20.21 -9.90
CA LEU A 101 35.64 21.19 -10.97
C LEU A 101 35.25 22.55 -10.37
N ASN A 102 35.88 23.61 -10.88
CA ASN A 102 35.50 24.98 -10.56
C ASN A 102 34.32 25.40 -11.43
N ILE A 103 33.31 26.01 -10.82
CA ILE A 103 32.06 26.39 -11.48
C ILE A 103 31.88 27.90 -11.36
N PHE A 104 31.73 28.57 -12.50
CA PHE A 104 31.54 30.01 -12.58
C PHE A 104 30.17 30.36 -13.16
N GLY A 105 29.66 31.51 -12.77
CA GLY A 105 28.60 32.20 -13.49
C GLY A 105 28.95 32.50 -14.94
N ASP A 106 27.99 33.03 -15.69
CA ASP A 106 28.26 33.44 -17.06
C ASP A 106 29.29 34.59 -17.08
N ARG A 107 30.26 34.46 -17.98
CA ARG A 107 31.42 35.33 -18.14
C ARG A 107 31.74 35.49 -19.61
N TYR A 108 32.30 36.63 -19.98
CA TYR A 108 32.62 36.97 -21.36
C TYR A 108 33.98 37.64 -21.46
N TRP A 109 34.58 37.57 -22.65
CA TRP A 109 35.72 38.41 -22.99
C TRP A 109 35.26 39.83 -23.35
N LYS A 110 35.78 40.83 -22.65
CA LYS A 110 35.55 42.26 -22.93
C LYS A 110 36.88 43.01 -22.92
N ASN A 111 37.31 43.52 -24.07
CA ASN A 111 38.58 44.24 -24.24
C ASN A 111 39.82 43.47 -23.72
N GLY A 112 39.85 42.14 -23.89
CA GLY A 112 40.94 41.29 -23.42
C GLY A 112 40.93 40.98 -21.91
N LEU A 113 39.90 41.43 -21.19
CA LEU A 113 39.68 41.11 -19.77
C LEU A 113 38.44 40.22 -19.62
N ILE A 114 38.43 39.41 -18.56
CA ILE A 114 37.29 38.56 -18.18
C ILE A 114 36.31 39.41 -17.37
N THR A 115 35.01 39.35 -17.71
CA THR A 115 33.97 40.01 -16.91
C THR A 115 33.79 39.34 -15.55
N GLU A 116 33.27 40.09 -14.57
CA GLU A 116 32.81 39.49 -13.32
C GLU A 116 31.76 38.40 -13.59
N PRO A 117 31.79 37.26 -12.88
CA PRO A 117 30.85 36.18 -13.11
C PRO A 117 29.44 36.54 -12.63
N GLU A 118 28.43 36.30 -13.46
CA GLU A 118 27.04 36.52 -13.06
C GLU A 118 26.62 35.55 -11.93
N PRO A 119 26.04 36.02 -10.82
CA PRO A 119 25.64 35.13 -9.74
C PRO A 119 24.57 34.12 -10.17
N PHE A 120 24.75 32.85 -9.78
CA PHE A 120 23.81 31.77 -10.09
C PHE A 120 23.31 31.05 -8.83
N VAL A 121 22.14 30.42 -8.95
CA VAL A 121 21.61 29.47 -7.94
C VAL A 121 21.84 28.02 -8.39
N GLU A 122 21.72 27.77 -9.69
CA GLU A 122 21.96 26.48 -10.35
C GLU A 122 22.80 26.72 -11.61
N MET A 123 23.88 25.96 -11.79
CA MET A 123 24.71 25.98 -13.00
C MET A 123 24.94 24.55 -13.51
N PRO A 124 24.38 24.16 -14.67
CA PRO A 124 24.52 22.79 -15.20
C PRO A 124 25.98 22.40 -15.47
N VAL A 125 26.38 21.21 -15.01
CA VAL A 125 27.74 20.67 -15.21
C VAL A 125 27.72 19.72 -16.42
N VAL A 126 27.71 20.32 -17.61
CA VAL A 126 27.58 19.61 -18.90
C VAL A 126 28.69 20.04 -19.87
N TRP A 127 28.96 19.22 -20.90
CA TRP A 127 30.00 19.52 -21.89
C TRP A 127 29.81 20.85 -22.62
N ALA A 128 28.56 21.29 -22.82
CA ALA A 128 28.26 22.59 -23.42
C ALA A 128 28.72 23.79 -22.57
N ASN A 129 28.91 23.58 -21.26
CA ASN A 129 29.41 24.60 -20.34
C ASN A 129 30.92 24.46 -20.05
N ALA A 130 31.59 23.45 -20.63
CA ALA A 130 33.04 23.28 -20.55
C ALA A 130 33.74 23.95 -21.75
N PHE A 131 35.07 24.07 -21.68
CA PHE A 131 35.87 24.70 -22.74
C PHE A 131 35.65 24.01 -24.10
N GLY A 132 35.47 24.79 -25.17
CA GLY A 132 35.32 24.26 -26.52
C GLY A 132 34.79 25.27 -27.53
N GLY A 133 34.30 24.74 -28.64
CA GLY A 133 33.72 25.46 -29.77
C GLY A 133 33.75 24.60 -31.04
N SER A 134 33.10 25.04 -32.12
CA SER A 134 32.90 24.26 -33.34
C SER A 134 34.20 23.72 -33.95
N ASP A 135 35.29 24.48 -33.81
CA ASP A 135 36.62 24.14 -34.32
C ASP A 135 37.51 23.40 -33.30
N TYR A 136 36.97 23.02 -32.14
CA TYR A 136 37.70 22.31 -31.09
C TYR A 136 37.28 20.84 -31.00
N ALA A 137 38.01 19.97 -31.70
CA ALA A 137 37.68 18.55 -31.84
C ALA A 137 37.48 17.80 -30.51
N LYS A 138 38.15 18.21 -29.42
CA LYS A 138 37.99 17.57 -28.08
C LYS A 138 36.64 17.85 -27.43
N ASN A 139 35.97 18.96 -27.77
CA ASN A 139 34.63 19.29 -27.28
C ASN A 139 33.96 20.30 -28.23
N PRO A 140 33.38 19.86 -29.35
CA PRO A 140 32.74 20.73 -30.33
C PRO A 140 31.48 21.45 -29.81
N LEU A 141 30.89 20.95 -28.71
CA LEU A 141 29.68 21.51 -28.09
C LEU A 141 29.98 22.60 -27.06
N GLY A 142 31.24 22.73 -26.64
CA GLY A 142 31.66 23.63 -25.57
C GLY A 142 31.66 25.10 -25.96
N LYS A 143 32.05 25.94 -25.01
CA LYS A 143 32.15 27.39 -25.19
C LYS A 143 33.51 27.93 -24.75
N GLY A 144 33.92 29.07 -25.30
CA GLY A 144 35.25 29.65 -25.09
C GLY A 144 35.97 30.05 -26.39
N MET A 145 35.50 29.58 -27.55
CA MET A 145 36.08 29.92 -28.86
C MET A 145 35.10 30.63 -29.79
N ASP A 146 33.85 30.17 -29.85
CA ASP A 146 32.87 30.69 -30.79
C ASP A 146 32.24 32.00 -30.28
N LYS A 147 31.91 32.89 -31.21
CA LYS A 147 31.20 34.13 -30.89
C LYS A 147 29.70 33.87 -30.79
N VAL A 148 29.05 34.53 -29.83
CA VAL A 148 27.61 34.49 -29.63
C VAL A 148 27.05 35.91 -29.67
N PRO A 149 25.94 36.15 -30.40
CA PRO A 149 25.27 37.44 -30.41
C PRO A 149 24.58 37.71 -29.07
N MET A 150 24.73 38.92 -28.56
CA MET A 150 24.06 39.45 -27.37
C MET A 150 22.73 40.13 -27.73
N PRO A 151 21.80 40.29 -26.78
CA PRO A 151 20.54 40.99 -27.00
C PRO A 151 20.68 42.45 -27.46
N ASP A 152 21.83 43.07 -27.20
CA ASP A 152 22.18 44.43 -27.64
C ASP A 152 22.78 44.49 -29.06
N GLY A 153 22.87 43.34 -29.75
CA GLY A 153 23.43 43.20 -31.09
C GLY A 153 24.96 43.09 -31.15
N SER A 154 25.67 43.13 -30.02
CA SER A 154 27.11 42.89 -29.96
C SER A 154 27.45 41.40 -30.04
N GLU A 155 28.65 41.06 -30.50
CA GLU A 155 29.17 39.68 -30.43
C GLU A 155 30.18 39.55 -29.32
N VAL A 156 30.04 38.53 -28.48
CA VAL A 156 31.01 38.22 -27.42
C VAL A 156 31.44 36.77 -27.49
N ILE A 157 32.62 36.47 -26.93
CA ILE A 157 33.07 35.09 -26.73
C ILE A 157 32.77 34.73 -25.27
N PRO A 158 31.79 33.86 -24.99
CA PRO A 158 31.51 33.39 -23.63
C PRO A 158 32.64 32.49 -23.14
N LEU A 159 33.03 32.65 -21.87
CA LEU A 159 33.95 31.73 -21.20
C LEU A 159 33.18 30.48 -20.73
N PRO A 160 33.86 29.33 -20.59
CA PRO A 160 33.26 28.15 -19.97
C PRO A 160 32.86 28.43 -18.51
N ASN A 161 31.77 27.80 -18.07
CA ASN A 161 31.40 27.81 -16.65
C ASN A 161 32.14 26.71 -15.89
N VAL A 162 32.49 25.61 -16.56
CA VAL A 162 33.13 24.44 -15.96
C VAL A 162 34.60 24.41 -16.34
N GLU A 163 35.47 24.55 -15.34
CA GLU A 163 36.93 24.56 -15.52
C GLU A 163 37.63 23.59 -14.55
N LEU A 164 38.77 23.05 -14.98
CA LEU A 164 39.66 22.30 -14.08
C LEU A 164 40.39 23.29 -13.15
N PRO A 165 40.49 23.01 -11.83
CA PRO A 165 41.16 23.90 -10.90
C PRO A 165 42.60 24.24 -11.27
N GLN A 166 43.31 23.32 -11.94
CA GLN A 166 44.71 23.46 -12.32
C GLN A 166 44.91 24.14 -13.69
N GLN A 167 43.84 24.37 -14.45
CA GLN A 167 43.88 24.91 -15.82
C GLN A 167 42.88 26.06 -16.00
N GLN A 168 42.91 27.04 -15.09
CA GLN A 168 42.02 28.20 -15.22
C GLN A 168 42.44 29.08 -16.41
N ILE A 169 41.45 29.60 -17.13
CA ILE A 169 41.68 30.42 -18.31
C ILE A 169 42.02 31.85 -17.89
N GLY A 170 43.19 32.33 -18.30
CA GLY A 170 43.67 33.70 -18.05
C GLY A 170 43.84 34.56 -19.30
N SER A 171 43.81 33.98 -20.51
CA SER A 171 43.92 34.74 -21.76
C SER A 171 43.05 34.18 -22.90
N PRO A 172 42.61 35.00 -23.88
CA PRO A 172 41.75 34.54 -24.98
C PRO A 172 42.39 33.48 -25.88
N SER A 173 43.72 33.41 -25.93
CA SER A 173 44.46 32.43 -26.74
C SER A 173 44.76 31.13 -25.99
N GLN A 174 44.52 31.07 -24.68
CA GLN A 174 44.82 29.89 -23.87
C GLN A 174 43.80 28.79 -24.16
N LYS A 175 44.29 27.62 -24.59
CA LYS A 175 43.50 26.42 -24.78
C LYS A 175 43.68 25.50 -23.58
N VAL A 176 42.58 25.03 -23.01
CA VAL A 176 42.57 24.13 -21.85
C VAL A 176 41.85 22.82 -22.18
N ASP A 177 42.00 21.81 -21.34
CA ASP A 177 41.26 20.56 -21.53
C ASP A 177 39.80 20.72 -21.07
N PRO A 178 38.82 20.25 -21.85
CA PRO A 178 37.42 20.26 -21.44
C PRO A 178 37.20 19.25 -20.32
N ALA A 179 36.41 19.61 -19.31
CA ALA A 179 36.09 18.73 -18.20
C ALA A 179 34.61 18.76 -17.84
N SER A 180 34.06 17.58 -17.57
CA SER A 180 32.71 17.34 -17.06
C SER A 180 32.68 15.97 -16.38
N PHE A 181 31.56 15.61 -15.74
CA PHE A 181 31.31 14.27 -15.19
C PHE A 181 30.51 13.34 -16.12
N GLY A 182 29.92 13.89 -17.17
CA GLY A 182 29.07 13.18 -18.12
C GLY A 182 29.83 12.36 -19.16
N PRO A 183 29.12 11.58 -20.00
CA PRO A 183 29.72 10.69 -20.98
C PRO A 183 30.33 11.47 -22.15
N LEU A 184 31.49 11.03 -22.64
CA LEU A 184 32.13 11.52 -23.86
C LEU A 184 31.41 10.98 -25.10
N ASP A 185 31.25 11.82 -26.12
CA ASP A 185 30.68 11.42 -27.40
C ASP A 185 31.59 10.41 -28.12
N LEU A 186 31.00 9.47 -28.84
CA LEU A 186 31.72 8.41 -29.55
C LEU A 186 32.58 8.95 -30.71
N MET A 187 32.22 10.11 -31.28
CA MET A 187 32.93 10.74 -32.39
C MET A 187 34.11 11.59 -31.94
N TRP A 188 34.25 11.88 -30.64
CA TRP A 188 35.32 12.75 -30.16
C TRP A 188 36.66 12.00 -30.11
N PRO A 189 37.80 12.64 -30.42
CA PRO A 189 39.11 11.99 -30.51
C PRO A 189 39.51 11.19 -29.26
N GLN A 190 39.05 11.60 -28.07
CA GLN A 190 39.28 10.89 -26.82
C GLN A 190 38.76 9.44 -26.86
N ARG A 191 37.61 9.21 -27.52
CA ARG A 191 36.99 7.89 -27.71
C ARG A 191 37.23 7.31 -29.09
N ALA A 192 37.04 8.09 -30.15
CA ALA A 192 37.10 7.62 -31.55
C ALA A 192 38.41 6.88 -31.88
N LYS A 193 39.55 7.34 -31.34
CA LYS A 193 40.86 6.68 -31.53
C LYS A 193 40.95 5.25 -30.96
N LYS A 194 40.00 4.86 -30.10
CA LYS A 194 39.94 3.55 -29.43
C LYS A 194 39.04 2.55 -30.19
N ASN A 195 38.29 2.99 -31.19
CA ASN A 195 37.25 2.18 -31.86
C ASN A 195 37.80 1.03 -32.74
N GLY A 196 39.07 1.13 -33.16
CA GLY A 196 39.68 0.21 -34.14
C GLY A 196 39.30 0.55 -35.59
N THR A 197 39.78 -0.27 -36.53
CA THR A 197 39.67 -0.04 -37.97
C THR A 197 38.53 -0.85 -38.60
N TYR A 198 37.53 -0.17 -39.19
CA TYR A 198 36.39 -0.78 -39.88
C TYR A 198 36.48 -0.56 -41.40
N ASP A 199 37.28 -1.36 -42.09
CA ASP A 199 37.49 -1.31 -43.54
C ASP A 199 36.86 -2.51 -44.27
N GLU A 200 37.03 -2.61 -45.59
CA GLU A 200 36.54 -3.76 -46.37
C GLU A 200 37.19 -5.08 -45.91
N LYS A 201 38.41 -5.05 -45.38
CA LYS A 201 39.05 -6.23 -44.80
C LYS A 201 38.28 -6.70 -43.56
N TRP A 202 37.96 -5.80 -42.63
CA TRP A 202 37.11 -6.12 -41.48
C TRP A 202 35.76 -6.67 -41.92
N LYS A 203 35.10 -6.03 -42.90
CA LYS A 203 33.78 -6.47 -43.38
C LYS A 203 33.79 -7.89 -43.97
N ASN A 204 34.87 -8.26 -44.67
CA ASN A 204 34.98 -9.55 -45.34
C ASN A 204 35.55 -10.65 -44.44
N GLU A 205 36.48 -10.32 -43.53
CA GLU A 205 37.21 -11.31 -42.72
C GLU A 205 36.77 -11.35 -41.25
N ARG A 206 36.17 -10.27 -40.73
CA ARG A 206 35.94 -10.08 -39.30
C ARG A 206 34.48 -9.86 -38.91
N TRP A 207 33.63 -9.34 -39.79
CA TRP A 207 32.20 -9.20 -39.47
C TRP A 207 31.61 -10.59 -39.12
N PRO A 208 30.98 -10.82 -37.95
CA PRO A 208 30.42 -9.83 -37.02
C PRO A 208 31.22 -9.46 -35.76
N PHE A 209 32.49 -9.83 -35.68
CA PHE A 209 33.40 -9.53 -34.58
C PHE A 209 33.92 -8.08 -34.62
N TYR A 210 34.35 -7.57 -33.47
CA TYR A 210 35.06 -6.29 -33.40
C TYR A 210 36.42 -6.36 -34.13
N PRO A 211 36.94 -5.21 -34.62
CA PRO A 211 38.29 -5.13 -35.16
C PRO A 211 39.36 -5.62 -34.18
N ASP A 212 40.43 -6.23 -34.69
CA ASP A 212 41.54 -6.73 -33.86
C ASP A 212 42.30 -5.64 -33.12
N ASP A 213 42.35 -4.44 -33.70
CA ASP A 213 43.04 -3.27 -33.17
C ASP A 213 42.17 -2.43 -32.24
N MET A 214 40.95 -2.89 -31.91
CA MET A 214 40.04 -2.15 -31.02
C MET A 214 40.57 -2.12 -29.58
N ASN A 215 40.64 -0.92 -29.00
CA ASN A 215 40.85 -0.76 -27.57
C ASN A 215 39.48 -0.73 -26.85
N TYR A 216 39.19 -1.77 -26.06
CA TYR A 216 37.91 -1.94 -25.36
C TYR A 216 37.60 -0.86 -24.31
N GLU A 217 38.55 -0.03 -23.91
CA GLU A 217 38.26 1.20 -23.15
C GLU A 217 37.41 2.20 -23.95
N PHE A 218 37.21 2.00 -25.25
CA PHE A 218 36.19 2.70 -26.02
C PHE A 218 34.80 2.67 -25.35
N PHE A 219 34.49 1.59 -24.63
CA PHE A 219 33.21 1.40 -23.94
C PHE A 219 33.15 2.03 -22.54
N ASN A 220 34.30 2.44 -21.98
CA ASN A 220 34.32 3.37 -20.87
C ASN A 220 33.99 4.76 -21.42
N VAL A 221 32.83 5.29 -21.04
CA VAL A 221 32.29 6.52 -21.59
C VAL A 221 32.67 7.75 -20.76
N ALA A 222 33.12 7.58 -19.52
CA ALA A 222 33.60 8.68 -18.68
C ALA A 222 34.97 9.21 -19.15
N GLY A 223 35.40 10.35 -18.61
CA GLY A 223 36.79 10.78 -18.72
C GLY A 223 37.73 9.79 -18.02
N GLU A 224 38.97 9.65 -18.51
CA GLU A 224 39.96 8.70 -17.95
C GLU A 224 40.29 8.99 -16.46
N ASP A 225 40.07 10.23 -16.03
CA ASP A 225 40.20 10.66 -14.63
C ASP A 225 39.08 10.12 -13.70
N GLN A 226 38.05 9.50 -14.26
CA GLN A 226 36.97 8.83 -13.54
C GLN A 226 37.04 7.29 -13.63
N PHE A 227 38.14 6.76 -14.19
CA PHE A 227 38.37 5.32 -14.26
C PHE A 227 38.96 4.79 -12.95
N MET A 228 38.44 3.66 -12.50
CA MET A 228 38.97 2.89 -11.39
C MET A 228 40.16 2.06 -11.88
N ASP A 229 41.13 1.77 -10.99
CA ASP A 229 42.27 0.90 -11.33
C ASP A 229 41.85 -0.58 -11.48
N GLY A 230 40.66 -0.93 -11.00
CA GLY A 230 40.01 -2.24 -11.16
C GLY A 230 38.49 -2.08 -11.28
N TYR A 231 37.72 -2.97 -10.65
CA TYR A 231 36.25 -2.86 -10.56
C TYR A 231 35.83 -2.44 -9.15
N PHE A 232 34.61 -1.93 -9.01
CA PHE A 232 34.07 -1.62 -7.69
C PHE A 232 33.80 -2.91 -6.91
N LYS A 233 34.07 -2.88 -5.61
CA LYS A 233 33.85 -3.97 -4.67
C LYS A 233 32.50 -3.86 -3.96
N GLY A 234 31.88 -2.67 -3.91
CA GLY A 234 30.72 -2.39 -3.06
C GLY A 234 31.16 -1.92 -1.67
N GLY A 235 30.44 -0.96 -1.10
CA GLY A 235 30.78 -0.33 0.19
C GLY A 235 31.72 0.87 0.09
N GLU A 236 32.23 1.23 -1.09
CA GLU A 236 33.09 2.41 -1.27
C GLU A 236 32.41 3.68 -0.77
N SER A 237 33.14 4.53 -0.05
CA SER A 237 32.63 5.83 0.39
C SER A 237 32.34 6.74 -0.80
N VAL A 238 31.20 7.41 -0.78
CA VAL A 238 30.78 8.39 -1.78
C VAL A 238 30.66 9.75 -1.11
N LEU A 239 31.34 10.75 -1.67
CA LEU A 239 31.21 12.15 -1.25
C LEU A 239 30.88 13.00 -2.48
N ILE A 240 29.79 13.75 -2.42
CA ILE A 240 29.35 14.66 -3.48
C ILE A 240 29.10 16.04 -2.87
N LYS A 241 29.79 17.07 -3.37
CA LYS A 241 29.74 18.43 -2.86
C LYS A 241 29.05 19.38 -3.84
N ASN A 242 28.15 20.20 -3.33
CA ASN A 242 27.44 21.29 -4.04
C ASN A 242 26.66 20.85 -5.29
N MET A 243 26.18 19.59 -5.37
CA MET A 243 25.36 19.11 -6.49
C MET A 243 23.89 18.84 -6.13
N HIS A 244 23.44 19.30 -4.95
CA HIS A 244 22.05 19.26 -4.53
C HIS A 244 21.63 20.62 -3.94
N PRO A 245 20.38 21.10 -4.18
CA PRO A 245 19.92 22.41 -3.70
C PRO A 245 19.97 22.55 -2.17
N ASP A 246 19.51 21.52 -1.45
CA ASP A 246 19.41 21.54 0.03
C ASP A 246 20.59 20.90 0.78
N PHE A 247 21.41 20.06 0.13
CA PHE A 247 22.48 19.28 0.75
C PHE A 247 23.82 19.66 0.11
N PRO A 248 24.53 20.66 0.67
CA PRO A 248 25.83 21.10 0.15
C PRO A 248 26.90 20.00 0.18
N LEU A 249 26.70 18.99 1.03
CA LEU A 249 27.53 17.81 1.12
C LEU A 249 26.63 16.58 1.26
N ILE A 250 26.79 15.62 0.36
CA ILE A 250 26.18 14.29 0.42
C ILE A 250 27.30 13.31 0.76
N GLU A 251 27.17 12.67 1.92
CA GLU A 251 28.04 11.58 2.35
C GLU A 251 27.22 10.28 2.30
N SER A 252 27.72 9.30 1.54
CA SER A 252 27.04 8.04 1.28
C SER A 252 28.07 6.92 1.08
N SER A 253 27.60 5.75 0.67
CA SER A 253 28.45 4.64 0.23
C SER A 253 27.77 3.84 -0.87
N LEU A 254 28.55 3.08 -1.64
CA LEU A 254 27.98 2.12 -2.57
C LEU A 254 27.32 0.96 -1.81
N PRO A 255 26.14 0.49 -2.25
CA PRO A 255 25.50 -0.69 -1.67
C PRO A 255 26.45 -1.91 -1.63
N ARG A 256 26.50 -2.62 -0.51
CA ARG A 256 27.33 -3.82 -0.32
C ARG A 256 26.62 -5.06 -0.86
N LEU A 257 26.49 -5.12 -2.18
CA LEU A 257 25.72 -6.16 -2.88
C LEU A 257 26.61 -7.14 -3.63
N ARG A 258 26.23 -8.42 -3.57
CA ARG A 258 26.74 -9.48 -4.42
C ARG A 258 25.67 -9.79 -5.47
N MET A 259 25.86 -9.31 -6.69
CA MET A 259 24.94 -9.59 -7.79
C MET A 259 25.23 -10.99 -8.35
N ARG A 260 24.24 -11.88 -8.28
CA ARG A 260 24.31 -13.27 -8.74
C ARG A 260 23.51 -13.40 -10.04
N CYS A 261 24.16 -13.88 -11.08
CA CYS A 261 23.52 -14.15 -12.37
C CYS A 261 23.77 -15.61 -12.75
N PHE A 262 22.71 -16.33 -13.08
CA PHE A 262 22.78 -17.73 -13.50
C PHE A 262 22.19 -17.87 -14.89
N VAL A 263 22.86 -18.63 -15.74
CA VAL A 263 22.38 -18.94 -17.09
C VAL A 263 22.15 -20.44 -17.19
N THR A 264 21.05 -20.80 -17.84
CA THR A 264 20.80 -22.17 -18.27
C THR A 264 20.96 -22.25 -19.77
N VAL A 265 21.92 -23.05 -20.22
CA VAL A 265 22.22 -23.24 -21.65
C VAL A 265 21.93 -24.65 -22.09
N ASN A 266 21.53 -24.84 -23.35
CA ASN A 266 21.39 -26.16 -23.94
C ASN A 266 22.77 -26.65 -24.44
N LYS A 267 23.31 -27.73 -23.85
CA LYS A 267 24.63 -28.28 -24.22
C LYS A 267 24.64 -28.91 -25.62
N ASN A 268 23.51 -29.42 -26.06
CA ASN A 268 23.35 -30.08 -27.34
C ASN A 268 22.87 -29.11 -28.43
N PHE A 269 22.87 -27.80 -28.17
CA PHE A 269 22.49 -26.81 -29.16
C PHE A 269 23.40 -26.90 -30.38
N LYS A 270 22.82 -27.29 -31.52
CA LYS A 270 23.53 -27.28 -32.80
C LYS A 270 23.07 -26.07 -33.61
N PRO A 271 23.97 -25.12 -33.92
CA PRO A 271 23.66 -23.99 -34.78
C PRO A 271 23.03 -24.48 -36.09
N HIS A 272 21.99 -23.79 -36.55
CA HIS A 272 21.29 -24.09 -37.80
C HIS A 272 20.56 -25.46 -37.86
N GLN A 273 20.52 -26.22 -36.76
CA GLN A 273 19.60 -27.36 -36.62
C GLN A 273 18.35 -26.90 -35.90
N PHE A 274 17.25 -26.81 -36.64
CA PHE A 274 15.94 -26.64 -36.05
C PHE A 274 15.60 -27.88 -35.23
N PRO A 275 15.12 -27.76 -33.98
CA PRO A 275 14.64 -28.91 -33.25
C PRO A 275 13.52 -29.57 -34.08
N VAL A 276 13.77 -30.80 -34.53
CA VAL A 276 12.76 -31.64 -35.18
C VAL A 276 11.91 -32.23 -34.07
N GLY A 277 10.87 -31.52 -33.65
CA GLY A 277 10.02 -31.93 -32.53
C GLY A 277 9.20 -30.77 -31.94
N PRO A 278 8.35 -31.04 -30.93
CA PRO A 278 7.66 -29.99 -30.19
C PRO A 278 8.69 -29.00 -29.61
N LEU A 279 8.31 -27.71 -29.55
CA LEU A 279 9.16 -26.68 -28.97
C LEU A 279 9.63 -27.09 -27.57
N PRO A 280 10.86 -26.76 -27.15
CA PRO A 280 11.41 -27.17 -25.86
C PRO A 280 10.44 -26.84 -24.72
N SER A 281 10.00 -27.87 -23.99
CA SER A 281 9.14 -27.68 -22.83
C SER A 281 9.89 -26.89 -21.75
N HIS A 282 9.16 -26.18 -20.88
CA HIS A 282 9.78 -25.54 -19.70
C HIS A 282 10.17 -26.55 -18.61
N GLN A 283 10.06 -27.85 -18.90
CA GLN A 283 10.56 -28.91 -18.03
C GLN A 283 12.08 -28.97 -18.16
N ILE A 284 12.74 -29.32 -17.08
CA ILE A 284 14.19 -29.51 -17.06
C ILE A 284 14.50 -30.70 -17.97
N GLN A 285 15.40 -30.50 -18.92
CA GLN A 285 15.89 -31.56 -19.78
C GLN A 285 17.30 -31.97 -19.31
N GLU A 286 17.68 -33.22 -19.52
CA GLU A 286 18.99 -33.75 -19.06
C GLU A 286 20.19 -33.05 -19.72
N ASP A 287 19.98 -32.42 -20.88
CA ASP A 287 20.97 -31.72 -21.68
C ASP A 287 21.15 -30.23 -21.34
N GLU A 288 20.51 -29.77 -20.25
CA GLU A 288 20.62 -28.40 -19.77
C GLU A 288 21.79 -28.22 -18.80
N GLU A 289 22.64 -27.21 -19.04
CA GLU A 289 23.68 -26.78 -18.10
C GLU A 289 23.22 -25.56 -17.32
N PHE A 290 23.13 -25.69 -16.00
CA PHE A 290 22.94 -24.54 -15.10
C PHE A 290 24.30 -24.09 -14.57
N ARG A 291 24.70 -22.86 -14.89
CA ARG A 291 25.98 -22.30 -14.46
C ARG A 291 25.85 -20.86 -14.00
N GLU A 292 26.72 -20.47 -13.07
CA GLU A 292 26.83 -19.09 -12.62
C GLU A 292 27.70 -18.27 -13.57
N VAL A 293 27.25 -17.04 -13.85
CA VAL A 293 28.01 -16.03 -14.58
C VAL A 293 28.59 -15.06 -13.55
N SER A 294 29.91 -14.99 -13.48
CA SER A 294 30.60 -14.05 -12.61
C SER A 294 30.28 -12.62 -13.04
N THR A 295 29.60 -11.87 -12.17
CA THR A 295 29.29 -10.46 -12.41
C THR A 295 30.19 -9.55 -11.57
N ARG A 296 30.50 -8.37 -12.10
CA ARG A 296 31.35 -7.35 -11.47
C ARG A 296 30.68 -5.99 -11.61
N LEU A 297 30.79 -5.14 -10.60
CA LEU A 297 30.30 -3.77 -10.67
C LEU A 297 31.28 -2.93 -11.51
N GLU A 298 30.89 -2.60 -12.75
CA GLU A 298 31.74 -1.91 -13.72
C GLU A 298 31.35 -0.45 -13.93
N THR A 299 30.14 -0.04 -13.60
CA THR A 299 29.71 1.35 -13.81
C THR A 299 28.79 1.82 -12.71
N VAL A 300 29.04 3.04 -12.23
CA VAL A 300 28.21 3.72 -11.25
C VAL A 300 27.77 5.07 -11.80
N TRP A 301 26.48 5.34 -11.75
CA TRP A 301 25.90 6.64 -12.09
C TRP A 301 25.36 7.31 -10.83
N PHE A 302 25.61 8.61 -10.69
CA PHE A 302 25.04 9.44 -9.65
C PHE A 302 24.11 10.51 -10.23
N PHE A 303 22.97 10.68 -9.59
CA PHE A 303 21.97 11.71 -9.87
C PHE A 303 21.71 12.51 -8.59
N PRO A 304 22.64 13.42 -8.21
CA PRO A 304 22.63 14.03 -6.89
C PRO A 304 21.37 14.87 -6.65
N LYS A 305 20.86 15.57 -7.67
CA LYS A 305 19.64 16.41 -7.60
C LYS A 305 18.41 15.66 -7.07
N ILE A 306 18.28 14.39 -7.41
CA ILE A 306 17.17 13.52 -6.98
C ILE A 306 17.57 12.53 -5.89
N MET A 307 18.80 12.64 -5.34
CA MET A 307 19.37 11.75 -4.34
C MET A 307 19.36 10.27 -4.77
N ARG A 308 19.78 9.98 -6.01
CA ARG A 308 19.79 8.62 -6.55
C ARG A 308 21.16 8.20 -7.06
N GLY A 309 21.41 6.90 -6.97
CA GLY A 309 22.52 6.23 -7.62
C GLY A 309 22.06 5.00 -8.40
N LEU A 310 22.83 4.63 -9.42
CA LEU A 310 22.57 3.49 -10.29
C LEU A 310 23.85 2.67 -10.44
N LEU A 311 23.77 1.40 -10.09
CA LEU A 311 24.84 0.42 -10.22
C LEU A 311 24.61 -0.42 -11.47
N ILE A 312 25.67 -0.69 -12.25
CA ILE A 312 25.63 -1.59 -13.40
C ILE A 312 26.64 -2.70 -13.19
N TYR A 313 26.10 -3.90 -12.95
CA TYR A 313 26.86 -5.14 -12.87
C TYR A 313 26.92 -5.79 -14.25
N ARG A 314 28.10 -6.32 -14.58
CA ARG A 314 28.37 -6.99 -15.84
C ARG A 314 28.97 -8.35 -15.61
N GLY A 315 28.43 -9.34 -16.29
CA GLY A 315 29.08 -10.64 -16.48
C GLY A 315 29.12 -11.01 -17.95
N THR A 316 29.95 -12.00 -18.28
CA THR A 316 30.04 -12.59 -19.62
C THR A 316 30.08 -14.09 -19.54
N THR A 317 29.39 -14.75 -20.46
CA THR A 317 29.41 -16.21 -20.60
C THR A 317 29.52 -16.58 -22.07
N GLU A 318 30.35 -17.56 -22.41
CA GLU A 318 30.52 -18.03 -23.79
C GLU A 318 29.22 -18.71 -24.26
N VAL A 319 28.76 -18.37 -25.45
CA VAL A 319 27.55 -18.93 -26.06
C VAL A 319 27.89 -19.47 -27.44
N VAL A 320 27.10 -20.43 -27.90
CA VAL A 320 27.33 -21.06 -29.21
C VAL A 320 26.73 -20.21 -30.34
N ASP A 321 25.60 -19.55 -30.07
CA ASP A 321 24.87 -18.74 -31.06
C ASP A 321 25.19 -17.25 -30.91
N ASP A 322 25.35 -16.54 -32.03
CA ASP A 322 25.65 -15.11 -32.08
C ASP A 322 24.49 -14.20 -31.60
N GLU A 323 23.33 -14.79 -31.29
CA GLU A 323 22.20 -14.11 -30.63
C GLU A 323 21.81 -14.77 -29.30
N GLY A 324 22.61 -15.72 -28.79
CA GLY A 324 22.35 -16.44 -27.55
C GLY A 324 21.12 -17.36 -27.59
N ALA A 325 20.78 -17.94 -28.75
CA ALA A 325 19.67 -18.89 -28.88
C ALA A 325 19.81 -20.15 -28.01
N ASP A 326 21.04 -20.55 -27.72
CA ASP A 326 21.42 -21.63 -26.81
C ASP A 326 21.08 -21.31 -25.34
N VAL A 327 20.80 -20.05 -25.00
CA VAL A 327 20.45 -19.62 -23.64
C VAL A 327 18.94 -19.74 -23.40
N LEU A 328 18.58 -20.80 -22.68
CA LEU A 328 17.19 -21.12 -22.34
C LEU A 328 16.64 -20.17 -21.27
N ARG A 329 17.39 -19.97 -20.19
CA ARG A 329 16.93 -19.23 -19.00
C ARG A 329 18.03 -18.37 -18.38
N VAL A 330 17.64 -17.25 -17.77
CA VAL A 330 18.52 -16.38 -16.98
C VAL A 330 17.86 -16.11 -15.64
N MET A 331 18.57 -16.29 -14.54
CA MET A 331 18.12 -15.92 -13.19
C MET A 331 19.04 -14.87 -12.58
N ILE A 332 18.45 -13.83 -12.00
CA ILE A 332 19.19 -12.71 -11.40
C ILE A 332 18.71 -12.52 -9.97
N ARG A 333 19.65 -12.54 -9.03
CA ARG A 333 19.41 -12.33 -7.60
C ARG A 333 20.51 -11.43 -7.05
N HIS A 334 20.22 -10.75 -5.95
CA HIS A 334 21.26 -10.10 -5.17
C HIS A 334 21.32 -10.76 -3.78
N GLU A 335 22.51 -10.78 -3.22
CA GLU A 335 22.76 -11.12 -1.82
C GLU A 335 23.47 -9.93 -1.16
N THR A 336 23.33 -9.78 0.15
CA THR A 336 24.17 -8.87 0.93
C THR A 336 25.58 -9.47 1.02
N GLN A 337 26.62 -8.64 0.91
CA GLN A 337 28.00 -9.13 1.03
C GLN A 337 28.37 -9.58 2.45
N ASP A 338 27.59 -9.15 3.44
CA ASP A 338 27.78 -9.51 4.84
C ASP A 338 27.31 -10.95 5.15
N GLU A 339 26.57 -11.58 4.23
CA GLU A 339 26.12 -12.97 4.33
C GLU A 339 26.96 -13.92 3.46
N GLU A 340 27.04 -15.18 3.92
CA GLU A 340 27.68 -16.24 3.15
C GLU A 340 26.91 -16.49 1.84
N ALA A 341 27.65 -16.71 0.74
CA ALA A 341 27.05 -16.91 -0.57
C ALA A 341 26.25 -18.21 -0.60
N LYS A 342 25.00 -18.14 -1.04
CA LYS A 342 24.21 -19.36 -1.23
C LYS A 342 24.79 -20.17 -2.39
N SER A 343 24.67 -21.50 -2.27
CA SER A 343 25.24 -22.44 -3.24
C SER A 343 24.54 -22.37 -4.61
N LEU A 344 25.19 -22.91 -5.63
CA LEU A 344 24.63 -23.02 -6.98
C LEU A 344 23.34 -23.87 -6.97
N GLU A 345 23.31 -24.94 -6.18
CA GLU A 345 22.17 -25.86 -6.03
C GLU A 345 20.94 -25.14 -5.46
N HIS A 346 21.13 -24.26 -4.47
CA HIS A 346 20.03 -23.45 -3.92
C HIS A 346 19.29 -22.67 -5.02
N TYR A 347 20.04 -22.02 -5.91
CA TYR A 347 19.47 -21.23 -7.00
C TYR A 347 18.93 -22.08 -8.15
N ARG A 348 19.53 -23.26 -8.39
CA ARG A 348 18.97 -24.25 -9.31
C ARG A 348 17.57 -24.67 -8.82
N ASP A 349 17.45 -25.08 -7.57
CA ASP A 349 16.17 -25.49 -6.97
C ASP A 349 15.15 -24.35 -6.96
N LEU A 350 15.58 -23.12 -6.69
CA LEU A 350 14.73 -21.95 -6.80
C LEU A 350 14.23 -21.72 -8.23
N GLN A 351 15.10 -21.90 -9.25
CA GLN A 351 14.70 -21.78 -10.65
C GLN A 351 13.65 -22.83 -11.01
N ILE A 352 13.81 -24.06 -10.51
CA ILE A 352 12.86 -25.16 -10.69
C ILE A 352 11.51 -24.83 -10.03
N LYS A 353 11.52 -24.37 -8.78
CA LYS A 353 10.30 -23.94 -8.07
C LYS A 353 9.58 -22.79 -8.79
N LEU A 354 10.31 -21.86 -9.39
CA LEU A 354 9.72 -20.75 -10.16
C LEU A 354 9.22 -21.18 -11.55
N LEU A 355 9.66 -22.33 -12.06
CA LEU A 355 9.15 -22.93 -13.29
C LEU A 355 7.83 -23.67 -13.03
N ASP A 356 7.71 -24.34 -11.89
CA ASP A 356 6.51 -25.06 -11.49
C ASP A 356 5.44 -24.10 -10.95
N ARG A 357 4.40 -23.87 -11.74
CA ARG A 357 3.25 -23.02 -11.38
C ARG A 357 2.20 -23.76 -10.54
N GLY A 358 2.48 -24.99 -10.13
CA GLY A 358 1.64 -25.84 -9.27
C GLY A 358 2.18 -26.08 -7.86
N VAL A 359 3.31 -25.46 -7.45
CA VAL A 359 3.89 -25.66 -6.11
C VAL A 359 3.05 -24.99 -5.03
N ASP A 360 2.85 -25.72 -3.93
CA ASP A 360 2.21 -25.28 -2.70
C ASP A 360 2.73 -23.91 -2.23
N ILE A 361 1.78 -23.04 -1.89
CA ILE A 361 2.02 -21.69 -1.43
C ILE A 361 2.65 -21.76 -0.03
N ASP A 362 3.90 -21.35 0.07
CA ASP A 362 4.60 -21.13 1.34
C ASP A 362 4.03 -19.86 2.01
N LEU A 363 3.16 -20.07 3.00
CA LEU A 363 2.47 -19.02 3.76
C LEU A 363 3.42 -18.22 4.68
N SER A 364 4.66 -18.69 4.90
CA SER A 364 5.64 -18.00 5.77
C SER A 364 5.98 -16.59 5.28
N LYS A 365 6.05 -16.38 3.96
CA LYS A 365 6.29 -15.05 3.36
C LYS A 365 5.08 -14.12 3.52
N ALA A 366 3.87 -14.66 3.49
CA ALA A 366 2.67 -13.88 3.77
C ALA A 366 2.64 -13.47 5.24
N GLU A 367 3.06 -14.34 6.16
CA GLU A 367 3.19 -14.03 7.59
C GLU A 367 4.23 -12.93 7.85
N GLU A 368 5.43 -13.01 7.27
CA GLU A 368 6.46 -11.96 7.40
C GLU A 368 5.98 -10.60 6.90
N VAL A 369 5.32 -10.57 5.74
CA VAL A 369 4.77 -9.36 5.13
C VAL A 369 3.62 -8.80 5.97
N MET A 370 2.74 -9.65 6.51
CA MET A 370 1.64 -9.25 7.38
C MET A 370 2.15 -8.71 8.73
N GLN A 371 3.22 -9.29 9.28
CA GLN A 371 3.89 -8.78 10.49
C GLN A 371 4.58 -7.42 10.24
N GLN A 372 5.24 -7.26 9.09
CA GLN A 372 5.84 -5.97 8.70
C GLN A 372 4.77 -4.90 8.43
N ALA A 373 3.62 -5.28 7.86
CA ALA A 373 2.47 -4.42 7.66
C ALA A 373 1.81 -4.03 9.00
N LYS A 374 1.66 -4.97 9.95
CA LYS A 374 1.18 -4.70 11.32
C LYS A 374 2.10 -3.70 12.02
N LYS A 375 3.42 -3.90 11.97
CA LYS A 375 4.44 -2.95 12.50
C LYS A 375 4.40 -1.57 11.83
N SER A 376 4.05 -1.49 10.55
CA SER A 376 3.98 -0.22 9.81
C SER A 376 2.67 0.53 10.04
N LEU A 377 1.54 -0.17 10.18
CA LEU A 377 0.24 0.40 10.56
C LEU A 377 0.27 0.94 12.00
N LEU A 378 1.01 0.30 12.91
CA LEU A 378 1.23 0.81 14.26
C LEU A 378 1.91 2.21 14.26
N LYS A 379 2.67 2.59 13.23
CA LYS A 379 3.27 3.94 13.14
C LYS A 379 2.25 5.06 12.84
N ILE A 380 1.04 4.70 12.44
CA ILE A 380 -0.07 5.63 12.15
C ILE A 380 -0.82 6.03 13.44
N LYS A 381 -0.66 5.27 14.55
CA LYS A 381 -1.37 5.50 15.82
C LYS A 381 -1.01 6.82 16.52
N ASN A 382 0.21 7.32 16.31
CA ASN A 382 0.71 8.54 16.95
C ASN A 382 0.37 9.84 16.19
N ILE A 383 -0.33 9.75 15.06
CA ILE A 383 -0.64 10.92 14.21
C ILE A 383 -1.48 11.98 14.95
N PRO A 384 -2.55 11.66 15.69
CA PRO A 384 -3.33 12.68 16.41
C PRO A 384 -2.49 13.44 17.45
N LYS A 385 -1.61 12.73 18.17
CA LYS A 385 -0.68 13.35 19.14
C LYS A 385 0.35 14.24 18.46
N PHE A 386 0.88 13.82 17.31
CA PHE A 386 1.81 14.63 16.54
C PHE A 386 1.15 15.88 15.97
N ALA A 387 -0.08 15.77 15.48
CA ALA A 387 -0.86 16.92 15.00
C ALA A 387 -1.14 17.92 16.12
N ASP A 388 -1.49 17.46 17.32
CA ASP A 388 -1.61 18.33 18.49
C ASP A 388 -0.27 18.93 18.90
N GLU A 389 0.82 18.17 18.89
CA GLU A 389 2.15 18.70 19.19
C GLU A 389 2.54 19.84 18.23
N ILE A 390 2.32 19.67 16.93
CA ILE A 390 2.56 20.71 15.92
C ILE A 390 1.70 21.93 16.20
N ARG A 391 0.41 21.74 16.48
CA ARG A 391 -0.50 22.82 16.85
C ARG A 391 0.02 23.56 18.09
N GLN A 392 0.39 22.86 19.16
CA GLN A 392 0.88 23.48 20.40
C GLN A 392 2.23 24.20 20.18
N LYS A 393 3.14 23.65 19.37
CA LYS A 393 4.39 24.31 18.96
C LYS A 393 4.12 25.58 18.16
N ALA A 394 3.19 25.53 17.20
CA ALA A 394 2.82 26.67 16.37
C ALA A 394 2.10 27.78 17.18
N LEU A 395 1.39 27.40 18.25
CA LEU A 395 0.76 28.33 19.20
C LEU A 395 1.71 28.88 20.27
N GLY A 396 2.98 28.43 20.32
CA GLY A 396 3.97 28.87 21.32
C GLY A 396 3.81 28.21 22.70
N ASN A 397 2.98 27.18 22.81
CA ASN A 397 2.70 26.45 24.05
C ASN A 397 3.64 25.27 24.30
N ARG A 398 4.69 25.09 23.48
CA ARG A 398 5.71 24.05 23.65
C ARG A 398 7.10 24.61 23.29
N PRO A 399 8.19 24.07 23.87
CA PRO A 399 9.54 24.51 23.55
C PRO A 399 9.88 24.25 22.07
N LYS A 400 10.53 25.24 21.43
CA LYS A 400 11.02 25.17 20.05
C LYS A 400 12.52 25.41 20.00
N MET A 401 13.20 24.79 19.04
CA MET A 401 14.58 25.15 18.73
C MET A 401 14.63 26.57 18.15
N PRO A 402 15.68 27.37 18.39
CA PRO A 402 15.72 28.80 18.02
C PRO A 402 15.56 29.14 16.52
N ALA A 403 15.44 28.15 15.63
CA ALA A 403 15.53 28.32 14.18
C ALA A 403 14.32 27.79 13.38
N GLN A 404 13.14 27.62 13.98
CA GLN A 404 11.95 27.13 13.24
C GLN A 404 10.79 28.13 13.30
N GLU A 405 10.37 28.59 12.13
CA GLU A 405 9.18 29.42 11.96
C GLU A 405 7.90 28.56 11.90
N PRO A 406 6.73 29.05 12.35
CA PRO A 406 5.48 28.26 12.37
C PRO A 406 5.07 27.69 11.00
N GLU A 407 5.41 28.42 9.93
CA GLU A 407 5.15 28.04 8.54
C GLU A 407 6.00 26.82 8.11
N GLU A 408 7.25 26.74 8.57
CA GLU A 408 8.14 25.59 8.33
C GLU A 408 7.70 24.35 9.12
N VAL A 409 7.17 24.54 10.33
CA VAL A 409 6.63 23.46 11.15
C VAL A 409 5.37 22.86 10.50
N ILE A 410 4.51 23.69 9.91
CA ILE A 410 3.30 23.24 9.17
C ILE A 410 3.67 22.58 7.84
N ALA A 411 4.63 23.13 7.10
CA ALA A 411 5.12 22.52 5.86
C ALA A 411 5.77 21.15 6.12
N GLY A 412 6.54 21.03 7.20
CA GLY A 412 7.09 19.75 7.67
C GLY A 412 6.00 18.74 8.04
N ALA A 413 4.88 19.20 8.62
CA ALA A 413 3.72 18.38 8.95
C ALA A 413 3.00 17.87 7.70
N GLN A 414 2.74 18.73 6.72
CA GLN A 414 2.13 18.37 5.44
C GLN A 414 2.99 17.37 4.67
N LYS A 415 4.32 17.56 4.63
CA LYS A 415 5.27 16.62 4.04
C LYS A 415 5.22 15.24 4.72
N MET A 416 5.01 15.20 6.03
CA MET A 416 4.86 13.95 6.77
C MET A 416 3.50 13.27 6.50
N ILE A 417 2.40 14.02 6.43
CA ILE A 417 1.07 13.52 6.06
C ILE A 417 1.11 12.88 4.67
N ALA A 418 1.76 13.52 3.70
CA ALA A 418 1.99 12.96 2.38
C ALA A 418 2.81 11.65 2.43
N GLY A 419 3.81 11.57 3.31
CA GLY A 419 4.56 10.34 3.58
C GLY A 419 3.70 9.20 4.17
N HIS A 420 2.69 9.53 4.98
CA HIS A 420 1.75 8.55 5.52
C HIS A 420 0.74 8.05 4.48
N TYR A 421 0.23 8.92 3.59
CA TYR A 421 -0.54 8.47 2.42
C TYR A 421 0.27 7.52 1.55
N LYS A 422 1.52 7.87 1.24
CA LYS A 422 2.44 7.00 0.47
C LYS A 422 2.69 5.65 1.17
N THR A 423 2.76 5.64 2.50
CA THR A 423 2.89 4.42 3.30
C THR A 423 1.61 3.59 3.25
N LEU A 424 0.43 4.20 3.38
CA LEU A 424 -0.87 3.53 3.23
C LEU A 424 -1.06 2.96 1.83
N ASP A 425 -0.70 3.69 0.79
CA ASP A 425 -0.80 3.24 -0.60
C ASP A 425 0.14 2.05 -0.85
N LYS A 426 1.36 2.10 -0.30
CA LYS A 426 2.30 0.97 -0.36
C LYS A 426 1.76 -0.25 0.39
N LEU A 427 1.23 -0.07 1.59
CA LEU A 427 0.67 -1.15 2.41
C LEU A 427 -0.60 -1.74 1.80
N GLU A 428 -1.47 -0.91 1.25
CA GLU A 428 -2.66 -1.36 0.53
C GLU A 428 -2.27 -2.08 -0.76
N SER A 429 -1.28 -1.60 -1.50
CA SER A 429 -0.76 -2.31 -2.67
C SER A 429 -0.20 -3.68 -2.30
N ILE A 430 0.50 -3.79 -1.16
CA ILE A 430 1.03 -5.06 -0.65
C ILE A 430 -0.13 -5.98 -0.21
N ALA A 431 -1.09 -5.46 0.54
CA ALA A 431 -2.26 -6.21 1.00
C ALA A 431 -3.16 -6.64 -0.16
N ARG A 432 -3.35 -5.80 -1.18
CA ARG A 432 -4.08 -6.12 -2.42
C ARG A 432 -3.32 -7.16 -3.25
N LYS A 433 -1.99 -7.12 -3.27
CA LYS A 433 -1.16 -8.13 -3.94
C LYS A 433 -1.22 -9.47 -3.20
N ALA A 434 -1.08 -9.48 -1.88
CA ALA A 434 -1.27 -10.67 -1.06
C ALA A 434 -2.72 -11.20 -1.13
N HIS A 435 -3.72 -10.33 -1.25
CA HIS A 435 -5.11 -10.72 -1.48
C HIS A 435 -5.33 -11.26 -2.91
N ALA A 436 -4.67 -10.72 -3.93
CA ALA A 436 -4.73 -11.26 -5.28
C ALA A 436 -3.99 -12.61 -5.41
N GLU A 437 -2.87 -12.78 -4.71
CA GLU A 437 -2.01 -13.98 -4.74
C GLU A 437 -2.53 -15.08 -3.80
N HIS A 438 -3.08 -14.74 -2.63
CA HIS A 438 -3.45 -15.65 -1.54
C HIS A 438 -4.83 -15.38 -0.92
N GLY A 439 -5.61 -14.42 -1.42
CA GLY A 439 -6.94 -14.10 -0.88
C GLY A 439 -7.99 -15.19 -1.07
N HIS A 440 -7.64 -16.26 -1.80
CA HIS A 440 -8.40 -17.51 -1.86
C HIS A 440 -8.08 -18.48 -0.70
N LEU A 441 -7.04 -18.19 0.09
CA LEU A 441 -6.57 -19.00 1.24
C LEU A 441 -6.68 -18.26 2.58
N VAL A 442 -6.75 -16.92 2.59
CA VAL A 442 -6.69 -16.10 3.81
C VAL A 442 -7.60 -14.87 3.72
N LYS A 443 -8.29 -14.53 4.82
CA LYS A 443 -9.10 -13.31 5.00
C LYS A 443 -8.18 -12.08 5.21
N ILE A 444 -8.08 -11.20 4.21
CA ILE A 444 -7.35 -9.92 4.30
C ILE A 444 -8.36 -8.75 4.18
N ASN A 445 -8.58 -8.00 5.27
CA ASN A 445 -9.54 -6.89 5.29
C ASN A 445 -8.96 -5.61 4.68
N LEU A 446 -9.34 -5.30 3.44
CA LEU A 446 -8.88 -4.11 2.72
C LEU A 446 -9.65 -2.83 3.10
N GLY A 447 -10.84 -2.92 3.68
CA GLY A 447 -11.66 -1.75 4.08
C GLY A 447 -11.05 -0.94 5.22
N VAL A 448 -10.06 -1.51 5.92
CA VAL A 448 -9.28 -0.84 6.96
C VAL A 448 -8.48 0.35 6.39
N PHE A 449 -7.98 0.25 5.15
CA PHE A 449 -7.21 1.33 4.52
C PHE A 449 -8.05 2.59 4.25
N ASP A 450 -9.32 2.41 3.83
CA ASP A 450 -10.23 3.53 3.60
C ASP A 450 -10.62 4.24 4.91
N LYS A 451 -10.80 3.48 6.01
CA LYS A 451 -11.02 4.04 7.35
C LYS A 451 -9.81 4.87 7.80
N PHE A 452 -8.58 4.42 7.52
CA PHE A 452 -7.37 5.19 7.82
C PHE A 452 -7.21 6.43 6.95
N ARG A 453 -7.53 6.36 5.65
CA ARG A 453 -7.53 7.53 4.76
C ARG A 453 -8.52 8.60 5.21
N GLY A 454 -9.72 8.18 5.65
CA GLY A 454 -10.70 9.10 6.23
C GLY A 454 -10.15 9.83 7.46
N LYS A 455 -9.50 9.09 8.37
CA LYS A 455 -8.85 9.70 9.56
C LYS A 455 -7.74 10.68 9.18
N ILE A 456 -6.90 10.38 8.19
CA ILE A 456 -5.84 11.31 7.75
C ILE A 456 -6.43 12.54 7.05
N ALA A 457 -7.45 12.37 6.22
CA ALA A 457 -8.11 13.47 5.51
C ALA A 457 -8.79 14.47 6.48
N ASP A 458 -9.39 13.96 7.56
CA ASP A 458 -9.95 14.80 8.61
C ASP A 458 -8.88 15.61 9.37
N ILE A 459 -7.66 15.09 9.48
CA ILE A 459 -6.52 15.77 10.12
C ILE A 459 -5.94 16.83 9.18
N GLU A 460 -5.81 16.54 7.90
CA GLU A 460 -5.33 17.47 6.87
C GLU A 460 -6.22 18.71 6.79
N LYS A 461 -7.55 18.53 6.69
CA LYS A 461 -8.52 19.65 6.72
C LYS A 461 -8.38 20.56 7.94
N LYS A 462 -8.01 20.00 9.10
CA LYS A 462 -7.85 20.75 10.35
C LYS A 462 -6.50 21.47 10.43
N LEU A 463 -5.44 20.87 9.90
CA LEU A 463 -4.11 21.49 9.81
C LEU A 463 -4.18 22.75 8.94
N ASP A 464 -4.89 22.67 7.81
CA ASP A 464 -5.12 23.80 6.90
C ASP A 464 -5.98 24.90 7.55
N ALA A 465 -7.04 24.53 8.27
CA ALA A 465 -7.85 25.47 9.04
C ALA A 465 -7.03 26.17 10.15
N THR A 466 -6.06 25.47 10.74
CA THR A 466 -5.16 26.00 11.78
C THR A 466 -4.13 26.95 11.19
N GLY A 467 -3.53 26.62 10.04
CA GLY A 467 -2.65 27.52 9.29
C GLY A 467 -3.35 28.83 8.90
N THR A 468 -4.62 28.74 8.51
CA THR A 468 -5.46 29.91 8.21
C THR A 468 -5.73 30.77 9.45
N LYS A 469 -5.95 30.17 10.63
CA LYS A 469 -6.09 30.91 11.90
C LYS A 469 -4.79 31.57 12.36
N ILE A 470 -3.65 30.91 12.18
CA ILE A 470 -2.32 31.44 12.55
C ILE A 470 -1.97 32.65 11.69
N SER A 471 -2.19 32.56 10.36
CA SER A 471 -1.96 33.69 9.45
C SER A 471 -2.90 34.86 9.76
N ALA A 472 -4.17 34.60 10.06
CA ALA A 472 -5.13 35.64 10.47
C ALA A 472 -4.75 36.31 11.81
N THR A 473 -4.22 35.55 12.77
CA THR A 473 -3.78 36.08 14.08
C THR A 473 -2.50 36.90 13.94
N LYS A 474 -1.52 36.44 13.14
CA LYS A 474 -0.29 37.19 12.80
C LYS A 474 -0.61 38.51 12.11
N LYS A 475 -1.57 38.49 11.16
CA LYS A 475 -2.06 39.69 10.47
C LYS A 475 -2.75 40.68 11.41
N LYS A 476 -3.59 40.20 12.35
CA LYS A 476 -4.19 41.05 13.40
C LYS A 476 -3.15 41.66 14.34
N LEU A 477 -2.11 40.91 14.69
CA LEU A 477 -1.01 41.38 15.55
C LEU A 477 -0.17 42.45 14.84
N GLU A 478 0.12 42.25 13.55
CA GLU A 478 0.82 43.24 12.71
C GLU A 478 -0.01 44.50 12.46
N GLU A 479 -1.32 44.37 12.21
CA GLU A 479 -2.24 45.50 12.05
C GLU A 479 -2.34 46.31 13.36
N SER A 480 -2.38 45.62 14.50
CA SER A 480 -2.34 46.26 15.83
C SER A 480 -0.99 46.96 16.08
N ARG A 481 0.13 46.33 15.69
CA ARG A 481 1.47 46.92 15.77
C ARG A 481 1.59 48.17 14.88
N LYS A 482 1.10 48.13 13.65
CA LYS A 482 1.09 49.28 12.72
C LYS A 482 0.19 50.42 13.24
N ALA A 483 -0.97 50.09 13.84
CA ALA A 483 -1.85 51.09 14.46
C ALA A 483 -1.21 51.77 15.68
N MET A 484 -0.49 51.02 16.52
CA MET A 484 0.18 51.55 17.70
C MET A 484 1.38 52.44 17.36
N VAL A 485 2.19 52.06 16.37
CA VAL A 485 3.31 52.87 15.85
C VAL A 485 2.80 54.15 15.18
N LYS A 486 1.68 54.07 14.44
CA LYS A 486 1.04 55.25 13.84
C LYS A 486 0.55 56.23 14.92
N ASN A 487 -0.07 55.75 16.00
CA ASN A 487 -0.47 56.58 17.14
C ASN A 487 0.72 57.20 17.89
N ALA A 488 1.82 56.46 18.07
CA ALA A 488 3.05 56.98 18.68
C ALA A 488 3.68 58.09 17.81
N SER A 489 3.77 57.88 16.49
CA SER A 489 4.32 58.87 15.54
C SER A 489 3.48 60.15 15.43
N THR A 490 2.16 60.07 15.69
CA THR A 490 1.26 61.23 15.63
C THR A 490 1.37 62.08 16.90
N LYS A 491 1.66 61.48 18.06
CA LYS A 491 1.93 62.20 19.32
C LYS A 491 3.27 62.92 19.33
N LEU A 492 4.24 62.49 18.52
CA LEU A 492 5.58 63.08 18.44
C LEU A 492 5.70 64.29 17.50
N LYS A 493 4.67 64.63 16.71
CA LYS A 493 4.75 65.71 15.70
C LYS A 493 4.65 67.15 16.22
N GLY A 494 4.57 67.36 17.54
CA GLY A 494 4.38 68.70 18.13
C GLY A 494 5.39 69.11 19.21
N VAL A 495 6.40 68.27 19.53
CA VAL A 495 7.30 68.53 20.67
C VAL A 495 8.61 69.12 20.17
N LYS A 496 8.99 70.31 20.67
CA LYS A 496 10.26 70.97 20.31
C LYS A 496 11.46 70.22 20.93
N PRO A 497 12.62 70.20 20.25
CA PRO A 497 13.77 69.34 20.62
C PRO A 497 14.32 69.53 22.03
N GLU A 498 14.15 70.71 22.61
CA GLU A 498 14.70 71.06 23.93
C GLU A 498 13.98 70.31 25.08
N HIS A 499 12.69 70.03 24.95
CA HIS A 499 11.93 69.32 25.99
C HIS A 499 12.23 67.82 26.05
N LEU A 500 12.86 67.25 25.02
CA LEU A 500 13.19 65.82 24.96
C LEU A 500 14.40 65.45 25.83
N LYS A 501 15.31 66.41 26.11
CA LYS A 501 16.48 66.19 26.98
C LYS A 501 16.15 66.26 28.47
N GLU A 502 15.18 67.08 28.88
CA GLU A 502 14.77 67.16 30.30
C GLU A 502 13.90 65.98 30.74
N SER A 503 13.25 65.28 29.80
CA SER A 503 12.46 64.07 30.08
C SER A 503 13.28 62.76 30.13
N GLY A 504 14.61 62.83 30.04
CA GLY A 504 15.48 61.64 30.11
C GLY A 504 15.38 60.69 28.92
N PHE A 505 15.08 61.21 27.72
CA PHE A 505 14.99 60.41 26.50
C PHE A 505 16.37 60.31 25.82
N ASP A 506 16.95 59.11 25.75
CA ASP A 506 18.19 58.83 25.03
C ASP A 506 17.88 58.57 23.54
N PRO A 507 18.42 59.34 22.58
CA PRO A 507 18.16 59.15 21.16
C PRO A 507 18.69 57.83 20.58
N ASP A 508 19.64 57.16 21.24
CA ASP A 508 20.25 55.92 20.74
C ASP A 508 19.56 54.64 21.27
N GLU A 509 18.70 54.74 22.29
CA GLU A 509 17.84 53.64 22.77
C GLU A 509 16.37 54.09 22.92
N PRO A 510 15.53 53.90 21.89
CA PRO A 510 14.24 54.59 21.78
C PRO A 510 13.09 53.97 22.61
N LEU A 511 13.34 53.02 23.52
CA LEU A 511 12.27 52.27 24.22
C LEU A 511 12.48 52.23 25.75
N PRO A 512 11.45 52.53 26.58
CA PRO A 512 11.54 52.48 28.05
C PRO A 512 11.82 51.07 28.60
N LYS A 513 12.51 50.97 29.76
CA LYS A 513 12.80 49.70 30.49
C LYS A 513 11.58 48.89 30.96
N ASP A 514 10.37 49.41 30.76
CA ASP A 514 9.10 48.70 31.04
C ASP A 514 8.34 48.36 29.74
N PHE A 515 9.03 48.34 28.59
CA PHE A 515 8.46 47.85 27.33
C PHE A 515 8.10 46.36 27.46
N PRO A 516 7.04 45.86 26.79
CA PRO A 516 6.42 44.56 27.10
C PRO A 516 7.25 43.32 26.76
N PHE A 517 8.53 43.47 26.43
CA PHE A 517 9.45 42.39 26.09
C PHE A 517 10.55 42.14 27.14
N HIS A 518 10.50 42.79 28.31
CA HIS A 518 11.30 42.30 29.44
C HIS A 518 10.73 40.96 29.92
N LYS A 519 11.33 39.86 29.43
CA LYS A 519 11.06 38.50 29.92
C LYS A 519 11.11 38.52 31.44
N LYS A 520 10.07 38.00 32.10
CA LYS A 520 10.21 37.53 33.49
C LYS A 520 11.36 36.52 33.47
N VAL A 521 12.48 36.89 34.06
CA VAL A 521 13.65 36.01 34.17
C VAL A 521 13.24 34.84 35.06
N ASN A 522 13.36 33.62 34.54
CA ASN A 522 13.24 32.41 35.35
C ASN A 522 14.64 31.80 35.35
N PRO A 523 15.47 32.11 36.38
CA PRO A 523 16.87 31.70 36.42
C PRO A 523 17.05 30.19 36.20
N TRP A 524 16.15 29.38 36.77
CA TRP A 524 16.15 27.94 36.63
C TRP A 524 15.92 27.47 35.18
N HIS A 525 14.98 28.11 34.46
CA HIS A 525 14.76 27.86 33.04
C HIS A 525 15.90 28.38 32.17
N ASP A 526 16.38 29.60 32.44
CA ASP A 526 17.38 30.29 31.64
C ASP A 526 18.76 29.61 31.75
N ARG A 527 19.08 29.00 32.89
CA ARG A 527 20.28 28.15 33.06
C ARG A 527 20.08 26.73 32.54
N GLY A 528 18.94 26.09 32.86
CA GLY A 528 18.71 24.69 32.53
C GLY A 528 18.40 24.41 31.05
N PHE A 529 17.67 25.30 30.35
CA PHE A 529 17.25 25.05 28.97
C PHE A 529 18.41 24.98 27.96
N PRO A 530 19.45 25.85 28.03
CA PRO A 530 20.64 25.72 27.19
C PRO A 530 21.36 24.38 27.37
N LEU A 531 21.50 23.90 28.62
CA LEU A 531 22.11 22.60 28.92
C LEU A 531 21.28 21.45 28.35
N VAL A 532 19.96 21.48 28.53
CA VAL A 532 19.04 20.49 27.93
C VAL A 532 19.15 20.47 26.40
N ALA A 533 19.24 21.64 25.75
CA ALA A 533 19.41 21.73 24.31
C ALA A 533 20.77 21.18 23.85
N GLN A 534 21.83 21.38 24.63
CA GLN A 534 23.16 20.82 24.37
C GLN A 534 23.17 19.30 24.52
N TRP A 535 22.69 18.76 25.64
CA TRP A 535 22.65 17.31 25.90
C TRP A 535 21.77 16.57 24.88
N ARG A 536 20.69 17.20 24.42
CA ARG A 536 19.88 16.68 23.32
C ARG A 536 20.70 16.54 22.03
N ARG A 537 21.46 17.57 21.65
CA ARG A 537 22.34 17.50 20.47
C ARG A 537 23.45 16.46 20.65
N ALA A 538 23.97 16.32 21.87
CA ALA A 538 24.95 15.29 22.20
C ALA A 538 24.36 13.89 21.98
N LEU A 539 23.13 13.63 22.43
CA LEU A 539 22.44 12.34 22.22
C LEU A 539 22.18 12.08 20.73
N GLU A 540 21.85 13.10 19.94
CA GLU A 540 21.68 12.94 18.48
C GLU A 540 22.98 12.47 17.78
N ASN A 541 24.15 12.80 18.35
CA ASN A 541 25.46 12.40 17.84
C ASN A 541 26.01 11.12 18.50
N ASP A 542 25.52 10.74 19.68
CA ASP A 542 25.87 9.50 20.37
C ASP A 542 25.10 8.30 19.82
N ARG A 543 25.70 7.62 18.84
CA ARG A 543 25.12 6.44 18.19
C ARG A 543 24.94 5.25 19.14
N GLU A 544 25.79 5.11 20.16
CA GLU A 544 25.74 3.97 21.07
C GLU A 544 24.55 4.09 22.02
N THR A 545 24.40 5.23 22.68
CA THR A 545 23.27 5.48 23.58
C THR A 545 21.95 5.49 22.82
N MET A 546 21.92 6.08 21.62
CA MET A 546 20.75 6.01 20.74
C MET A 546 20.39 4.58 20.34
N LYS A 547 21.39 3.73 20.07
CA LYS A 547 21.16 2.31 19.79
C LYS A 547 20.58 1.61 21.02
N LYS A 548 21.14 1.82 22.22
CA LYS A 548 20.61 1.23 23.48
C LYS A 548 19.15 1.60 23.73
N LEU A 549 18.77 2.87 23.53
CA LEU A 549 17.37 3.30 23.64
C LEU A 549 16.46 2.65 22.58
N THR A 550 16.97 2.48 21.37
CA THR A 550 16.23 1.81 20.29
C THR A 550 16.10 0.30 20.55
N ASP A 551 17.12 -0.34 21.13
CA ASP A 551 17.13 -1.76 21.53
C ASP A 551 16.16 -2.03 22.70
N LEU A 552 15.88 -1.02 23.53
CA LEU A 552 14.78 -1.03 24.52
C LEU A 552 13.39 -0.84 23.89
N GLY A 553 13.32 -0.57 22.57
CA GLY A 553 12.06 -0.40 21.85
C GLY A 553 11.55 1.04 21.73
N LEU A 554 12.31 2.05 22.18
CA LEU A 554 11.91 3.46 22.03
C LEU A 554 12.17 3.98 20.61
N GLU A 555 11.15 4.57 19.99
CA GLU A 555 11.28 5.18 18.67
C GLU A 555 12.04 6.52 18.74
N ARG A 556 12.87 6.81 17.72
CA ARG A 556 13.58 8.10 17.59
C ARG A 556 12.65 9.31 17.66
N LYS A 557 11.39 9.18 17.21
CA LYS A 557 10.38 10.25 17.30
C LYS A 557 9.96 10.50 18.74
N THR A 558 9.74 9.44 19.52
CA THR A 558 9.44 9.51 20.96
C THR A 558 10.57 10.21 21.71
N ILE A 559 11.82 9.80 21.46
CA ILE A 559 13.03 10.42 22.05
C ILE A 559 13.10 11.91 21.74
N LYS A 560 12.88 12.30 20.48
CA LYS A 560 12.89 13.71 20.04
C LYS A 560 11.73 14.53 20.61
N ARG A 561 10.54 13.94 20.75
CA ARG A 561 9.36 14.60 21.31
C ARG A 561 9.55 14.91 22.80
N MET A 562 10.20 14.01 23.52
CA MET A 562 10.46 14.13 24.96
C MET A 562 11.73 14.91 25.30
N TRP A 563 12.42 15.48 24.31
CA TRP A 563 13.63 16.30 24.53
C TRP A 563 14.76 15.56 25.29
N MET A 564 14.81 14.23 25.20
CA MET A 564 15.84 13.43 25.86
C MET A 564 17.24 13.84 25.38
N GLY A 565 18.21 13.75 26.27
CA GLY A 565 19.60 14.07 26.00
C GLY A 565 20.55 13.18 26.78
N VAL A 566 21.85 13.29 26.50
CA VAL A 566 22.89 12.61 27.26
C VAL A 566 23.86 13.65 27.80
N ASN A 567 24.08 13.63 29.10
CA ASN A 567 25.15 14.37 29.73
C ASN A 567 26.40 13.47 29.75
N ALA A 568 27.42 13.83 28.97
CA ALA A 568 28.61 13.00 28.79
C ALA A 568 29.64 13.16 29.91
N GLU A 569 29.61 14.27 30.64
CA GLU A 569 30.59 14.61 31.69
C GLU A 569 29.86 15.16 32.93
N ALA A 570 30.35 14.86 34.13
CA ALA A 570 29.75 15.38 35.36
C ALA A 570 29.96 16.90 35.43
N LEU A 571 28.90 17.64 35.75
CA LEU A 571 28.89 19.10 35.74
C LEU A 571 28.68 19.63 37.17
N SER A 572 29.64 20.40 37.69
CA SER A 572 29.48 21.13 38.96
C SER A 572 28.79 22.46 38.68
N GLU A 573 27.70 22.73 39.39
CA GLU A 573 26.87 23.93 39.20
C GLU A 573 26.66 24.67 40.52
N SER A 574 26.65 26.01 40.46
CA SER A 574 26.34 26.85 41.61
C SER A 574 24.82 26.97 41.80
N PRO A 575 24.28 26.80 43.02
CA PRO A 575 22.86 27.04 43.30
C PRO A 575 22.38 28.44 42.86
N ALA A 576 23.22 29.47 42.99
CA ALA A 576 22.88 30.85 42.63
C ALA A 576 22.56 31.04 41.13
N ASP A 577 23.26 30.34 40.24
CA ASP A 577 23.03 30.42 38.79
C ASP A 577 21.68 29.81 38.38
N TRP A 578 21.16 28.89 39.20
CA TRP A 578 19.85 28.25 39.02
C TRP A 578 18.74 28.97 39.82
N GLY A 579 19.06 30.02 40.57
CA GLY A 579 18.13 30.72 41.45
C GLY A 579 17.72 29.92 42.69
N LEU A 580 18.58 29.02 43.16
CA LEU A 580 18.40 28.18 44.35
C LEU A 580 19.14 28.76 45.56
N GLU A 581 18.71 28.41 46.77
CA GLU A 581 19.35 28.82 48.03
C GLU A 581 20.46 27.82 48.44
N GLY A 582 21.66 28.32 48.80
CA GLY A 582 22.80 27.53 49.26
C GLY A 582 24.13 27.95 48.62
N ASP A 583 25.24 27.77 49.33
CA ASP A 583 26.59 28.15 48.86
C ASP A 583 27.43 26.95 48.35
N ASP A 584 27.01 25.72 48.66
CA ASP A 584 27.70 24.50 48.24
C ASP A 584 27.31 24.13 46.80
N GLU A 585 28.30 23.92 45.93
CA GLU A 585 28.08 23.44 44.56
C GLU A 585 27.42 22.05 44.56
N PHE A 586 26.48 21.83 43.64
CA PHE A 586 25.89 20.51 43.42
C PHE A 586 26.36 19.94 42.07
N VAL A 587 26.51 18.62 42.01
CA VAL A 587 27.00 17.93 40.82
C VAL A 587 25.83 17.29 40.07
N ILE A 588 25.73 17.58 38.77
CA ILE A 588 24.85 16.87 37.84
C ILE A 588 25.65 15.69 37.27
N PRO A 589 25.25 14.43 37.55
CA PRO A 589 26.03 13.27 37.14
C PRO A 589 26.00 13.03 35.63
N VAL A 590 26.93 12.19 35.16
CA VAL A 590 26.94 11.67 33.79
C VAL A 590 25.74 10.75 33.61
N GLY A 591 24.96 10.96 32.54
CA GLY A 591 23.94 10.01 32.17
C GLY A 591 22.80 10.51 31.28
N LEU A 592 21.74 9.71 31.20
CA LEU A 592 20.59 9.95 30.35
C LEU A 592 19.67 10.95 31.03
N MET A 593 19.42 12.05 30.34
CA MET A 593 18.65 13.18 30.84
C MET A 593 17.22 13.14 30.31
N LEU A 594 16.26 13.25 31.22
CA LEU A 594 14.81 13.27 31.00
C LEU A 594 14.25 14.63 31.47
N PRO A 595 14.04 15.59 30.55
CA PRO A 595 13.51 16.90 30.91
C PRO A 595 11.97 16.92 30.82
N ARG A 596 11.33 17.78 31.62
CA ARG A 596 9.89 18.10 31.46
C ARG A 596 9.66 19.60 31.41
N PHE A 597 8.54 19.95 30.77
CA PHE A 597 8.16 21.33 30.46
C PHE A 597 6.70 21.56 30.85
N ASP A 598 6.42 22.74 31.41
CA ASP A 598 5.08 23.30 31.51
C ASP A 598 4.94 24.42 30.47
N GLY A 599 4.15 24.15 29.43
CA GLY A 599 4.14 24.97 28.23
C GLY A 599 5.53 25.03 27.56
N PRO A 600 6.10 26.23 27.29
CA PRO A 600 7.46 26.37 26.79
C PRO A 600 8.54 26.41 27.89
N VAL A 601 8.16 26.40 29.17
CA VAL A 601 9.09 26.62 30.30
C VAL A 601 9.54 25.28 30.88
N LEU A 602 10.86 25.09 30.96
CA LEU A 602 11.48 23.94 31.61
C LEU A 602 11.19 24.00 33.11
N ASN A 603 10.77 22.89 33.72
CA ASN A 603 10.49 22.82 35.16
C ASN A 603 10.95 21.54 35.86
N HIS A 604 11.55 20.59 35.13
CA HIS A 604 12.06 19.33 35.69
C HIS A 604 13.22 18.80 34.85
N ILE A 605 14.29 18.35 35.51
CA ILE A 605 15.38 17.60 34.88
C ILE A 605 15.72 16.41 35.79
N LYS A 606 15.61 15.19 35.25
CA LYS A 606 16.03 13.95 35.90
C LYS A 606 17.17 13.30 35.13
N ILE A 607 18.19 12.83 35.83
CA ILE A 607 19.35 12.16 35.27
C ILE A 607 19.33 10.71 35.74
N ASN A 608 19.36 9.76 34.80
CA ASN A 608 19.61 8.36 35.10
C ASN A 608 21.12 8.12 34.93
N PRO A 609 21.90 7.75 35.98
CA PRO A 609 23.32 7.46 35.83
C PRO A 609 23.59 6.05 35.26
N GLY A 610 24.81 5.78 34.79
CA GLY A 610 25.25 4.44 34.34
C GLY A 610 24.64 3.94 33.01
N ASN A 611 24.34 2.65 32.89
CA ASN A 611 23.66 2.06 31.69
C ASN A 611 22.14 2.36 31.64
N PHE A 612 21.65 3.30 32.45
CA PHE A 612 20.27 3.83 32.51
C PHE A 612 19.15 2.84 32.88
N ALA A 613 19.43 1.54 32.93
CA ALA A 613 18.48 0.47 33.25
C ALA A 613 18.57 -0.05 34.70
N GLU A 614 19.67 0.22 35.42
CA GLU A 614 20.00 -0.45 36.70
C GLU A 614 20.39 0.50 37.85
N ALA A 615 20.59 1.80 37.58
CA ALA A 615 21.02 2.77 38.61
C ALA A 615 19.86 3.63 39.11
N GLU A 616 19.91 4.05 40.38
CA GLU A 616 18.90 4.96 40.94
C GLU A 616 18.99 6.34 40.27
N PRO A 617 17.88 6.88 39.76
CA PRO A 617 17.89 8.16 39.07
C PRO A 617 17.99 9.34 40.05
N GLU A 618 18.74 10.35 39.66
CA GLU A 618 18.96 11.57 40.45
C GLU A 618 18.16 12.74 39.87
N LEU A 619 17.53 13.51 40.75
CA LEU A 619 16.76 14.69 40.38
C LEU A 619 17.61 15.95 40.56
N VAL A 620 17.69 16.80 39.53
CA VAL A 620 18.41 18.07 39.65
C VAL A 620 17.69 18.97 40.67
N PRO A 621 18.40 19.57 41.65
CA PRO A 621 17.82 20.44 42.66
C PRO A 621 16.88 21.51 42.08
N GLY A 622 15.74 21.71 42.73
CA GLY A 622 14.69 22.65 42.28
C GLY A 622 13.77 22.13 41.18
N SER A 623 13.97 20.91 40.67
CA SER A 623 13.01 20.28 39.74
C SER A 623 11.67 19.99 40.40
N ASN A 624 10.59 20.07 39.63
CA ASN A 624 9.25 19.71 40.10
C ASN A 624 9.15 18.19 40.39
N GLU A 625 8.73 17.82 41.59
CA GLU A 625 8.63 16.41 42.03
C GLU A 625 7.31 15.73 41.66
N GLU A 626 6.36 16.42 41.01
CA GLU A 626 5.09 15.81 40.63
C GLU A 626 5.28 14.62 39.66
N PRO A 627 4.51 13.52 39.81
CA PRO A 627 4.65 12.35 38.93
C PRO A 627 4.26 12.65 37.47
N LEU A 628 4.92 12.02 36.51
CA LEU A 628 4.70 12.21 35.08
C LEU A 628 3.32 11.69 34.66
N PHE A 629 2.53 12.56 34.04
CA PHE A 629 1.25 12.19 33.44
C PHE A 629 1.24 12.51 31.94
N LEU A 630 0.92 11.50 31.13
CA LEU A 630 0.85 11.57 29.67
C LEU A 630 -0.58 11.24 29.21
N PRO A 631 -1.37 12.24 28.78
CA PRO A 631 -2.77 12.01 28.40
C PRO A 631 -2.90 11.18 27.11
N SER A 632 -4.01 10.45 27.00
CA SER A 632 -4.39 9.70 25.81
C SER A 632 -4.69 10.60 24.61
N SER A 633 -4.50 10.09 23.39
CA SER A 633 -4.84 10.83 22.18
C SER A 633 -6.35 11.08 22.02
N THR A 634 -7.19 10.24 22.64
CA THR A 634 -8.67 10.41 22.65
C THR A 634 -9.16 11.57 23.52
N LEU A 635 -8.32 12.05 24.44
CA LEU A 635 -8.61 13.19 25.32
C LEU A 635 -8.12 14.53 24.74
N ILE A 636 -7.47 14.50 23.58
CA ILE A 636 -6.99 15.71 22.91
C ILE A 636 -8.18 16.38 22.19
N ASP A 637 -8.56 17.58 22.65
CA ASP A 637 -9.61 18.40 22.04
C ASP A 637 -9.26 18.80 20.59
N LEU A 638 -9.77 18.02 19.64
CA LEU A 638 -9.76 18.33 18.20
C LEU A 638 -11.17 18.76 17.76
N PRO A 639 -11.35 19.89 17.04
CA PRO A 639 -12.66 20.55 16.82
C PRO A 639 -13.80 19.74 16.17
N THR A 640 -13.58 18.49 15.78
CA THR A 640 -14.62 17.61 15.20
C THR A 640 -14.63 16.19 15.78
N MET A 641 -13.87 15.92 16.85
CA MET A 641 -14.03 14.69 17.62
C MET A 641 -14.56 15.08 19.00
N PRO A 642 -15.71 14.54 19.44
CA PRO A 642 -16.07 14.67 20.84
C PRO A 642 -14.95 14.00 21.65
N ALA A 643 -14.33 14.73 22.58
CA ALA A 643 -13.41 14.11 23.53
C ALA A 643 -14.13 12.91 24.15
N ALA A 644 -13.51 11.73 24.13
CA ALA A 644 -14.04 10.60 24.87
C ALA A 644 -14.16 11.07 26.33
N ALA A 645 -15.35 10.94 26.94
CA ALA A 645 -15.59 11.47 28.28
C ALA A 645 -14.72 10.79 29.36
N ALA A 646 -14.03 9.70 29.01
CA ALA A 646 -13.14 8.92 29.84
C ALA A 646 -12.14 8.13 28.97
N ALA A 647 -10.86 8.07 29.34
CA ALA A 647 -9.88 7.13 28.80
C ALA A 647 -9.36 6.21 29.93
N PRO A 648 -8.99 4.95 29.65
CA PRO A 648 -8.26 4.12 30.60
C PRO A 648 -6.93 4.76 31.02
N VAL A 649 -6.49 4.52 32.25
CA VAL A 649 -5.20 4.98 32.79
C VAL A 649 -4.33 3.76 33.13
N VAL A 650 -3.10 3.76 32.63
CA VAL A 650 -2.09 2.74 32.95
C VAL A 650 -1.03 3.37 33.86
N CYS A 651 -0.84 2.78 35.04
CA CYS A 651 0.17 3.18 36.02
C CYS A 651 1.43 2.30 35.87
N VAL A 652 2.59 2.94 35.76
CA VAL A 652 3.90 2.30 35.66
C VAL A 652 4.87 2.85 36.71
N ALA A 653 5.93 2.09 37.00
CA ALA A 653 6.86 2.40 38.11
C ALA A 653 7.79 3.60 37.84
N ASP A 654 8.20 3.83 36.59
CA ASP A 654 9.16 4.88 36.24
C ASP A 654 8.86 5.56 34.90
N GLU A 655 9.53 6.69 34.67
CA GLU A 655 9.34 7.55 33.50
C GLU A 655 9.74 6.89 32.19
N LEU A 656 10.81 6.09 32.17
CA LEU A 656 11.27 5.46 30.95
C LEU A 656 10.25 4.40 30.49
N GLN A 657 9.72 3.61 31.42
CA GLN A 657 8.59 2.70 31.18
C GLN A 657 7.33 3.46 30.73
N ALA A 658 7.06 4.66 31.28
CA ALA A 658 5.93 5.47 30.85
C ALA A 658 6.07 5.97 29.41
N LEU A 659 7.27 6.32 28.96
CA LEU A 659 7.52 6.72 27.58
C LEU A 659 7.28 5.56 26.60
N PHE A 660 7.71 4.36 26.97
CA PHE A 660 7.48 3.16 26.16
C PHE A 660 6.00 2.77 26.14
N MET A 661 5.32 2.79 27.28
CA MET A 661 3.88 2.50 27.33
C MET A 661 3.06 3.55 26.58
N GLU A 662 3.43 4.82 26.64
CA GLU A 662 2.75 5.86 25.87
C GLU A 662 2.93 5.64 24.36
N GLN A 663 4.10 5.19 23.94
CA GLN A 663 4.33 4.83 22.54
C GLN A 663 3.43 3.65 22.12
N GLU A 664 3.21 2.66 22.98
CA GLU A 664 2.50 1.45 22.60
C GLU A 664 0.98 1.58 22.61
N VAL A 665 0.43 2.21 23.65
CA VAL A 665 -1.01 2.30 23.91
C VAL A 665 -1.52 3.73 24.13
N GLY A 666 -0.65 4.74 23.99
CA GLY A 666 -1.02 6.14 24.24
C GLY A 666 -2.06 6.71 23.27
N ASP A 667 -2.42 6.00 22.20
CA ASP A 667 -3.52 6.37 21.33
C ASP A 667 -4.89 6.17 22.00
N PHE A 668 -5.02 5.21 22.92
CA PHE A 668 -6.28 4.91 23.63
C PHE A 668 -6.18 4.91 25.16
N CYS A 669 -4.98 4.84 25.75
CA CYS A 669 -4.74 4.93 27.19
C CYS A 669 -3.97 6.20 27.57
N SER A 670 -4.24 6.73 28.77
CA SER A 670 -3.37 7.72 29.43
C SER A 670 -2.36 6.99 30.31
N ILE A 671 -1.14 7.52 30.45
CA ILE A 671 -0.07 6.89 31.21
C ILE A 671 0.30 7.76 32.41
N LEU A 672 0.48 7.14 33.57
CA LEU A 672 0.86 7.81 34.81
C LEU A 672 2.04 7.08 35.45
N THR A 673 3.09 7.80 35.84
CA THR A 673 4.16 7.22 36.66
C THR A 673 3.77 7.29 38.12
N LEU A 674 3.74 6.16 38.81
CA LEU A 674 3.60 6.11 40.26
C LEU A 674 4.43 4.92 40.75
N GLY A 675 5.52 5.19 41.46
CA GLY A 675 6.42 4.17 41.98
C GLY A 675 5.85 3.45 43.21
N SER A 676 4.90 4.08 43.91
CA SER A 676 4.19 3.47 45.05
C SER A 676 2.79 4.06 45.23
N ALA A 677 1.92 3.34 45.93
CA ALA A 677 0.57 3.80 46.27
C ALA A 677 0.52 5.06 47.16
N LYS A 678 1.66 5.43 47.79
CA LYS A 678 1.76 6.57 48.71
C LYS A 678 2.09 7.88 48.01
N GLU A 679 2.54 7.80 46.76
CA GLU A 679 2.85 8.94 45.92
C GLU A 679 1.56 9.63 45.44
N LYS A 680 1.50 10.97 45.51
CA LYS A 680 0.28 11.71 45.18
C LYS A 680 0.28 12.10 43.70
N PRO A 681 -0.75 11.73 42.91
CA PRO A 681 -0.86 12.22 41.54
C PRO A 681 -1.06 13.74 41.54
N GLY A 682 -0.39 14.43 40.62
CA GLY A 682 -0.59 15.88 40.41
C GLY A 682 -2.05 16.24 40.11
N LYS A 683 -2.42 17.52 40.26
CA LYS A 683 -3.84 17.97 40.20
C LYS A 683 -4.58 17.54 38.93
N HIS A 684 -3.90 17.52 37.80
CA HIS A 684 -4.49 17.11 36.51
C HIS A 684 -4.68 15.59 36.44
N ALA A 685 -3.65 14.81 36.79
CA ALA A 685 -3.71 13.35 36.85
C ALA A 685 -4.79 12.84 37.82
N ALA A 686 -4.95 13.49 38.98
CA ALA A 686 -5.97 13.15 39.97
C ALA A 686 -7.40 13.34 39.43
N LYS A 687 -7.63 14.34 38.58
CA LYS A 687 -8.93 14.58 37.93
C LYS A 687 -9.24 13.48 36.92
N GLU A 688 -8.25 13.09 36.10
CA GLU A 688 -8.41 12.06 35.08
C GLU A 688 -8.58 10.66 35.69
N LEU A 689 -7.82 10.32 36.74
CA LEU A 689 -7.98 9.05 37.49
C LEU A 689 -9.39 8.85 38.03
N LYS A 690 -10.08 9.93 38.44
CA LYS A 690 -11.46 9.87 38.95
C LYS A 690 -12.48 9.52 37.86
N ASN A 691 -12.20 9.90 36.63
CA ASN A 691 -13.09 9.72 35.47
C ASN A 691 -12.66 8.57 34.56
N ALA A 692 -11.56 7.86 34.89
CA ALA A 692 -10.97 6.84 34.05
C ALA A 692 -11.91 5.64 33.83
N LEU A 693 -11.92 5.13 32.60
CA LEU A 693 -12.73 3.96 32.21
C LEU A 693 -12.26 2.69 32.94
N ALA A 694 -10.95 2.55 33.10
CA ALA A 694 -10.26 1.52 33.87
C ALA A 694 -8.94 2.09 34.39
N VAL A 695 -8.47 1.63 35.54
CA VAL A 695 -7.14 1.97 36.09
C VAL A 695 -6.34 0.68 36.20
N LEU A 696 -5.31 0.53 35.39
CA LEU A 696 -4.48 -0.66 35.32
C LEU A 696 -3.11 -0.37 35.93
N VAL A 697 -2.68 -1.14 36.93
CA VAL A 697 -1.38 -0.96 37.59
C VAL A 697 -0.47 -2.12 37.19
N VAL A 698 0.63 -1.82 36.49
CA VAL A 698 1.56 -2.85 36.00
C VAL A 698 2.26 -3.54 37.18
N ARG A 699 2.24 -4.88 37.20
CA ARG A 699 2.91 -5.71 38.23
C ARG A 699 3.82 -6.78 37.60
N PRO A 700 4.93 -7.16 38.25
CA PRO A 700 5.82 -8.22 37.77
C PRO A 700 5.12 -9.56 37.56
N GLU A 701 5.71 -10.41 36.70
CA GLU A 701 5.30 -11.81 36.53
C GLU A 701 5.25 -12.52 37.89
N LYS A 702 4.14 -13.22 38.19
CA LYS A 702 3.91 -13.92 39.47
C LYS A 702 3.97 -13.02 40.71
N TRP A 703 3.72 -11.70 40.59
CA TRP A 703 3.60 -10.79 41.75
C TRP A 703 2.64 -11.34 42.81
N SER A 704 1.61 -12.05 42.36
CA SER A 704 0.62 -12.70 43.19
C SER A 704 1.18 -13.87 44.01
N THR A 705 2.46 -14.21 43.96
CA THR A 705 3.12 -15.21 44.82
C THR A 705 4.15 -14.61 45.78
N ASP A 706 4.51 -13.34 45.56
CA ASP A 706 5.47 -12.58 46.37
C ASP A 706 4.76 -11.93 47.57
N SER A 707 5.23 -12.23 48.78
CA SER A 707 4.60 -11.77 50.02
C SER A 707 4.67 -10.26 50.24
N GLU A 708 5.71 -9.59 49.73
CA GLU A 708 5.89 -8.15 49.89
C GLU A 708 5.05 -7.39 48.86
N LEU A 709 5.05 -7.83 47.59
CA LEU A 709 4.23 -7.22 46.53
C LEU A 709 2.72 -7.39 46.77
N ARG A 710 2.29 -8.47 47.45
CA ARG A 710 0.90 -8.66 47.89
C ARG A 710 0.49 -7.69 49.00
N LYS A 711 1.40 -7.39 49.96
CA LYS A 711 1.12 -6.40 51.01
C LYS A 711 1.00 -5.00 50.42
N GLU A 712 1.91 -4.65 49.51
CA GLU A 712 1.90 -3.38 48.78
C GLU A 712 0.60 -3.18 47.97
N TRP A 713 0.03 -4.26 47.41
CA TRP A 713 -1.23 -4.21 46.66
C TRP A 713 -2.42 -3.71 47.50
N ALA A 714 -2.45 -3.99 48.81
CA ALA A 714 -3.48 -3.48 49.70
C ALA A 714 -3.45 -1.95 49.80
N ASP A 715 -2.25 -1.35 49.76
CA ASP A 715 -2.08 0.11 49.73
C ASP A 715 -2.59 0.70 48.41
N TRP A 716 -2.31 0.03 47.28
CA TRP A 716 -2.81 0.44 45.95
C TRP A 716 -4.34 0.38 45.85
N GLN A 717 -4.97 -0.67 46.39
CA GLN A 717 -6.44 -0.80 46.42
C GLN A 717 -7.10 0.26 47.32
N SER A 718 -6.40 0.70 48.37
CA SER A 718 -6.87 1.77 49.26
C SER A 718 -6.76 3.15 48.59
N ALA A 719 -5.65 3.41 47.91
CA ALA A 719 -5.38 4.69 47.24
C ALA A 719 -6.23 4.86 45.96
N LEU A 720 -6.40 3.80 45.17
CA LEU A 720 -7.09 3.80 43.87
C LEU A 720 -8.17 2.69 43.85
N LYS A 721 -9.38 3.01 44.31
CA LYS A 721 -10.48 2.03 44.50
C LYS A 721 -10.87 1.22 43.26
N THR A 722 -10.61 1.75 42.05
CA THR A 722 -10.92 1.12 40.76
C THR A 722 -9.70 0.46 40.09
N ALA A 723 -8.55 0.42 40.77
CA ALA A 723 -7.32 -0.14 40.23
C ALA A 723 -7.38 -1.67 40.13
N GLN A 724 -6.93 -2.19 38.99
CA GLN A 724 -6.78 -3.61 38.71
C GLN A 724 -5.31 -3.94 38.47
N PRO A 725 -4.82 -5.10 38.94
CA PRO A 725 -3.45 -5.49 38.70
C PRO A 725 -3.31 -5.95 37.25
N LEU A 726 -2.32 -5.40 36.55
CA LEU A 726 -1.98 -5.78 35.19
C LEU A 726 -0.65 -6.55 35.23
N GLU A 727 -0.74 -7.87 35.35
CA GLU A 727 0.42 -8.76 35.50
C GLU A 727 1.18 -8.92 34.17
N LEU A 728 2.49 -8.68 34.20
CA LEU A 728 3.37 -8.89 33.05
C LEU A 728 3.46 -10.37 32.71
N GLU A 729 3.37 -10.69 31.43
CA GLU A 729 3.54 -12.07 30.93
C GLU A 729 4.93 -12.63 31.26
N HIS A 730 5.97 -11.78 31.15
CA HIS A 730 7.34 -12.17 31.42
C HIS A 730 8.14 -11.08 32.16
N GLY A 731 8.91 -11.47 33.18
CA GLY A 731 9.89 -10.59 33.82
C GLY A 731 9.31 -9.51 34.76
N ARG A 732 10.10 -8.48 35.05
CA ARG A 732 9.78 -7.44 36.04
C ARG A 732 9.39 -6.08 35.46
N THR A 733 9.80 -5.79 34.22
CA THR A 733 9.54 -4.51 33.55
C THR A 733 8.86 -4.72 32.20
N VAL A 734 8.17 -3.69 31.68
CA VAL A 734 7.56 -3.75 30.34
C VAL A 734 8.58 -3.97 29.23
N PHE A 735 9.83 -3.51 29.43
CA PHE A 735 10.95 -3.71 28.52
C PHE A 735 11.38 -5.18 28.46
N GLU A 736 11.52 -5.84 29.60
CA GLU A 736 11.86 -7.28 29.67
C GLU A 736 10.77 -8.14 29.04
N SER A 737 9.51 -7.82 29.33
CA SER A 737 8.34 -8.49 28.77
C SER A 737 8.31 -8.37 27.25
N SER A 738 8.46 -7.15 26.73
CA SER A 738 8.53 -6.89 25.29
C SER A 738 9.72 -7.58 24.61
N LYS A 739 10.91 -7.55 25.22
CA LYS A 739 12.12 -8.22 24.69
C LYS A 739 11.96 -9.74 24.62
N LYS A 740 11.14 -10.35 25.48
CA LYS A 740 10.80 -11.78 25.48
C LYS A 740 9.66 -12.14 24.52
N GLY A 741 9.09 -11.17 23.81
CA GLY A 741 8.12 -11.41 22.74
C GLY A 741 6.66 -11.04 23.05
N SER A 742 6.37 -10.46 24.21
CA SER A 742 5.02 -10.03 24.56
C SER A 742 4.50 -8.89 23.67
N ASP A 743 3.30 -9.05 23.10
CA ASP A 743 2.59 -7.98 22.38
C ASP A 743 1.91 -7.06 23.41
N ILE A 744 2.68 -6.10 23.93
CA ILE A 744 2.26 -5.17 25.00
C ILE A 744 0.94 -4.46 24.66
N ARG A 745 0.67 -4.17 23.39
CA ARG A 745 -0.58 -3.52 22.98
C ARG A 745 -1.77 -4.47 23.12
N GLN A 746 -1.66 -5.69 22.60
CA GLN A 746 -2.71 -6.69 22.71
C GLN A 746 -2.95 -7.06 24.18
N TRP A 747 -1.87 -7.22 24.94
CA TRP A 747 -1.91 -7.46 26.38
C TRP A 747 -2.73 -6.41 27.14
N VAL A 748 -2.56 -5.12 26.84
CA VAL A 748 -3.41 -4.07 27.45
C VAL A 748 -4.85 -4.15 26.95
N LEU A 749 -5.08 -4.38 25.65
CA LEU A 749 -6.44 -4.47 25.07
C LEU A 749 -7.27 -5.60 25.70
N ASP A 750 -6.63 -6.74 25.99
CA ASP A 750 -7.29 -7.91 26.59
C ASP A 750 -7.79 -7.64 28.03
N HIS A 751 -7.27 -6.60 28.68
CA HIS A 751 -7.66 -6.17 30.02
C HIS A 751 -8.58 -4.93 30.03
N LEU A 752 -9.09 -4.51 28.86
CA LEU A 752 -10.02 -3.40 28.71
C LEU A 752 -11.45 -3.87 28.41
N PRO A 753 -12.48 -3.03 28.63
CA PRO A 753 -13.86 -3.36 28.28
C PRO A 753 -14.03 -3.68 26.78
N GLU A 754 -14.81 -4.72 26.47
CA GLU A 754 -14.93 -5.32 25.13
C GLU A 754 -15.29 -4.31 24.03
N GLU A 755 -16.19 -3.36 24.31
CA GLU A 755 -16.57 -2.29 23.36
C GLU A 755 -15.39 -1.34 23.04
N HIS A 756 -14.59 -0.99 24.05
CA HIS A 756 -13.43 -0.11 23.88
C HIS A 756 -12.26 -0.85 23.23
N ALA A 757 -12.03 -2.11 23.62
CA ALA A 757 -11.03 -2.98 23.00
C ALA A 757 -11.33 -3.20 21.51
N ALA A 758 -12.59 -3.44 21.13
CA ALA A 758 -12.99 -3.64 19.73
C ALA A 758 -12.81 -2.39 18.85
N GLU A 759 -12.93 -1.19 19.41
CA GLU A 759 -12.72 0.07 18.69
C GLU A 759 -11.24 0.29 18.31
N HIS A 760 -10.33 -0.19 19.17
CA HIS A 760 -8.88 0.03 19.06
C HIS A 760 -8.08 -1.22 18.65
N ALA A 761 -8.76 -2.36 18.49
CA ALA A 761 -8.21 -3.61 17.96
C ALA A 761 -7.80 -3.46 16.48
N MET A 762 -6.69 -4.08 16.12
CA MET A 762 -6.21 -4.16 14.73
C MET A 762 -6.23 -5.63 14.25
N PRO A 763 -7.37 -6.15 13.77
CA PRO A 763 -7.48 -7.56 13.41
C PRO A 763 -6.75 -7.83 12.08
N MET A 764 -5.50 -8.23 12.17
CA MET A 764 -4.75 -8.88 11.07
C MET A 764 -4.27 -10.23 11.57
N ALA A 765 -5.11 -11.26 11.42
CA ALA A 765 -4.78 -12.64 11.75
C ALA A 765 -5.15 -13.57 10.58
N MET A 766 -4.35 -14.61 10.37
CA MET A 766 -4.67 -15.71 9.44
C MET A 766 -5.70 -16.63 10.13
N PRO A 767 -6.73 -17.13 9.44
CA PRO A 767 -7.54 -18.22 9.97
C PRO A 767 -6.73 -19.52 10.01
N GLU A 768 -7.03 -20.42 10.96
CA GLU A 768 -6.37 -21.73 11.05
C GLU A 768 -6.65 -22.59 9.82
N LYS A 769 -5.68 -23.44 9.48
CA LYS A 769 -5.64 -24.23 8.24
C LYS A 769 -6.80 -25.24 8.20
N GLY A 770 -7.81 -25.01 7.37
CA GLY A 770 -8.82 -26.05 7.04
C GLY A 770 -10.29 -25.62 6.93
N GLU A 771 -10.65 -24.36 7.17
CA GLU A 771 -12.05 -23.92 7.06
C GLU A 771 -12.37 -23.25 5.71
N LEU A 772 -13.54 -23.56 5.16
CA LEU A 772 -14.07 -22.94 3.94
C LEU A 772 -14.46 -21.48 4.21
N PRO A 773 -14.35 -20.57 3.20
CA PRO A 773 -14.64 -19.16 3.38
C PRO A 773 -16.09 -18.93 3.84
N ASP A 774 -16.25 -18.14 4.89
CA ASP A 774 -17.53 -17.66 5.38
C ASP A 774 -18.21 -16.72 4.37
N GLY A 775 -19.55 -16.64 4.44
CA GLY A 775 -20.40 -15.90 3.48
C GLY A 775 -20.11 -14.39 3.34
N GLU A 776 -19.14 -13.84 4.07
CA GLU A 776 -18.65 -12.47 3.90
C GLU A 776 -17.72 -12.29 2.69
N PHE A 777 -17.03 -13.35 2.23
CA PHE A 777 -16.12 -13.30 1.08
C PHE A 777 -16.80 -12.81 -0.21
N LEU A 778 -18.09 -13.13 -0.39
CA LEU A 778 -18.89 -12.70 -1.55
C LEU A 778 -19.25 -11.20 -1.54
N LYS A 779 -19.10 -10.49 -0.40
CA LYS A 779 -19.41 -9.06 -0.31
C LYS A 779 -18.34 -8.17 -0.96
N GLY A 780 -17.09 -8.63 -1.10
CA GLY A 780 -15.99 -7.84 -1.66
C GLY A 780 -16.02 -7.66 -3.19
N PHE A 781 -16.82 -8.48 -3.89
CA PHE A 781 -16.97 -8.43 -5.36
C PHE A 781 -18.24 -7.70 -5.82
N MET A 782 -19.04 -7.15 -4.90
CA MET A 782 -20.32 -6.49 -5.21
C MET A 782 -20.29 -5.01 -4.79
N PRO A 783 -20.94 -4.09 -5.53
CA PRO A 783 -21.34 -2.80 -4.95
C PRO A 783 -22.17 -3.07 -3.68
N PRO A 784 -22.07 -2.23 -2.63
CA PRO A 784 -22.66 -2.52 -1.32
C PRO A 784 -24.17 -2.66 -1.47
N PHE A 785 -24.69 -3.88 -1.28
CA PHE A 785 -26.12 -4.10 -1.09
C PHE A 785 -26.46 -3.97 0.39
N PRO A 786 -27.67 -3.44 0.71
CA PRO A 786 -28.14 -3.39 2.07
C PRO A 786 -28.10 -4.81 2.65
N ASP A 787 -27.46 -4.98 3.81
CA ASP A 787 -27.54 -6.23 4.57
C ASP A 787 -28.99 -6.44 4.99
N VAL A 788 -29.81 -7.08 4.14
CA VAL A 788 -31.25 -7.23 4.36
C VAL A 788 -31.54 -8.01 5.63
N LYS A 789 -30.63 -8.90 6.05
CA LYS A 789 -30.71 -9.67 7.29
C LYS A 789 -30.39 -8.77 8.51
N GLY A 790 -29.41 -7.90 8.37
CA GLY A 790 -29.09 -6.82 9.33
C GLY A 790 -30.17 -5.75 9.42
N LEU A 791 -30.81 -5.39 8.31
CA LEU A 791 -31.91 -4.42 8.24
C LEU A 791 -33.17 -4.99 8.90
N ALA A 792 -33.51 -6.25 8.62
CA ALA A 792 -34.62 -6.95 9.26
C ALA A 792 -34.38 -7.11 10.77
N LYS A 793 -33.16 -7.50 11.20
CA LYS A 793 -32.78 -7.54 12.63
C LYS A 793 -32.80 -6.16 13.28
N GLY A 794 -32.29 -5.14 12.59
CA GLY A 794 -32.25 -3.75 13.05
C GLY A 794 -33.65 -3.17 13.24
N ILE A 795 -34.55 -3.39 12.28
CA ILE A 795 -35.97 -2.99 12.37
C ILE A 795 -36.67 -3.77 13.49
N HIS A 796 -36.40 -5.07 13.65
CA HIS A 796 -36.95 -5.85 14.76
C HIS A 796 -36.46 -5.35 16.13
N ALA A 797 -35.17 -5.03 16.23
CA ALA A 797 -34.56 -4.52 17.44
C ALA A 797 -35.06 -3.10 17.77
N GLU A 798 -35.23 -2.24 16.78
CA GLU A 798 -35.70 -0.86 16.94
C GLU A 798 -37.19 -0.83 17.33
N VAL A 799 -38.03 -1.67 16.72
CA VAL A 799 -39.44 -1.85 17.13
C VAL A 799 -39.51 -2.41 18.55
N LYS A 800 -38.73 -3.47 18.86
CA LYS A 800 -38.67 -4.06 20.22
C LYS A 800 -38.22 -3.03 21.26
N LYS A 801 -37.19 -2.24 20.96
CA LYS A 801 -36.66 -1.18 21.84
C LYS A 801 -37.65 -0.04 22.02
N SER A 802 -38.43 0.32 20.99
CA SER A 802 -39.49 1.34 21.09
C SER A 802 -40.67 0.89 21.97
N ILE A 803 -40.99 -0.41 21.96
CA ILE A 803 -42.00 -1.00 22.84
C ILE A 803 -41.44 -1.07 24.26
N GLU A 804 -40.22 -1.60 24.45
CA GLU A 804 -39.57 -1.71 25.76
C GLU A 804 -39.40 -0.35 26.46
N ALA A 805 -39.02 0.70 25.73
CA ALA A 805 -38.84 2.06 26.26
C ALA A 805 -40.15 2.69 26.77
N LYS A 806 -41.31 2.38 26.17
CA LYS A 806 -42.62 2.87 26.64
C LYS A 806 -43.05 2.26 27.98
N PHE A 807 -42.42 1.17 28.43
CA PHE A 807 -42.87 0.39 29.59
C PHE A 807 -41.84 0.26 30.73
N GLU A 808 -40.67 0.90 30.63
CA GLU A 808 -39.69 0.92 31.73
C GLU A 808 -40.19 1.41 33.10
N PRO A 809 -41.08 2.41 33.22
CA PRO A 809 -41.58 2.81 34.54
C PRO A 809 -42.40 1.71 35.25
N VAL A 810 -42.85 0.66 34.54
CA VAL A 810 -43.58 -0.49 35.13
C VAL A 810 -42.62 -1.54 35.68
N LYS A 811 -41.51 -1.82 34.99
CA LYS A 811 -40.46 -2.74 35.45
C LYS A 811 -39.75 -2.21 36.70
N ALA A 812 -39.53 -0.89 36.77
CA ALA A 812 -38.94 -0.25 37.96
C ALA A 812 -39.77 -0.47 39.23
N LYS A 813 -41.11 -0.32 39.15
CA LYS A 813 -42.02 -0.58 40.28
C LYS A 813 -42.10 -2.07 40.67
N GLN A 814 -41.97 -2.97 39.70
CA GLN A 814 -41.97 -4.41 39.96
C GLN A 814 -40.69 -4.84 40.73
N LYS A 815 -39.55 -4.21 40.41
CA LYS A 815 -38.27 -4.43 41.11
C LYS A 815 -38.28 -3.89 42.54
N GLU A 816 -38.91 -2.73 42.77
CA GLU A 816 -39.16 -2.19 44.12
C GLU A 816 -39.99 -3.14 44.99
N MET A 817 -41.05 -3.72 44.43
CA MET A 817 -41.93 -4.66 45.14
C MET A 817 -41.21 -5.98 45.48
N LEU A 818 -40.33 -6.46 44.58
CA LEU A 818 -39.52 -7.66 44.79
C LEU A 818 -38.46 -7.46 45.89
N ASN A 819 -37.87 -6.26 45.96
CA ASN A 819 -36.92 -5.91 47.00
C ASN A 819 -37.60 -5.81 48.38
N LEU A 820 -38.82 -5.29 48.45
CA LEU A 820 -39.61 -5.28 49.69
C LEU A 820 -39.99 -6.70 50.16
N MET A 821 -40.18 -7.65 49.23
CA MET A 821 -40.39 -9.06 49.57
C MET A 821 -39.11 -9.74 50.10
N ARG A 822 -37.93 -9.38 49.56
CA ARG A 822 -36.64 -9.84 50.07
C ARG A 822 -36.34 -9.33 51.48
N GLU A 823 -36.57 -8.05 51.75
CA GLU A 823 -36.41 -7.48 53.10
C GLU A 823 -37.32 -8.16 54.13
N LYS A 824 -38.57 -8.48 53.76
CA LYS A 824 -39.46 -9.22 54.66
C LYS A 824 -38.98 -10.66 54.90
N ALA A 825 -38.49 -11.34 53.87
CA ALA A 825 -37.95 -12.70 53.99
C ALA A 825 -36.72 -12.76 54.92
N GLU A 826 -35.82 -11.77 54.87
CA GLU A 826 -34.68 -11.65 55.79
C GLU A 826 -35.13 -11.41 57.25
N LYS A 827 -36.23 -10.69 57.45
CA LYS A 827 -36.78 -10.40 58.79
C LYS A 827 -37.39 -11.65 59.45
N TYR A 828 -38.00 -12.55 58.67
CA TYR A 828 -38.53 -13.83 59.17
C TYR A 828 -37.42 -14.86 59.44
N SER A 829 -36.29 -14.79 58.72
CA SER A 829 -35.12 -15.65 58.98
C SER A 829 -34.47 -15.41 60.34
N LYS A 830 -34.58 -14.20 60.91
CA LYS A 830 -34.05 -13.87 62.26
C LYS A 830 -34.93 -14.36 63.41
N LEU A 831 -36.13 -14.87 63.13
CA LEU A 831 -37.11 -15.37 64.13
C LEU A 831 -37.18 -16.91 64.20
N GLY A 832 -36.27 -17.63 63.54
CA GLY A 832 -36.10 -19.07 63.72
C GLY A 832 -37.11 -19.97 62.99
N ALA A 833 -37.78 -19.47 61.94
CA ALA A 833 -38.66 -20.30 61.09
C ALA A 833 -37.98 -20.68 59.76
N ASP A 834 -38.20 -21.92 59.31
CA ASP A 834 -37.62 -22.52 58.09
C ASP A 834 -38.02 -21.77 56.80
N PRO A 835 -37.05 -21.22 56.02
CA PRO A 835 -37.31 -20.48 54.78
C PRO A 835 -37.90 -21.31 53.62
N SER A 836 -37.89 -22.65 53.70
CA SER A 836 -38.32 -23.52 52.61
C SER A 836 -39.83 -23.83 52.57
N LYS A 837 -40.62 -23.34 53.54
CA LYS A 837 -42.10 -23.45 53.55
C LYS A 837 -42.85 -22.21 53.06
N VAL A 838 -42.17 -21.24 52.46
CA VAL A 838 -42.83 -20.08 51.83
C VAL A 838 -43.31 -20.46 50.42
N VAL A 839 -44.36 -21.28 50.36
CA VAL A 839 -45.12 -21.55 49.12
C VAL A 839 -46.35 -20.65 49.09
N LEU A 840 -46.48 -19.89 48.01
CA LEU A 840 -47.70 -19.18 47.62
C LEU A 840 -48.74 -20.19 47.13
N GLU A 841 -49.55 -20.75 48.03
CA GLU A 841 -50.80 -21.42 47.64
C GLU A 841 -51.96 -20.40 47.56
N PRO A 842 -52.67 -20.32 46.42
CA PRO A 842 -53.80 -19.41 46.25
C PRO A 842 -55.10 -20.06 46.70
N THR A 843 -55.32 -20.21 48.01
CA THR A 843 -56.68 -20.50 48.52
C THR A 843 -56.89 -19.91 49.91
N ARG A 844 -57.42 -18.68 49.95
CA ARG A 844 -58.50 -18.20 50.84
C ARG A 844 -58.77 -16.73 50.52
N PRO A 845 -60.03 -16.31 50.27
CA PRO A 845 -60.35 -14.91 50.09
C PRO A 845 -60.07 -14.18 51.41
N LYS A 846 -59.01 -13.37 51.44
CA LYS A 846 -58.76 -12.47 52.57
C LYS A 846 -59.76 -11.32 52.48
N SER A 847 -60.43 -11.09 53.61
CA SER A 847 -61.39 -10.01 53.83
C SER A 847 -60.85 -8.67 53.30
N THR A 848 -61.71 -7.92 52.61
CA THR A 848 -61.38 -6.61 52.03
C THR A 848 -61.00 -5.62 53.13
N ALA A 849 -60.22 -4.56 52.84
CA ALA A 849 -59.81 -3.59 53.86
C ALA A 849 -61.03 -2.91 54.53
N THR A 850 -62.15 -2.84 53.82
CA THR A 850 -63.48 -2.45 54.30
C THR A 850 -63.99 -3.41 55.37
N GLN A 851 -63.82 -4.72 55.18
CA GLN A 851 -64.25 -5.72 56.14
C GLN A 851 -63.35 -5.73 57.39
N VAL A 852 -62.04 -5.54 57.22
CA VAL A 852 -61.11 -5.38 58.37
C VAL A 852 -61.42 -4.09 59.16
N GLY A 853 -61.74 -2.99 58.47
CA GLY A 853 -62.16 -1.74 59.11
C GLY A 853 -63.49 -1.89 59.88
N LYS A 854 -64.46 -2.64 59.32
CA LYS A 854 -65.73 -2.96 59.99
C LYS A 854 -65.55 -3.89 61.19
N ASP A 855 -64.70 -4.91 61.10
CA ASP A 855 -64.47 -5.85 62.19
C ASP A 855 -63.70 -5.19 63.35
N ALA A 856 -62.77 -4.26 63.06
CA ALA A 856 -62.09 -3.45 64.07
C ALA A 856 -63.04 -2.46 64.75
N ALA A 857 -63.89 -1.77 63.98
CA ALA A 857 -64.94 -0.89 64.50
C ALA A 857 -65.95 -1.65 65.37
N ALA A 858 -66.33 -2.87 64.97
CA ALA A 858 -67.20 -3.74 65.76
C ALA A 858 -66.58 -4.15 67.09
N LYS A 859 -65.26 -4.39 67.15
CA LYS A 859 -64.54 -4.66 68.41
C LYS A 859 -64.48 -3.44 69.33
N VAL A 860 -64.26 -2.25 68.79
CA VAL A 860 -64.28 -0.99 69.56
C VAL A 860 -65.68 -0.74 70.13
N ARG A 861 -66.73 -0.94 69.32
CA ARG A 861 -68.13 -0.84 69.77
C ARG A 861 -68.52 -1.91 70.79
N ALA A 862 -68.06 -3.15 70.63
CA ALA A 862 -68.30 -4.22 71.59
C ALA A 862 -67.62 -3.95 72.94
N LYS A 863 -66.38 -3.43 72.92
CA LYS A 863 -65.66 -3.04 74.13
C LYS A 863 -66.29 -1.82 74.80
N ALA A 864 -66.80 -0.85 74.03
CA ALA A 864 -67.60 0.25 74.55
C ALA A 864 -68.91 -0.26 75.21
N ALA A 865 -69.60 -1.23 74.60
CA ALA A 865 -70.81 -1.84 75.17
C ALA A 865 -70.52 -2.62 76.46
N GLU A 866 -69.37 -3.31 76.55
CA GLU A 866 -68.92 -4.00 77.77
C GLU A 866 -68.58 -3.01 78.89
N LEU A 867 -67.82 -1.95 78.59
CA LEU A 867 -67.46 -0.91 79.56
C LEU A 867 -68.69 -0.13 80.05
N LYS A 868 -69.68 0.07 79.18
CA LYS A 868 -70.99 0.67 79.54
C LYS A 868 -71.81 -0.24 80.45
N ARG A 869 -71.82 -1.57 80.22
CA ARG A 869 -72.49 -2.53 81.11
C ARG A 869 -71.84 -2.61 82.50
N ARG A 870 -70.54 -2.29 82.61
CA ARG A 870 -69.80 -2.26 83.89
C ARG A 870 -69.78 -0.88 84.56
N ASN A 871 -70.56 0.10 84.06
CA ASN A 871 -70.61 1.48 84.57
C ASN A 871 -69.25 2.22 84.62
N LEU A 872 -68.29 1.82 83.78
CA LEU A 872 -66.94 2.40 83.72
C LEU A 872 -66.74 3.35 82.53
N LEU A 873 -67.79 3.68 81.79
CA LEU A 873 -67.70 4.50 80.57
C LEU A 873 -68.50 5.80 80.75
N THR A 874 -67.79 6.94 80.75
CA THR A 874 -68.43 8.26 80.78
C THR A 874 -69.08 8.58 79.42
N PRO A 875 -70.12 9.45 79.37
CA PRO A 875 -70.78 9.80 78.12
C PRO A 875 -69.86 10.39 77.05
N GLU A 876 -68.82 11.15 77.43
CA GLU A 876 -67.83 11.72 76.51
C GLU A 876 -66.90 10.65 75.92
N ASP A 877 -66.46 9.68 76.71
CA ASP A 877 -65.59 8.60 76.23
C ASP A 877 -66.33 7.66 75.28
N ALA A 878 -67.64 7.44 75.51
CA ALA A 878 -68.50 6.70 74.60
C ALA A 878 -68.61 7.34 73.21
N GLN A 879 -68.69 8.68 73.14
CA GLN A 879 -68.72 9.41 71.87
C GLN A 879 -67.38 9.35 71.12
N LYS A 880 -66.25 9.43 71.83
CA LYS A 880 -64.92 9.33 71.21
C LYS A 880 -64.67 7.94 70.61
N MET A 881 -65.05 6.87 71.32
CA MET A 881 -64.91 5.49 70.82
C MET A 881 -65.79 5.23 69.59
N GLU A 882 -66.99 5.82 69.52
CA GLU A 882 -67.87 5.71 68.35
C GLU A 882 -67.34 6.50 67.14
N ALA A 883 -66.81 7.70 67.36
CA ALA A 883 -66.17 8.50 66.31
C ALA A 883 -64.92 7.81 65.73
N GLU A 884 -64.15 7.12 66.58
CA GLU A 884 -63.00 6.32 66.18
C GLU A 884 -63.40 5.09 65.37
N ALA A 885 -64.44 4.36 65.80
CA ALA A 885 -65.00 3.24 65.07
C ALA A 885 -65.51 3.65 63.67
N ALA A 886 -66.21 4.78 63.56
CA ALA A 886 -66.69 5.31 62.27
C ALA A 886 -65.54 5.74 61.33
N ARG A 887 -64.45 6.28 61.88
CA ARG A 887 -63.25 6.64 61.10
C ARG A 887 -62.54 5.40 60.55
N MET A 888 -62.48 4.31 61.32
CA MET A 888 -61.87 3.05 60.89
C MET A 888 -62.64 2.39 59.73
N GLU A 889 -63.97 2.39 59.76
CA GLU A 889 -64.81 1.91 58.65
C GLU A 889 -64.60 2.73 57.36
N LYS A 890 -64.58 4.06 57.48
CA LYS A 890 -64.45 4.97 56.32
C LYS A 890 -63.08 4.87 55.65
N THR A 891 -62.03 4.60 56.45
CA THR A 891 -60.66 4.44 55.95
C THR A 891 -60.50 3.12 55.18
N GLY A 892 -61.09 2.03 55.66
CA GLY A 892 -61.10 0.73 54.96
C GLY A 892 -61.79 0.79 53.58
N ALA A 893 -62.93 1.48 53.48
CA ALA A 893 -63.66 1.66 52.22
C ALA A 893 -62.89 2.48 51.17
N LYS A 894 -62.13 3.51 51.61
CA LYS A 894 -61.34 4.34 50.70
C LYS A 894 -60.14 3.56 50.11
N LEU A 895 -59.48 2.75 50.93
CA LEU A 895 -58.35 1.90 50.52
C LEU A 895 -58.74 0.82 49.50
N ASP A 896 -59.91 0.20 49.65
CA ASP A 896 -60.40 -0.78 48.67
C ASP A 896 -60.77 -0.14 47.32
N ALA A 897 -61.36 1.06 47.34
CA ALA A 897 -61.71 1.79 46.12
C ALA A 897 -60.48 2.23 45.30
N GLU A 898 -59.40 2.65 45.98
CA GLU A 898 -58.13 3.00 45.33
C GLU A 898 -57.40 1.76 44.79
N ASN A 899 -57.39 0.65 45.53
CA ASN A 899 -56.82 -0.62 45.07
C ASN A 899 -57.54 -1.20 43.85
N ALA A 900 -58.88 -1.14 43.81
CA ALA A 900 -59.67 -1.62 42.67
C ALA A 900 -59.41 -0.82 41.38
N LYS A 901 -59.19 0.50 41.49
CA LYS A 901 -58.80 1.35 40.34
C LYS A 901 -57.41 1.01 39.81
N LEU A 902 -56.47 0.70 40.70
CA LEU A 902 -55.10 0.33 40.33
C LEU A 902 -55.02 -1.04 39.66
N LEU A 903 -55.77 -2.03 40.16
CA LEU A 903 -55.85 -3.38 39.57
C LEU A 903 -56.46 -3.37 38.17
N LYS A 904 -57.55 -2.63 37.93
CA LYS A 904 -58.14 -2.49 36.58
C LYS A 904 -57.19 -1.87 35.56
N LYS A 905 -56.36 -0.89 35.97
CA LYS A 905 -55.34 -0.30 35.10
C LYS A 905 -54.18 -1.26 34.81
N PHE A 906 -53.84 -2.13 35.75
CA PHE A 906 -52.79 -3.14 35.59
C PHE A 906 -53.24 -4.30 34.68
N GLU A 907 -54.49 -4.77 34.81
CA GLU A 907 -55.01 -5.84 33.96
C GLU A 907 -55.18 -5.41 32.50
N ALA A 908 -55.68 -4.19 32.25
CA ALA A 908 -55.81 -3.65 30.89
C ALA A 908 -54.46 -3.59 30.16
N LYS A 909 -53.40 -3.12 30.83
CA LYS A 909 -52.05 -3.08 30.27
C LYS A 909 -51.41 -4.47 30.09
N LYS A 910 -51.81 -5.46 30.89
CA LYS A 910 -51.29 -6.84 30.80
C LYS A 910 -51.87 -7.58 29.60
N ILE A 911 -53.13 -7.30 29.25
CA ILE A 911 -53.77 -7.86 28.05
C ILE A 911 -53.18 -7.22 26.77
N GLU A 912 -52.96 -5.89 26.78
CA GLU A 912 -52.30 -5.17 25.68
C GLU A 912 -50.85 -5.66 25.46
N MET A 913 -50.13 -5.96 26.54
CA MET A 913 -48.80 -6.59 26.50
C MET A 913 -48.85 -8.00 25.88
N ALA A 914 -49.85 -8.82 26.24
CA ALA A 914 -49.98 -10.19 25.72
C ALA A 914 -50.36 -10.24 24.23
N GLU A 915 -51.19 -9.30 23.75
CA GLU A 915 -51.53 -9.20 22.32
C GLU A 915 -50.38 -8.65 21.48
N GLY A 916 -49.65 -7.63 21.97
CA GLY A 916 -48.48 -7.08 21.28
C GLY A 916 -47.33 -8.08 21.16
N LEU A 917 -47.10 -8.89 22.20
CA LEU A 917 -46.10 -9.97 22.18
C LEU A 917 -46.53 -11.14 21.29
N LYS A 918 -47.81 -11.54 21.30
CA LYS A 918 -48.31 -12.60 20.39
C LYS A 918 -48.17 -12.25 18.91
N LYS A 919 -48.41 -10.99 18.53
CA LYS A 919 -48.25 -10.54 17.14
C LYS A 919 -46.77 -10.50 16.70
N LEU A 920 -45.86 -10.16 17.61
CA LEU A 920 -44.41 -10.24 17.37
C LEU A 920 -43.91 -11.69 17.27
N GLU A 921 -44.41 -12.59 18.12
CA GLU A 921 -44.07 -14.03 18.10
C GLU A 921 -44.62 -14.75 16.86
N ALA A 922 -45.75 -14.29 16.31
CA ALA A 922 -46.33 -14.78 15.05
C ALA A 922 -45.57 -14.35 13.77
N LYS A 923 -44.46 -13.59 13.89
CA LYS A 923 -43.60 -13.11 12.79
C LYS A 923 -44.27 -12.19 11.75
N GLU A 924 -45.42 -11.58 12.04
CA GLU A 924 -45.99 -10.56 11.15
C GLU A 924 -45.24 -9.23 11.30
N LEU A 925 -44.61 -8.75 10.22
CA LEU A 925 -43.93 -7.45 10.20
C LEU A 925 -44.96 -6.31 10.38
N PRO A 926 -44.73 -5.35 11.30
CA PRO A 926 -45.59 -4.18 11.45
C PRO A 926 -45.69 -3.36 10.15
N ASP A 927 -46.82 -2.68 9.92
CA ASP A 927 -47.08 -1.96 8.66
C ASP A 927 -46.01 -0.90 8.32
N ALA A 928 -45.42 -0.26 9.33
CA ALA A 928 -44.30 0.67 9.17
C ALA A 928 -43.01 0.01 8.64
N ALA A 929 -42.77 -1.27 8.96
CA ALA A 929 -41.65 -2.04 8.46
C ALA A 929 -41.89 -2.54 7.02
N LYS A 930 -43.13 -2.90 6.68
CA LYS A 930 -43.54 -3.24 5.31
C LYS A 930 -43.37 -2.04 4.35
N ALA A 931 -43.68 -0.83 4.82
CA ALA A 931 -43.50 0.41 4.04
C ALA A 931 -42.01 0.72 3.74
N LYS A 932 -41.12 0.59 4.73
CA LYS A 932 -39.66 0.81 4.54
C LYS A 932 -39.01 -0.23 3.60
N LEU A 933 -39.46 -1.48 3.62
CA LEU A 933 -38.99 -2.53 2.70
C LEU A 933 -39.43 -2.26 1.26
N ALA A 934 -40.65 -1.75 1.07
CA ALA A 934 -41.19 -1.37 -0.24
C ALA A 934 -40.42 -0.19 -0.88
N GLU A 935 -39.94 0.78 -0.09
CA GLU A 935 -39.08 1.89 -0.59
C GLU A 935 -37.76 1.39 -1.20
N HIS A 936 -37.30 0.18 -0.85
CA HIS A 936 -36.07 -0.43 -1.38
C HIS A 936 -36.35 -1.56 -2.38
N GLY A 937 -37.60 -1.71 -2.83
CA GLY A 937 -38.01 -2.71 -3.83
C GLY A 937 -38.05 -4.16 -3.33
N LEU A 938 -38.08 -4.38 -2.00
CA LEU A 938 -38.07 -5.73 -1.40
C LEU A 938 -39.43 -6.01 -0.76
N SER A 939 -40.00 -7.20 -1.02
CA SER A 939 -41.22 -7.66 -0.34
C SER A 939 -40.88 -8.40 0.96
N ALA A 940 -41.78 -8.36 1.95
CA ALA A 940 -41.63 -9.10 3.21
C ALA A 940 -41.51 -10.63 3.00
N ASP A 941 -42.09 -11.15 1.91
CA ASP A 941 -42.05 -12.57 1.55
C ASP A 941 -40.70 -13.01 0.92
N SER A 942 -39.89 -12.07 0.42
CA SER A 942 -38.60 -12.35 -0.25
C SER A 942 -37.51 -12.91 0.69
N LEU A 943 -37.77 -12.99 2.00
CA LEU A 943 -36.81 -13.39 3.04
C LEU A 943 -36.89 -14.87 3.43
N ARG A 944 -37.90 -15.61 2.95
CA ARG A 944 -38.04 -17.05 3.16
C ARG A 944 -37.76 -17.81 1.88
N ALA A 945 -37.35 -19.08 2.01
CA ALA A 945 -37.26 -19.98 0.87
C ALA A 945 -38.67 -20.22 0.29
N LEU A 946 -38.84 -19.98 -1.01
CA LEU A 946 -40.11 -20.20 -1.70
C LEU A 946 -40.18 -21.65 -2.21
N THR A 947 -41.36 -22.25 -2.19
CA THR A 947 -41.59 -23.54 -2.88
C THR A 947 -41.80 -23.34 -4.38
N ARG A 948 -41.72 -24.43 -5.15
CA ARG A 948 -42.00 -24.43 -6.60
C ARG A 948 -43.36 -23.81 -6.91
N GLU A 949 -44.40 -24.19 -6.17
CA GLU A 949 -45.78 -23.73 -6.36
C GLU A 949 -45.92 -22.24 -6.02
N GLU A 950 -45.18 -21.76 -5.02
CA GLU A 950 -45.16 -20.35 -4.65
C GLU A 950 -44.49 -19.49 -5.72
N VAL A 951 -43.37 -19.96 -6.29
CA VAL A 951 -42.69 -19.29 -7.41
C VAL A 951 -43.61 -19.18 -8.62
N GLN A 952 -44.26 -20.29 -9.00
CA GLN A 952 -45.20 -20.30 -10.11
C GLN A 952 -46.37 -19.34 -9.86
N ARG A 953 -46.99 -19.42 -8.68
CA ARG A 953 -48.09 -18.53 -8.32
C ARG A 953 -47.67 -17.06 -8.29
N TYR A 954 -46.47 -16.75 -7.83
CA TYR A 954 -45.98 -15.37 -7.80
C TYR A 954 -45.74 -14.85 -9.22
N HIS A 955 -45.17 -15.68 -10.08
CA HIS A 955 -44.98 -15.36 -11.49
C HIS A 955 -46.33 -15.12 -12.21
N GLU A 956 -47.30 -16.03 -12.06
CA GLU A 956 -48.65 -15.90 -12.63
C GLU A 956 -49.39 -14.64 -12.14
N GLN A 957 -49.11 -14.20 -10.90
CA GLN A 957 -49.68 -12.98 -10.31
C GLN A 957 -48.89 -11.70 -10.62
N GLY A 958 -47.79 -11.78 -11.38
CA GLY A 958 -46.90 -10.65 -11.66
C GLY A 958 -46.21 -10.10 -10.40
N LYS A 959 -46.08 -10.90 -9.35
CA LYS A 959 -45.37 -10.51 -8.12
C LYS A 959 -43.88 -10.59 -8.31
N SER A 960 -43.16 -9.65 -7.69
CA SER A 960 -41.69 -9.60 -7.74
C SER A 960 -41.08 -10.83 -7.08
N LEU A 961 -40.16 -11.48 -7.80
CA LEU A 961 -39.31 -12.55 -7.27
C LEU A 961 -37.89 -12.03 -6.93
N VAL A 962 -37.64 -10.73 -7.07
CA VAL A 962 -36.32 -10.11 -6.85
C VAL A 962 -35.79 -10.39 -5.45
N GLY A 963 -34.56 -10.91 -5.37
CA GLY A 963 -33.91 -11.24 -4.09
C GLY A 963 -34.45 -12.49 -3.39
N ALA A 964 -35.36 -13.24 -4.01
CA ALA A 964 -35.91 -14.45 -3.43
C ALA A 964 -34.84 -15.54 -3.19
N VAL A 965 -35.06 -16.35 -2.16
CA VAL A 965 -34.23 -17.52 -1.85
C VAL A 965 -34.85 -18.74 -2.51
N LEU A 966 -34.26 -19.20 -3.61
CA LEU A 966 -34.71 -20.34 -4.42
C LEU A 966 -33.68 -21.48 -4.46
N SER A 967 -32.68 -21.44 -3.57
CA SER A 967 -31.60 -22.41 -3.52
C SER A 967 -32.15 -23.84 -3.33
N GLY A 968 -31.79 -24.75 -4.24
CA GLY A 968 -32.23 -26.16 -4.22
C GLY A 968 -33.67 -26.41 -4.66
N VAL A 969 -34.42 -25.39 -5.07
CA VAL A 969 -35.79 -25.56 -5.57
C VAL A 969 -35.77 -26.20 -6.96
N ASP A 970 -36.73 -27.09 -7.21
CA ASP A 970 -36.95 -27.66 -8.53
C ASP A 970 -37.94 -26.81 -9.32
N LEU A 971 -37.45 -26.07 -10.31
CA LEU A 971 -38.19 -25.24 -11.25
C LEU A 971 -38.12 -25.79 -12.69
N SER A 972 -37.73 -27.06 -12.85
CA SER A 972 -37.60 -27.71 -14.16
C SER A 972 -38.91 -27.67 -14.96
N GLY A 973 -38.82 -27.40 -16.26
CA GLY A 973 -39.98 -27.38 -17.18
C GLY A 973 -40.99 -26.25 -16.94
N LEU A 974 -40.78 -25.35 -16.00
CA LEU A 974 -41.69 -24.21 -15.77
C LEU A 974 -41.47 -23.11 -16.82
N ASP A 975 -42.55 -22.43 -17.19
CA ASP A 975 -42.48 -21.16 -17.89
C ASP A 975 -42.41 -20.02 -16.88
N LEU A 976 -41.27 -19.33 -16.87
CA LEU A 976 -40.98 -18.15 -16.06
C LEU A 976 -40.58 -16.97 -16.97
N SER A 977 -41.01 -16.97 -18.23
CA SER A 977 -40.61 -15.96 -19.21
C SER A 977 -40.90 -14.54 -18.72
N GLY A 978 -39.90 -13.66 -18.81
CA GLY A 978 -39.99 -12.27 -18.35
C GLY A 978 -39.97 -12.10 -16.82
N ALA A 979 -39.79 -13.17 -16.03
CA ALA A 979 -39.65 -13.06 -14.59
C ALA A 979 -38.41 -12.23 -14.21
N ASP A 980 -38.54 -11.45 -13.13
CA ASP A 980 -37.41 -10.73 -12.53
C ASP A 980 -36.86 -11.53 -11.34
N LEU A 981 -35.78 -12.28 -11.60
CA LEU A 981 -35.00 -13.08 -10.66
C LEU A 981 -33.68 -12.38 -10.29
N SER A 982 -33.62 -11.05 -10.44
CA SER A 982 -32.44 -10.28 -10.09
C SER A 982 -32.11 -10.45 -8.61
N LYS A 983 -30.83 -10.58 -8.28
CA LYS A 983 -30.32 -10.75 -6.91
C LYS A 983 -30.82 -11.99 -6.16
N CYS A 984 -31.46 -12.94 -6.85
CA CYS A 984 -31.93 -14.19 -6.24
C CYS A 984 -30.77 -15.10 -5.83
N GLN A 985 -31.03 -15.91 -4.81
CA GLN A 985 -30.17 -17.02 -4.42
C GLN A 985 -30.67 -18.29 -5.13
N LEU A 986 -29.90 -18.77 -6.10
CA LEU A 986 -30.27 -19.86 -7.04
C LEU A 986 -29.31 -21.05 -6.94
N GLN A 987 -28.61 -21.20 -5.82
CA GLN A 987 -27.60 -22.23 -5.66
C GLN A 987 -28.25 -23.62 -5.74
N LYS A 988 -27.74 -24.48 -6.63
CA LYS A 988 -28.28 -25.83 -6.88
C LYS A 988 -29.76 -25.86 -7.30
N THR A 989 -30.32 -24.75 -7.75
CA THR A 989 -31.69 -24.71 -8.28
C THR A 989 -31.75 -25.45 -9.61
N ASN A 990 -32.80 -26.24 -9.83
CA ASN A 990 -33.00 -26.99 -11.06
C ASN A 990 -33.93 -26.22 -11.99
N PHE A 991 -33.41 -25.69 -13.09
CA PHE A 991 -34.14 -25.03 -14.18
C PHE A 991 -34.18 -25.90 -15.45
N LYS A 992 -33.90 -27.20 -15.35
CA LYS A 992 -33.78 -28.07 -16.53
C LYS A 992 -35.05 -28.03 -17.38
N GLY A 993 -34.90 -27.71 -18.67
CA GLY A 993 -36.03 -27.60 -19.61
C GLY A 993 -37.02 -26.45 -19.33
N ALA A 994 -36.71 -25.53 -18.42
CA ALA A 994 -37.56 -24.36 -18.15
C ALA A 994 -37.53 -23.35 -19.31
N ILE A 995 -38.59 -22.55 -19.44
CA ILE A 995 -38.64 -21.42 -20.37
C ILE A 995 -38.37 -20.15 -19.55
N LEU A 996 -37.21 -19.55 -19.76
CA LEU A 996 -36.65 -18.39 -19.06
C LEU A 996 -36.36 -17.25 -20.03
N ASP A 997 -37.13 -17.15 -21.10
CA ASP A 997 -36.94 -16.13 -22.12
C ASP A 997 -37.20 -14.73 -21.53
N ASN A 998 -36.32 -13.77 -21.79
CA ASN A 998 -36.37 -12.40 -21.25
C ASN A 998 -36.31 -12.32 -19.71
N VAL A 999 -35.88 -13.38 -19.03
CA VAL A 999 -35.72 -13.36 -17.56
C VAL A 999 -34.55 -12.49 -17.15
N LYS A 1000 -34.71 -11.76 -16.05
CA LYS A 1000 -33.62 -10.98 -15.45
C LYS A 1000 -32.98 -11.77 -14.31
N PHE A 1001 -31.72 -12.13 -14.47
CA PHE A 1001 -30.84 -12.73 -13.47
C PHE A 1001 -29.74 -11.77 -13.01
N VAL A 1002 -29.98 -10.46 -13.11
CA VAL A 1002 -28.96 -9.44 -12.80
C VAL A 1002 -28.48 -9.61 -11.37
N GLN A 1003 -27.18 -9.84 -11.18
CA GLN A 1003 -26.56 -10.09 -9.88
C GLN A 1003 -27.13 -11.31 -9.10
N ALA A 1004 -27.71 -12.29 -9.79
CA ALA A 1004 -28.15 -13.53 -9.17
C ALA A 1004 -26.96 -14.44 -8.79
N ILE A 1005 -27.15 -15.30 -7.79
CA ILE A 1005 -26.15 -16.27 -7.32
C ILE A 1005 -26.60 -17.69 -7.66
N GLY A 1006 -26.27 -18.15 -8.86
CA GLY A 1006 -26.61 -19.46 -9.42
C GLY A 1006 -25.48 -20.49 -9.38
N MET A 1007 -24.77 -20.60 -8.25
CA MET A 1007 -23.70 -21.59 -8.11
C MET A 1007 -24.24 -23.02 -8.23
N SER A 1008 -23.70 -23.79 -9.17
CA SER A 1008 -24.14 -25.16 -9.47
C SER A 1008 -25.64 -25.29 -9.80
N ALA A 1009 -26.27 -24.24 -10.31
CA ALA A 1009 -27.62 -24.32 -10.86
C ALA A 1009 -27.65 -25.13 -12.15
N ASP A 1010 -28.75 -25.82 -12.44
CA ASP A 1010 -28.92 -26.63 -13.64
C ASP A 1010 -29.90 -25.97 -14.61
N PHE A 1011 -29.38 -25.34 -15.67
CA PHE A 1011 -30.12 -24.75 -16.79
C PHE A 1011 -30.13 -25.65 -18.03
N SER A 1012 -29.80 -26.94 -17.89
CA SER A 1012 -29.68 -27.83 -19.05
C SER A 1012 -31.00 -27.89 -19.84
N LYS A 1013 -30.94 -27.77 -21.17
CA LYS A 1013 -32.11 -27.75 -22.06
C LYS A 1013 -33.11 -26.61 -21.82
N ALA A 1014 -32.79 -25.64 -20.97
CA ALA A 1014 -33.65 -24.48 -20.75
C ALA A 1014 -33.54 -23.48 -21.91
N SER A 1015 -34.62 -22.74 -22.15
CA SER A 1015 -34.59 -21.56 -23.02
C SER A 1015 -34.31 -20.34 -22.17
N LEU A 1016 -33.27 -19.58 -22.46
CA LEU A 1016 -32.84 -18.34 -21.80
C LEU A 1016 -32.68 -17.22 -22.85
N ARG A 1017 -33.51 -17.23 -23.90
CA ARG A 1017 -33.35 -16.27 -25.00
C ARG A 1017 -33.55 -14.86 -24.48
N ARG A 1018 -32.62 -13.96 -24.79
CA ARG A 1018 -32.64 -12.55 -24.34
C ARG A 1018 -32.67 -12.40 -22.80
N ALA A 1019 -32.23 -13.42 -22.05
CA ALA A 1019 -32.11 -13.32 -20.60
C ALA A 1019 -30.95 -12.39 -20.19
N ASP A 1020 -31.08 -11.69 -19.06
CA ASP A 1020 -30.05 -10.81 -18.52
C ASP A 1020 -29.33 -11.46 -17.32
N LEU A 1021 -28.21 -12.12 -17.57
CA LEU A 1021 -27.34 -12.75 -16.56
C LEU A 1021 -26.24 -11.81 -16.05
N SER A 1022 -26.29 -10.52 -16.38
CA SER A 1022 -25.17 -9.62 -16.13
C SER A 1022 -24.82 -9.49 -14.65
N ARG A 1023 -23.51 -9.44 -14.37
CA ARG A 1023 -22.95 -9.36 -13.01
C ARG A 1023 -23.35 -10.50 -12.07
N GLY A 1024 -23.89 -11.60 -12.60
CA GLY A 1024 -24.27 -12.79 -11.82
C GLY A 1024 -23.10 -13.75 -11.54
N LEU A 1025 -23.30 -14.66 -10.60
CA LEU A 1025 -22.34 -15.71 -10.21
C LEU A 1025 -22.88 -17.10 -10.56
N PHE A 1026 -22.34 -17.70 -11.62
CA PHE A 1026 -22.79 -18.99 -12.17
C PHE A 1026 -21.69 -20.05 -12.16
N ASN A 1027 -20.85 -20.02 -11.13
CA ASN A 1027 -19.75 -20.96 -10.98
C ASN A 1027 -20.27 -22.41 -10.98
N LYS A 1028 -19.69 -23.26 -11.82
CA LYS A 1028 -20.07 -24.67 -12.01
C LYS A 1028 -21.54 -24.89 -12.37
N ALA A 1029 -22.23 -23.89 -12.92
CA ALA A 1029 -23.58 -24.06 -13.44
C ALA A 1029 -23.58 -24.91 -14.72
N LEU A 1030 -24.70 -25.59 -14.98
CA LEU A 1030 -24.89 -26.45 -16.15
C LEU A 1030 -25.80 -25.75 -17.15
N PHE A 1031 -25.34 -25.58 -18.38
CA PHE A 1031 -26.06 -24.98 -19.51
C PHE A 1031 -26.07 -25.94 -20.71
N VAL A 1032 -26.00 -27.25 -20.45
CA VAL A 1032 -25.92 -28.31 -21.47
C VAL A 1032 -27.14 -28.25 -22.39
N GLU A 1033 -26.95 -28.15 -23.70
CA GLU A 1033 -28.04 -28.06 -24.70
C GLU A 1033 -29.06 -26.94 -24.42
N SER A 1034 -28.67 -25.87 -23.70
CA SER A 1034 -29.55 -24.73 -23.42
C SER A 1034 -29.46 -23.64 -24.50
N ASP A 1035 -30.48 -22.80 -24.59
CA ASP A 1035 -30.54 -21.72 -25.59
C ASP A 1035 -30.44 -20.34 -24.92
N LEU A 1036 -29.28 -19.72 -24.99
CA LEU A 1036 -28.98 -18.38 -24.49
C LEU A 1036 -28.88 -17.35 -25.62
N SER A 1037 -29.56 -17.57 -26.75
CA SER A 1037 -29.50 -16.64 -27.89
C SER A 1037 -29.86 -15.21 -27.44
N GLU A 1038 -29.03 -14.23 -27.82
CA GLU A 1038 -29.16 -12.80 -27.47
C GLU A 1038 -29.13 -12.51 -25.97
N ALA A 1039 -28.69 -13.44 -25.12
CA ALA A 1039 -28.57 -13.22 -23.68
C ALA A 1039 -27.45 -12.22 -23.33
N ASN A 1040 -27.57 -11.56 -22.19
CA ASN A 1040 -26.57 -10.65 -21.65
C ASN A 1040 -25.86 -11.26 -20.43
N GLY A 1041 -24.67 -11.82 -20.62
CA GLY A 1041 -23.77 -12.33 -19.57
C GLY A 1041 -22.63 -11.38 -19.19
N ALA A 1042 -22.72 -10.09 -19.51
CA ALA A 1042 -21.63 -9.14 -19.28
C ALA A 1042 -21.24 -9.05 -17.79
N GLN A 1043 -19.94 -9.00 -17.51
CA GLN A 1043 -19.37 -8.93 -16.16
C GLN A 1043 -19.77 -10.08 -15.22
N ALA A 1044 -20.33 -11.18 -15.74
CA ALA A 1044 -20.68 -12.35 -14.95
C ALA A 1044 -19.49 -13.30 -14.76
N ILE A 1045 -19.57 -14.16 -13.75
CA ILE A 1045 -18.53 -15.14 -13.42
C ILE A 1045 -19.07 -16.55 -13.68
N PHE A 1046 -18.46 -17.26 -14.64
CA PHE A 1046 -18.85 -18.61 -15.09
C PHE A 1046 -17.77 -19.65 -14.80
N LYS A 1047 -17.02 -19.51 -13.70
CA LYS A 1047 -15.87 -20.40 -13.44
C LYS A 1047 -16.32 -21.85 -13.31
N GLY A 1048 -15.82 -22.73 -14.19
CA GLY A 1048 -16.19 -24.15 -14.22
C GLY A 1048 -17.56 -24.45 -14.82
N ALA A 1049 -18.26 -23.46 -15.40
CA ALA A 1049 -19.57 -23.67 -16.01
C ALA A 1049 -19.49 -24.53 -17.29
N GLN A 1050 -20.56 -25.25 -17.56
CA GLN A 1050 -20.64 -26.22 -18.66
C GLN A 1050 -21.66 -25.75 -19.70
N PHE A 1051 -21.23 -25.45 -20.92
CA PHE A 1051 -22.04 -25.04 -22.07
C PHE A 1051 -22.00 -26.01 -23.28
N PRO A 1052 -21.76 -27.32 -23.14
CA PRO A 1052 -21.63 -28.17 -24.32
C PRO A 1052 -22.95 -28.18 -25.10
N LYS A 1053 -22.84 -27.98 -26.43
CA LYS A 1053 -23.98 -27.86 -27.36
C LYS A 1053 -24.99 -26.77 -27.02
N ALA A 1054 -24.60 -25.77 -26.23
CA ALA A 1054 -25.47 -24.63 -25.95
C ALA A 1054 -25.56 -23.71 -27.18
N VAL A 1055 -26.72 -23.08 -27.39
CA VAL A 1055 -26.91 -22.04 -28.40
C VAL A 1055 -26.66 -20.69 -27.73
N LEU A 1056 -25.61 -19.98 -28.16
CA LEU A 1056 -25.09 -18.74 -27.58
C LEU A 1056 -24.97 -17.64 -28.65
N ARG A 1057 -25.86 -17.69 -29.65
CA ARG A 1057 -25.86 -16.75 -30.78
C ARG A 1057 -26.08 -15.34 -30.28
N ASP A 1058 -25.25 -14.40 -30.71
CA ASP A 1058 -25.33 -12.98 -30.33
C ASP A 1058 -25.31 -12.73 -28.80
N THR A 1059 -24.82 -13.67 -28.00
CA THR A 1059 -24.70 -13.52 -26.54
C THR A 1059 -23.60 -12.53 -26.19
N ASN A 1060 -23.85 -11.67 -25.19
CA ASN A 1060 -22.86 -10.72 -24.70
C ASN A 1060 -22.12 -11.24 -23.45
N PHE A 1061 -20.84 -11.58 -23.59
CA PHE A 1061 -19.93 -11.98 -22.52
C PHE A 1061 -18.89 -10.91 -22.17
N ASP A 1062 -19.07 -9.65 -22.57
CA ASP A 1062 -18.06 -8.61 -22.34
C ASP A 1062 -17.64 -8.53 -20.86
N MET A 1063 -16.32 -8.60 -20.62
CA MET A 1063 -15.69 -8.62 -19.29
C MET A 1063 -16.13 -9.77 -18.37
N ALA A 1064 -16.63 -10.88 -18.93
CA ALA A 1064 -16.95 -12.07 -18.15
C ALA A 1064 -15.69 -12.90 -17.81
N ILE A 1065 -15.77 -13.68 -16.73
CA ILE A 1065 -14.73 -14.64 -16.34
C ILE A 1065 -15.17 -16.04 -16.78
N LEU A 1066 -14.50 -16.57 -17.80
CA LEU A 1066 -14.82 -17.84 -18.46
C LEU A 1066 -13.73 -18.89 -18.19
N GLU A 1067 -13.26 -18.98 -16.93
CA GLU A 1067 -12.21 -19.91 -16.55
C GLU A 1067 -12.72 -21.34 -16.38
N LYS A 1068 -11.96 -22.32 -16.91
CA LYS A 1068 -12.28 -23.75 -16.85
C LYS A 1068 -13.69 -24.08 -17.38
N THR A 1069 -14.13 -23.35 -18.39
CA THR A 1069 -15.45 -23.54 -19.01
C THR A 1069 -15.40 -24.62 -20.08
N ASP A 1070 -16.55 -25.20 -20.40
CA ASP A 1070 -16.69 -26.16 -21.51
C ASP A 1070 -17.71 -25.65 -22.52
N PHE A 1071 -17.25 -25.16 -23.66
CA PHE A 1071 -18.04 -24.72 -24.82
C PHE A 1071 -18.02 -25.75 -25.96
N SER A 1072 -17.70 -27.02 -25.70
CA SER A 1072 -17.59 -28.03 -26.77
C SER A 1072 -18.88 -28.12 -27.61
N GLU A 1073 -18.74 -28.01 -28.93
CA GLU A 1073 -19.85 -28.00 -29.89
C GLU A 1073 -20.91 -26.91 -29.65
N ALA A 1074 -20.59 -25.83 -28.92
CA ALA A 1074 -21.52 -24.72 -28.68
C ALA A 1074 -21.59 -23.75 -29.88
N GLU A 1075 -22.74 -23.12 -30.08
CA GLU A 1075 -22.98 -22.15 -31.16
C GLU A 1075 -22.84 -20.71 -30.65
N LEU A 1076 -21.65 -20.13 -30.73
CA LEU A 1076 -21.35 -18.75 -30.31
C LEU A 1076 -21.37 -17.74 -31.48
N LYS A 1077 -22.02 -18.04 -32.60
CA LYS A 1077 -22.07 -17.16 -33.77
C LYS A 1077 -22.50 -15.73 -33.40
N GLY A 1078 -21.72 -14.73 -33.75
CA GLY A 1078 -22.01 -13.32 -33.44
C GLY A 1078 -21.80 -12.90 -31.97
N ALA A 1079 -21.32 -13.80 -31.10
CA ALA A 1079 -21.14 -13.49 -29.68
C ALA A 1079 -20.10 -12.39 -29.44
N ARG A 1080 -20.30 -11.61 -28.38
CA ARG A 1080 -19.34 -10.59 -27.93
C ARG A 1080 -18.56 -11.09 -26.74
N ILE A 1081 -17.24 -11.24 -26.88
CA ILE A 1081 -16.37 -11.82 -25.85
C ILE A 1081 -15.15 -10.92 -25.69
N ASN A 1082 -15.37 -9.64 -25.36
CA ASN A 1082 -14.29 -8.67 -25.24
C ASN A 1082 -13.73 -8.59 -23.82
N MET A 1083 -12.41 -8.46 -23.70
CA MET A 1083 -11.69 -8.32 -22.41
C MET A 1083 -11.94 -9.50 -21.46
N CYS A 1084 -12.05 -10.72 -21.99
CA CYS A 1084 -12.34 -11.92 -21.23
C CYS A 1084 -11.10 -12.78 -21.01
N MET A 1085 -11.09 -13.55 -19.92
CA MET A 1085 -10.14 -14.63 -19.70
C MET A 1085 -10.86 -15.97 -19.85
N ILE A 1086 -10.40 -16.76 -20.82
CA ILE A 1086 -11.02 -18.00 -21.28
C ILE A 1086 -10.02 -19.14 -21.10
N SER A 1087 -10.45 -20.21 -20.44
CA SER A 1087 -9.69 -21.46 -20.34
C SER A 1087 -10.65 -22.64 -20.29
N GLY A 1088 -10.22 -23.81 -20.77
CA GLY A 1088 -11.04 -25.03 -20.78
C GLY A 1088 -11.24 -25.57 -22.20
N LYS A 1089 -12.41 -26.13 -22.48
CA LYS A 1089 -12.69 -26.80 -23.77
C LYS A 1089 -13.64 -25.96 -24.61
N ALA A 1090 -13.43 -25.94 -25.91
CA ALA A 1090 -14.28 -25.30 -26.90
C ALA A 1090 -14.08 -26.00 -28.26
N ASP A 1091 -13.90 -27.32 -28.22
CA ASP A 1091 -13.68 -28.14 -29.42
C ASP A 1091 -14.94 -28.10 -30.29
N LYS A 1092 -14.76 -27.84 -31.58
CA LYS A 1092 -15.84 -27.70 -32.58
C LYS A 1092 -16.89 -26.63 -32.23
N ALA A 1093 -16.55 -25.68 -31.37
CA ALA A 1093 -17.41 -24.53 -31.11
C ALA A 1093 -17.45 -23.60 -32.32
N ASP A 1094 -18.62 -23.03 -32.60
CA ASP A 1094 -18.82 -22.06 -33.68
C ASP A 1094 -18.72 -20.64 -33.12
N PHE A 1095 -17.57 -20.01 -33.25
CA PHE A 1095 -17.31 -18.58 -32.99
C PHE A 1095 -17.42 -17.72 -34.27
N SER A 1096 -18.01 -18.21 -35.36
CA SER A 1096 -18.09 -17.45 -36.61
C SER A 1096 -18.74 -16.08 -36.38
N GLN A 1097 -18.25 -15.04 -37.06
CA GLN A 1097 -18.75 -13.67 -36.95
C GLN A 1097 -18.72 -13.07 -35.52
N SER A 1098 -18.04 -13.71 -34.56
CA SER A 1098 -17.95 -13.22 -33.18
C SER A 1098 -17.02 -12.02 -33.05
N ASN A 1099 -17.23 -11.21 -32.02
CA ASN A 1099 -16.39 -10.08 -31.65
C ASN A 1099 -15.60 -10.37 -30.37
N ILE A 1100 -14.34 -10.73 -30.51
CA ILE A 1100 -13.44 -11.24 -29.46
C ILE A 1100 -12.18 -10.36 -29.37
N LYS A 1101 -12.32 -9.16 -28.80
CA LYS A 1101 -11.21 -8.18 -28.72
C LYS A 1101 -10.53 -8.22 -27.37
N LYS A 1102 -9.18 -8.15 -27.38
CA LYS A 1102 -8.35 -8.03 -26.18
C LYS A 1102 -8.62 -9.13 -25.14
N SER A 1103 -8.95 -10.32 -25.62
CA SER A 1103 -9.27 -11.48 -24.79
C SER A 1103 -8.10 -12.44 -24.73
N ILE A 1104 -8.07 -13.27 -23.69
CA ILE A 1104 -6.99 -14.21 -23.44
C ILE A 1104 -7.56 -15.63 -23.45
N PHE A 1105 -7.13 -16.44 -24.42
CA PHE A 1105 -7.30 -17.88 -24.42
C PHE A 1105 -6.04 -18.50 -23.81
N LYS A 1106 -6.21 -19.25 -22.71
CA LYS A 1106 -5.10 -19.84 -21.98
C LYS A 1106 -5.37 -21.31 -21.69
N ALA A 1107 -4.45 -22.20 -22.07
CA ALA A 1107 -4.60 -23.63 -21.82
C ALA A 1107 -5.97 -24.14 -22.31
N SER A 1108 -6.38 -23.67 -23.49
CA SER A 1108 -7.69 -23.96 -24.07
C SER A 1108 -7.57 -24.98 -25.19
N SER A 1109 -8.50 -25.92 -25.23
CA SER A 1109 -8.72 -26.81 -26.36
C SER A 1109 -9.74 -26.17 -27.29
N LEU A 1110 -9.35 -25.94 -28.54
CA LEU A 1110 -10.11 -25.26 -29.59
C LEU A 1110 -10.16 -26.12 -30.86
N THR A 1111 -10.01 -27.44 -30.70
CA THR A 1111 -9.87 -28.37 -31.81
C THR A 1111 -11.05 -28.27 -32.78
N GLY A 1112 -10.79 -27.95 -34.05
CA GLY A 1112 -11.84 -27.85 -35.06
C GLY A 1112 -12.85 -26.73 -34.83
N ALA A 1113 -12.57 -25.76 -33.97
CA ALA A 1113 -13.43 -24.60 -33.76
C ALA A 1113 -13.48 -23.71 -35.01
N ASP A 1114 -14.59 -23.01 -35.19
CA ASP A 1114 -14.81 -22.10 -36.32
C ASP A 1114 -14.78 -20.65 -35.84
N PHE A 1115 -13.84 -19.86 -36.33
CA PHE A 1115 -13.70 -18.40 -36.12
C PHE A 1115 -13.82 -17.64 -37.45
N SER A 1116 -14.43 -18.24 -38.48
CA SER A 1116 -14.60 -17.57 -39.77
C SER A 1116 -15.33 -16.24 -39.63
N GLU A 1117 -14.86 -15.21 -40.33
CA GLU A 1117 -15.36 -13.84 -40.27
C GLU A 1117 -15.36 -13.21 -38.86
N ALA A 1118 -14.70 -13.81 -37.86
CA ALA A 1118 -14.65 -13.29 -36.49
C ALA A 1118 -13.59 -12.18 -36.35
N SER A 1119 -13.83 -11.25 -35.41
CA SER A 1119 -12.87 -10.22 -35.02
C SER A 1119 -12.15 -10.64 -33.75
N VAL A 1120 -10.92 -11.16 -33.86
CA VAL A 1120 -10.09 -11.66 -32.74
C VAL A 1120 -8.88 -10.75 -32.47
N ASN A 1121 -8.93 -9.51 -32.95
CA ASN A 1121 -7.81 -8.57 -32.91
C ASN A 1121 -7.38 -8.19 -31.47
N GLU A 1122 -6.08 -7.94 -31.30
CA GLU A 1122 -5.42 -7.61 -30.03
C GLU A 1122 -5.57 -8.67 -28.92
N SER A 1123 -6.00 -9.89 -29.27
CA SER A 1123 -6.15 -11.00 -28.33
C SER A 1123 -4.88 -11.84 -28.19
N LEU A 1124 -4.83 -12.69 -27.17
CA LEU A 1124 -3.71 -13.59 -26.86
C LEU A 1124 -4.18 -15.04 -26.81
N PHE A 1125 -3.59 -15.90 -27.64
CA PHE A 1125 -3.65 -17.36 -27.51
C PHE A 1125 -2.36 -17.87 -26.89
N ASN A 1126 -2.42 -18.41 -25.68
CA ASN A 1126 -1.24 -18.91 -25.00
C ASN A 1126 -1.45 -20.35 -24.53
N ASP A 1127 -0.60 -21.27 -24.99
CA ASP A 1127 -0.66 -22.69 -24.65
C ASP A 1127 -1.99 -23.30 -25.08
N VAL A 1128 -2.43 -23.02 -26.31
CA VAL A 1128 -3.72 -23.51 -26.83
C VAL A 1128 -3.52 -24.69 -27.77
N ASP A 1129 -4.46 -25.63 -27.74
CA ASP A 1129 -4.55 -26.69 -28.74
C ASP A 1129 -5.67 -26.37 -29.73
N ALA A 1130 -5.30 -25.74 -30.84
CA ALA A 1130 -6.18 -25.18 -31.85
C ALA A 1130 -5.94 -25.84 -33.22
N HIS A 1131 -5.83 -27.17 -33.23
CA HIS A 1131 -5.62 -27.91 -34.48
C HIS A 1131 -6.89 -27.92 -35.35
N LYS A 1132 -6.73 -27.75 -36.66
CA LYS A 1132 -7.81 -27.69 -37.66
C LYS A 1132 -8.83 -26.57 -37.41
N VAL A 1133 -8.39 -25.45 -36.86
CA VAL A 1133 -9.28 -24.29 -36.63
C VAL A 1133 -9.51 -23.53 -37.93
N ASN A 1134 -10.71 -23.01 -38.12
CA ASN A 1134 -11.06 -22.16 -39.24
C ASN A 1134 -11.02 -20.68 -38.85
N PHE A 1135 -10.10 -19.91 -39.43
CA PHE A 1135 -9.97 -18.45 -39.32
C PHE A 1135 -10.20 -17.76 -40.67
N THR A 1136 -10.90 -18.39 -41.60
CA THR A 1136 -11.15 -17.82 -42.93
C THR A 1136 -11.84 -16.45 -42.81
N ASP A 1137 -11.34 -15.43 -43.50
CA ASP A 1137 -11.86 -14.04 -43.46
C ASP A 1137 -11.88 -13.39 -42.06
N ALA A 1138 -11.16 -13.95 -41.07
CA ALA A 1138 -11.12 -13.41 -39.71
C ALA A 1138 -10.18 -12.20 -39.61
N ASN A 1139 -10.53 -11.24 -38.73
CA ASN A 1139 -9.63 -10.17 -38.34
C ASN A 1139 -8.80 -10.58 -37.12
N LEU A 1140 -7.53 -10.86 -37.34
CA LEU A 1140 -6.54 -11.27 -36.35
C LEU A 1140 -5.43 -10.20 -36.18
N ASP A 1141 -5.74 -8.94 -36.45
CA ASP A 1141 -4.77 -7.85 -36.36
C ASP A 1141 -4.19 -7.76 -34.94
N LYS A 1142 -2.86 -7.64 -34.84
CA LYS A 1142 -2.11 -7.60 -33.58
C LYS A 1142 -2.37 -8.81 -32.65
N LEU A 1143 -2.87 -9.92 -33.19
CA LEU A 1143 -3.00 -11.16 -32.44
C LEU A 1143 -1.63 -11.58 -31.90
N ARG A 1144 -1.61 -12.08 -30.67
CA ARG A 1144 -0.41 -12.66 -30.06
C ARG A 1144 -0.62 -14.14 -29.83
N THR A 1145 0.39 -14.92 -30.16
CA THR A 1145 0.48 -16.31 -29.73
C THR A 1145 1.62 -16.48 -28.72
N GLY A 1146 1.44 -17.38 -27.78
CA GLY A 1146 2.43 -17.78 -26.78
C GLY A 1146 2.94 -19.20 -27.04
N ARG A 1147 4.03 -19.56 -26.33
CA ARG A 1147 4.68 -20.88 -26.43
C ARG A 1147 3.68 -22.03 -26.38
N ASN A 1148 3.95 -23.05 -27.20
CA ASN A 1148 3.20 -24.30 -27.29
C ASN A 1148 1.80 -24.17 -27.89
N SER A 1149 1.48 -23.06 -28.55
CA SER A 1149 0.21 -22.96 -29.26
C SER A 1149 0.26 -23.78 -30.54
N ASN A 1150 -0.66 -24.73 -30.67
CA ASN A 1150 -0.77 -25.66 -31.79
C ASN A 1150 -1.89 -25.22 -32.74
N PHE A 1151 -1.56 -24.88 -33.97
CA PHE A 1151 -2.47 -24.48 -35.04
C PHE A 1151 -2.33 -25.40 -36.26
N LYS A 1152 -1.87 -26.64 -36.10
CA LYS A 1152 -1.69 -27.58 -37.23
C LYS A 1152 -2.94 -27.72 -38.09
N ASP A 1153 -2.73 -27.79 -39.40
CA ASP A 1153 -3.77 -28.00 -40.42
C ASP A 1153 -4.92 -26.97 -40.32
N SER A 1154 -4.65 -25.77 -39.82
CA SER A 1154 -5.66 -24.71 -39.67
C SER A 1154 -5.79 -23.86 -40.93
N ASP A 1155 -6.94 -23.23 -41.08
CA ASP A 1155 -7.29 -22.40 -42.23
C ASP A 1155 -7.26 -20.93 -41.85
N PHE A 1156 -6.43 -20.13 -42.49
CA PHE A 1156 -6.28 -18.69 -42.30
C PHE A 1156 -6.50 -17.92 -43.61
N ARG A 1157 -7.18 -18.53 -44.59
CA ARG A 1157 -7.39 -17.90 -45.89
C ARG A 1157 -8.07 -16.55 -45.73
N HIS A 1158 -7.54 -15.53 -46.42
CA HIS A 1158 -8.06 -14.17 -46.39
C HIS A 1158 -8.09 -13.47 -45.02
N ALA A 1159 -7.47 -14.05 -43.99
CA ALA A 1159 -7.40 -13.43 -42.66
C ALA A 1159 -6.48 -12.20 -42.65
N THR A 1160 -6.82 -11.18 -41.85
CA THR A 1160 -5.95 -10.02 -41.61
C THR A 1160 -5.12 -10.23 -40.34
N LEU A 1161 -3.81 -10.06 -40.43
CA LEU A 1161 -2.82 -10.35 -39.37
C LEU A 1161 -1.84 -9.18 -39.22
N HIS A 1162 -2.30 -7.93 -39.42
CA HIS A 1162 -1.43 -6.75 -39.39
C HIS A 1162 -0.76 -6.60 -38.02
N GLY A 1163 0.57 -6.60 -37.98
CA GLY A 1163 1.35 -6.51 -36.74
C GLY A 1163 1.11 -7.66 -35.75
N ALA A 1164 0.59 -8.80 -36.21
CA ALA A 1164 0.43 -9.99 -35.37
C ALA A 1164 1.79 -10.55 -34.92
N ALA A 1165 1.88 -11.04 -33.70
CA ALA A 1165 3.07 -11.70 -33.16
C ALA A 1165 2.78 -13.19 -32.95
N LEU A 1166 3.00 -13.96 -34.02
CA LEU A 1166 2.77 -15.40 -34.10
C LEU A 1166 4.03 -16.19 -33.74
N ARG A 1167 4.52 -16.00 -32.51
CA ARG A 1167 5.82 -16.51 -32.06
C ARG A 1167 5.70 -17.87 -31.41
N GLU A 1168 6.74 -18.69 -31.55
CA GLU A 1168 6.90 -19.94 -30.80
C GLU A 1168 5.64 -20.83 -30.88
N SER A 1169 5.09 -20.97 -32.09
CA SER A 1169 3.83 -21.69 -32.38
C SER A 1169 3.98 -22.63 -33.57
N ASP A 1170 3.09 -23.63 -33.65
CA ASP A 1170 3.10 -24.63 -34.72
C ASP A 1170 1.95 -24.42 -35.70
N PHE A 1171 2.26 -24.06 -36.94
CA PHE A 1171 1.33 -23.86 -38.05
C PHE A 1171 1.56 -24.88 -39.18
N THR A 1172 2.17 -26.03 -38.88
CA THR A 1172 2.44 -27.08 -39.88
C THR A 1172 1.18 -27.45 -40.67
N GLY A 1173 1.28 -27.48 -41.99
CA GLY A 1173 0.17 -27.82 -42.89
C GLY A 1173 -0.94 -26.76 -43.02
N SER A 1174 -0.81 -25.59 -42.38
CA SER A 1174 -1.85 -24.55 -42.39
C SER A 1174 -1.93 -23.82 -43.72
N ASP A 1175 -3.11 -23.29 -44.04
CA ASP A 1175 -3.39 -22.54 -45.27
C ASP A 1175 -3.55 -21.05 -45.00
N PHE A 1176 -2.68 -20.23 -45.56
CA PHE A 1176 -2.63 -18.77 -45.41
C PHE A 1176 -2.87 -18.05 -46.74
N ARG A 1177 -3.46 -18.70 -47.75
CA ARG A 1177 -3.67 -18.07 -49.07
C ARG A 1177 -4.49 -16.78 -48.94
N GLY A 1178 -3.95 -15.70 -49.50
CA GLY A 1178 -4.60 -14.38 -49.48
C GLY A 1178 -4.63 -13.69 -48.11
N ALA A 1179 -3.96 -14.23 -47.08
CA ALA A 1179 -3.84 -13.56 -45.80
C ALA A 1179 -2.88 -12.35 -45.87
N ASP A 1180 -3.03 -11.41 -44.93
CA ASP A 1180 -2.20 -10.21 -44.83
C ASP A 1180 -1.42 -10.14 -43.51
N PHE A 1181 -0.11 -10.33 -43.58
CA PHE A 1181 0.86 -10.35 -42.49
C PHE A 1181 1.72 -9.07 -42.46
N GLU A 1182 1.27 -7.95 -42.99
CA GLU A 1182 2.07 -6.74 -42.98
C GLU A 1182 2.57 -6.40 -41.56
N ASN A 1183 3.89 -6.24 -41.42
CA ASN A 1183 4.63 -6.05 -40.16
C ASN A 1183 4.45 -7.17 -39.10
N GLY A 1184 4.06 -8.37 -39.51
CA GLY A 1184 3.93 -9.53 -38.62
C GLY A 1184 5.26 -10.07 -38.10
N LEU A 1185 5.24 -10.68 -36.90
CA LEU A 1185 6.39 -11.30 -36.24
C LEU A 1185 6.12 -12.79 -36.05
N ILE A 1186 6.60 -13.60 -36.99
CA ILE A 1186 6.47 -15.06 -37.02
C ILE A 1186 7.83 -15.65 -36.65
N ASP A 1187 8.32 -15.33 -35.45
CA ASP A 1187 9.65 -15.74 -34.99
C ASP A 1187 9.60 -17.09 -34.24
N ASN A 1188 10.56 -17.98 -34.49
CA ASN A 1188 10.68 -19.28 -33.83
C ASN A 1188 9.46 -20.20 -34.01
N SER A 1189 8.82 -20.16 -35.18
CA SER A 1189 7.58 -20.90 -35.45
C SER A 1189 7.77 -22.01 -36.49
N GLN A 1190 6.91 -23.02 -36.43
CA GLN A 1190 6.87 -24.10 -37.43
C GLN A 1190 5.82 -23.78 -38.49
N LEU A 1191 6.22 -23.75 -39.76
CA LEU A 1191 5.36 -23.55 -40.94
C LEU A 1191 5.64 -24.64 -41.98
N VAL A 1192 6.02 -25.84 -41.52
CA VAL A 1192 6.37 -26.96 -42.39
C VAL A 1192 5.18 -27.30 -43.29
N ARG A 1193 5.38 -27.33 -44.60
CA ARG A 1193 4.34 -27.57 -45.62
C ARG A 1193 3.13 -26.62 -45.52
N ALA A 1194 3.30 -25.43 -44.95
CA ALA A 1194 2.27 -24.41 -44.94
C ALA A 1194 2.09 -23.80 -46.34
N ASN A 1195 0.86 -23.38 -46.66
CA ASN A 1195 0.53 -22.76 -47.94
C ASN A 1195 0.36 -21.24 -47.78
N LEU A 1196 1.39 -20.49 -48.10
CA LEU A 1196 1.46 -19.02 -48.03
C LEU A 1196 1.43 -18.38 -49.43
N ASN A 1197 0.79 -19.04 -50.41
CA ASN A 1197 0.73 -18.52 -51.77
C ASN A 1197 -0.05 -17.19 -51.85
N GLY A 1198 0.54 -16.20 -52.52
CA GLY A 1198 -0.06 -14.88 -52.72
C GLY A 1198 -0.21 -14.04 -51.44
N VAL A 1199 0.46 -14.42 -50.36
CA VAL A 1199 0.38 -13.70 -49.08
C VAL A 1199 1.00 -12.29 -49.18
N SER A 1200 0.37 -11.30 -48.56
CA SER A 1200 1.01 -10.00 -48.30
C SER A 1200 1.77 -10.11 -46.98
N ALA A 1201 3.08 -9.90 -46.95
CA ALA A 1201 3.93 -10.05 -45.76
C ALA A 1201 5.00 -8.95 -45.71
N LYS A 1202 4.65 -7.73 -46.14
CA LYS A 1202 5.57 -6.59 -46.20
C LYS A 1202 6.09 -6.26 -44.80
N GLY A 1203 7.40 -6.15 -44.63
CA GLY A 1203 8.02 -5.91 -43.33
C GLY A 1203 7.89 -7.05 -42.32
N ALA A 1204 7.29 -8.19 -42.70
CA ALA A 1204 7.13 -9.33 -41.81
C ALA A 1204 8.47 -10.01 -41.51
N ARG A 1205 8.58 -10.63 -40.33
CA ARG A 1205 9.79 -11.34 -39.88
C ARG A 1205 9.49 -12.80 -39.62
N PHE A 1206 10.27 -13.68 -40.24
CA PHE A 1206 10.25 -15.14 -40.09
C PHE A 1206 11.53 -15.63 -39.38
N THR A 1207 12.01 -14.85 -38.39
CA THR A 1207 13.31 -15.10 -37.76
C THR A 1207 13.32 -16.46 -37.08
N LYS A 1208 14.30 -17.31 -37.39
CA LYS A 1208 14.41 -18.67 -36.81
C LYS A 1208 13.15 -19.51 -37.00
N SER A 1209 12.41 -19.33 -38.09
CA SER A 1209 11.21 -20.13 -38.38
C SER A 1209 11.48 -21.20 -39.43
N ASN A 1210 10.76 -22.31 -39.30
CA ASN A 1210 10.91 -23.47 -40.18
C ASN A 1210 9.84 -23.45 -41.28
N LEU A 1211 10.25 -23.19 -42.51
CA LEU A 1211 9.40 -23.11 -43.71
C LEU A 1211 9.65 -24.30 -44.65
N GLU A 1212 10.17 -25.42 -44.12
CA GLU A 1212 10.49 -26.60 -44.94
C GLU A 1212 9.25 -27.11 -45.70
N GLY A 1213 9.38 -27.24 -47.03
CA GLY A 1213 8.29 -27.65 -47.92
C GLY A 1213 7.14 -26.64 -48.04
N ALA A 1214 7.26 -25.43 -47.48
CA ALA A 1214 6.22 -24.40 -47.57
C ALA A 1214 6.09 -23.86 -49.00
N SER A 1215 4.86 -23.51 -49.40
CA SER A 1215 4.58 -22.88 -50.69
C SER A 1215 4.37 -21.39 -50.49
N MET A 1216 5.25 -20.55 -51.04
CA MET A 1216 5.27 -19.09 -50.90
C MET A 1216 5.28 -18.39 -52.28
N ARG A 1217 4.61 -18.99 -53.28
CA ARG A 1217 4.58 -18.46 -54.65
C ARG A 1217 3.87 -17.13 -54.67
N ALA A 1218 4.43 -16.16 -55.39
CA ALA A 1218 3.90 -14.79 -55.46
C ALA A 1218 3.68 -14.11 -54.10
N ALA A 1219 4.35 -14.57 -53.04
CA ALA A 1219 4.33 -13.91 -51.74
C ALA A 1219 5.03 -12.55 -51.81
N ASN A 1220 4.55 -11.55 -51.06
CA ASN A 1220 5.18 -10.24 -50.98
C ASN A 1220 5.84 -10.02 -49.63
N VAL A 1221 7.15 -10.29 -49.53
CA VAL A 1221 7.93 -10.17 -48.28
C VAL A 1221 8.82 -8.92 -48.29
N HIS A 1222 8.48 -7.92 -49.10
CA HIS A 1222 9.24 -6.67 -49.26
C HIS A 1222 9.68 -6.07 -47.92
N MET A 1223 10.97 -5.77 -47.76
CA MET A 1223 11.59 -5.22 -46.54
C MET A 1223 11.40 -6.09 -45.28
N GLY A 1224 11.06 -7.36 -45.45
CA GLY A 1224 10.93 -8.35 -44.38
C GLY A 1224 12.26 -9.00 -44.00
N GLY A 1225 12.19 -10.01 -43.14
CA GLY A 1225 13.37 -10.76 -42.69
C GLY A 1225 13.13 -12.26 -42.61
N MET A 1226 14.09 -13.04 -43.07
CA MET A 1226 14.16 -14.51 -42.98
C MET A 1226 15.45 -14.96 -42.28
N ARG A 1227 15.94 -14.14 -41.34
CA ARG A 1227 17.19 -14.40 -40.61
C ARG A 1227 17.13 -15.74 -39.90
N LYS A 1228 18.12 -16.61 -40.14
CA LYS A 1228 18.21 -17.96 -39.58
C LYS A 1228 16.96 -18.83 -39.85
N ALA A 1229 16.13 -18.49 -40.84
CA ALA A 1229 14.99 -19.33 -41.23
C ALA A 1229 15.47 -20.58 -41.98
N ARG A 1230 14.69 -21.66 -41.94
CA ARG A 1230 14.94 -22.87 -42.74
C ARG A 1230 13.97 -22.90 -43.91
N LEU A 1231 14.51 -22.88 -45.13
CA LEU A 1231 13.78 -22.75 -46.39
C LEU A 1231 14.02 -23.96 -47.32
N VAL A 1232 14.20 -25.15 -46.75
CA VAL A 1232 14.47 -26.37 -47.51
C VAL A 1232 13.21 -26.81 -48.27
N ASP A 1233 13.30 -27.09 -49.57
CA ASP A 1233 12.18 -27.39 -50.47
C ASP A 1233 11.07 -26.31 -50.47
N THR A 1234 11.41 -25.07 -50.10
CA THR A 1234 10.45 -23.96 -50.10
C THR A 1234 10.28 -23.42 -51.51
N ASP A 1235 9.02 -23.20 -51.91
CA ASP A 1235 8.67 -22.65 -53.23
C ASP A 1235 8.47 -21.13 -53.16
N LEU A 1236 9.48 -20.34 -53.55
CA LEU A 1236 9.44 -18.87 -53.55
C LEU A 1236 9.23 -18.28 -54.95
N ARG A 1237 8.74 -19.06 -55.92
CA ARG A 1237 8.61 -18.61 -57.31
C ARG A 1237 7.70 -17.39 -57.47
N GLY A 1238 8.16 -16.40 -58.21
CA GLY A 1238 7.44 -15.15 -58.45
C GLY A 1238 7.24 -14.25 -57.22
N SER A 1239 7.88 -14.57 -56.09
CA SER A 1239 7.74 -13.79 -54.85
C SER A 1239 8.50 -12.45 -54.93
N ASN A 1240 8.01 -11.44 -54.23
CA ASN A 1240 8.71 -10.17 -54.07
C ASN A 1240 9.54 -10.21 -52.78
N LEU A 1241 10.85 -10.44 -52.94
CA LEU A 1241 11.82 -10.56 -51.84
C LEU A 1241 12.75 -9.34 -51.77
N PHE A 1242 12.33 -8.18 -52.26
CA PHE A 1242 13.15 -6.98 -52.31
C PHE A 1242 13.56 -6.54 -50.90
N ALA A 1243 14.86 -6.29 -50.71
CA ALA A 1243 15.46 -5.87 -49.44
C ALA A 1243 15.14 -6.79 -48.26
N VAL A 1244 15.04 -8.10 -48.51
CA VAL A 1244 14.87 -9.12 -47.48
C VAL A 1244 16.21 -9.53 -46.89
N ASP A 1245 16.24 -9.71 -45.58
CA ASP A 1245 17.43 -10.19 -44.85
C ASP A 1245 17.41 -11.73 -44.69
N PHE A 1246 18.32 -12.43 -45.39
CA PHE A 1246 18.52 -13.88 -45.33
C PHE A 1246 19.71 -14.29 -44.45
N TYR A 1247 20.21 -13.41 -43.57
CA TYR A 1247 21.37 -13.68 -42.73
C TYR A 1247 21.29 -15.05 -42.03
N LYS A 1248 22.24 -15.94 -42.37
CA LYS A 1248 22.34 -17.32 -41.86
C LYS A 1248 21.11 -18.20 -42.06
N SER A 1249 20.27 -17.90 -43.05
CA SER A 1249 19.17 -18.79 -43.45
C SER A 1249 19.70 -20.10 -44.04
N VAL A 1250 18.96 -21.20 -43.87
CA VAL A 1250 19.28 -22.52 -44.43
C VAL A 1250 18.48 -22.72 -45.70
N LEU A 1251 19.18 -22.77 -46.84
CA LEU A 1251 18.61 -23.02 -48.17
C LEU A 1251 18.95 -24.44 -48.62
N GLY A 1252 18.04 -25.11 -49.32
CA GLY A 1252 18.25 -26.45 -49.90
C GLY A 1252 17.09 -26.81 -50.81
N ASP A 1253 17.35 -27.06 -52.10
CA ASP A 1253 16.30 -27.23 -53.13
C ASP A 1253 15.24 -26.10 -53.14
N THR A 1254 15.61 -24.92 -52.65
CA THR A 1254 14.75 -23.73 -52.58
C THR A 1254 14.58 -23.14 -53.98
N ARG A 1255 13.33 -22.90 -54.38
CA ARG A 1255 12.99 -22.45 -55.75
C ARG A 1255 12.75 -20.94 -55.81
N PHE A 1256 13.58 -20.22 -56.56
CA PHE A 1256 13.57 -18.76 -56.66
C PHE A 1256 13.15 -18.23 -58.06
N GLU A 1257 12.65 -19.08 -58.96
CA GLU A 1257 12.37 -18.67 -60.33
C GLU A 1257 11.41 -17.47 -60.38
N ALA A 1258 11.83 -16.41 -61.09
CA ALA A 1258 11.13 -15.12 -61.17
C ALA A 1258 10.91 -14.37 -59.84
N ALA A 1259 11.62 -14.73 -58.77
CA ALA A 1259 11.59 -13.98 -57.51
C ALA A 1259 12.45 -12.70 -57.59
N ASN A 1260 12.01 -11.62 -56.94
CA ASN A 1260 12.75 -10.36 -56.91
C ASN A 1260 13.70 -10.29 -55.70
N LEU A 1261 14.99 -10.60 -55.90
CA LEU A 1261 16.02 -10.61 -54.84
C LEU A 1261 16.82 -9.29 -54.71
N LYS A 1262 16.41 -8.22 -55.40
CA LYS A 1262 17.18 -6.96 -55.42
C LYS A 1262 17.31 -6.37 -54.01
N ARG A 1263 18.52 -5.88 -53.70
CA ARG A 1263 18.91 -5.28 -52.41
C ARG A 1263 18.81 -6.22 -51.20
N SER A 1264 18.64 -7.53 -51.41
CA SER A 1264 18.52 -8.51 -50.33
C SER A 1264 19.88 -8.94 -49.79
N GLN A 1265 19.95 -9.26 -48.49
CA GLN A 1265 21.19 -9.69 -47.84
C GLN A 1265 21.26 -11.22 -47.85
N LEU A 1266 22.12 -11.80 -48.69
CA LEU A 1266 22.14 -13.25 -48.95
C LEU A 1266 23.18 -14.06 -48.14
N HIS A 1267 24.07 -13.39 -47.38
CA HIS A 1267 25.13 -13.98 -46.53
C HIS A 1267 25.73 -15.31 -47.03
N GLY A 1268 26.80 -15.22 -47.85
CA GLY A 1268 27.55 -16.40 -48.30
C GLY A 1268 26.85 -17.22 -49.39
N LYS A 1269 25.86 -16.63 -50.09
CA LYS A 1269 25.06 -17.24 -51.15
C LYS A 1269 25.17 -16.47 -52.47
N LEU A 1270 26.39 -16.34 -52.97
CA LEU A 1270 26.68 -15.62 -54.21
C LEU A 1270 26.13 -16.36 -55.44
N GLU A 1271 25.95 -17.69 -55.34
CA GLU A 1271 25.39 -18.54 -56.39
C GLU A 1271 23.93 -18.22 -56.78
N LEU A 1272 23.25 -17.38 -56.00
CA LEU A 1272 21.87 -16.92 -56.25
C LEU A 1272 21.82 -15.59 -57.01
N LEU A 1273 22.97 -14.97 -57.25
CA LEU A 1273 23.09 -13.78 -58.10
C LEU A 1273 23.37 -14.30 -59.52
N ASP A 1274 22.45 -14.07 -60.46
CA ASP A 1274 22.74 -14.30 -61.88
C ASP A 1274 23.92 -13.40 -62.31
N ASP A 1275 24.84 -13.93 -63.11
CA ASP A 1275 26.03 -13.20 -63.61
C ASP A 1275 25.68 -11.95 -64.46
N ASP A 1276 24.41 -11.77 -64.86
CA ASP A 1276 23.90 -10.68 -65.70
C ASP A 1276 23.08 -9.60 -64.94
N LEU A 1277 23.09 -9.57 -63.59
CA LEU A 1277 22.31 -8.63 -62.76
C LEU A 1277 23.10 -7.59 -61.96
#